data_AF-A0A496YPY5-F1
#
_entry.id   AF-A0A496YPY5-F1
#
_cell.length_a   1.000
_cell.length_b   1.000
_cell.length_c   1.000
_cell.angle_alpha   90.00
_cell.angle_beta   90.00
_cell.angle_gamma   90.00
#
_symmetry.space_group_name_H-M   'P 1'
#
loop_
_entity.id
_entity.type
_entity.pdbx_description
1 polymer ?
#
loop_
_entity_poly.entity_id
_entity_poly.type
_entity_poly.pdbx_seq_one_letter_code
_entity_poly.pdbx_strand_id
1 'polypeptide(L)'
;MKGLFESIKSRCPEVDDSFLLEHLERLAKRYFDCFSEEEICEHLQKLSHITPEHPVEVVVRRRRDGSVDCTILAFDYPSEFSMITGVLAGMGFSISSGDVFTYTYKQDEARLSIGLPKIGKMSRKEKAMFHRRRIVDRFSGTFESSLPFEKWAQELRDKMASVIGLLEEGTEQSLLRAKQEVNEMVVRRLERFQGHLEPVLYPVQIDIDNESGPFTRLKLVSEDTPAFLYSLSNALSVHNVSIEHVKIRTIRSRVEDEIDLVDEKGRRLEDLEVLNRVKFSTLLTKQFTYFLGKSPDPFTALSRFEFMVEELVTKPDSGQWTEMLSNPHTLRDLARLLGASDFLWEDFIRGQFETLLPLLQPYVKGHRFAPPTDTLEERLNAALKGARSLKEQGERLNEFKDREIFLIDLDHILGEKSDFELLATRLTRLAEKVVNAASMLVYNDLVRKFGAPETVAGLRARYAIFGLGKLGSAALGYASDLELLFIYSDQGKTNGKKSIDNSEFFERLVRGVKRIIKAKREGIFHLDLRLRPYGKAGPLACSLENFCRYYAVGGGAHSYERLALVWLRAIGGAPELGARVERLRDEMIYFSGELNLDKLQHLREKQFREKTRAGRANAKFSPGGLVDIEYSIQILQVIYGKEVPALRTPLIHQALDALNLAGVLSKQETMQLSDAYHFFRSLINSMRMLRGSAKDLFLPPRESDELVHLARRMRYKSSHAVEPAEQLRIDYEKHSAAVRAFVERHFGRDSIPGSAQGSLADIVLSDHIPLDVSHRILSKAGFMNPKRAYVNVKELAGDGTRRDAFAKLFLLAVDVLARKPDPDMALNNWERFIRALGSPEFHYNMLLSQPMRLEILLGIFAGSQFLSDTLIRNPGFLDWVVIPEVLNKIRNRNALEQELRSTASGSLTHRDWLRKIRRLRRREILRIGTRDICLGVSTRDIMLELSRVAEAFVQVSLEKIIQKLTRESGTFQEQWEPGKDFCILAFGKLGGSELNYSSDIDLLGVWDDGIFSSDTTAVSRSRRKTFFARVMENLRSDLSSHTEEGYAYRVDLRLRPYGREGDLAPSFSQMINYYEQKASIWEIQAALKMRPVAGNQNLGYAFTQKIRPTLLKSRARAAIIESIEKMRRGAIEKTMKALGTTMDVKSGVGGLRDVEFLVQGLQLIHAPRKPFLLEPNTLTAIDLLNEAGILEEDCSDQLKQDYLFLRRVEHYLQILEDRQIHALPAEERELSALARRVGGIEWDHNLFRAKLGEALSRIRKAYETSLINTKHTEE
;
A
#
# COMPACT_ATOMS: atom_id res chain seq x y z
N MET A 1 -41.00 27.67 -19.74
CA MET A 1 -39.99 28.62 -19.19
C MET A 1 -40.57 29.50 -18.09
N LYS A 2 -41.49 30.44 -18.34
CA LYS A 2 -42.00 31.34 -17.27
C LYS A 2 -42.61 30.62 -16.04
N GLY A 3 -43.45 29.61 -16.26
CA GLY A 3 -44.00 28.79 -15.16
C GLY A 3 -42.96 27.90 -14.44
N LEU A 4 -41.90 27.47 -15.14
CA LEU A 4 -40.80 26.70 -14.56
C LEU A 4 -39.90 27.60 -13.69
N PHE A 5 -39.66 28.85 -14.13
CA PHE A 5 -38.93 29.86 -13.36
C PHE A 5 -39.64 30.18 -12.03
N GLU A 6 -40.94 30.46 -12.06
CA GLU A 6 -41.73 30.74 -10.86
C GLU A 6 -41.77 29.54 -9.89
N SER A 7 -41.94 28.32 -10.43
CA SER A 7 -41.93 27.07 -9.68
C SER A 7 -40.60 26.80 -8.97
N ILE A 8 -39.48 26.93 -9.68
CA ILE A 8 -38.13 26.73 -9.12
C ILE A 8 -37.79 27.84 -8.13
N LYS A 9 -38.03 29.12 -8.48
CA LYS A 9 -37.73 30.26 -7.60
C LYS A 9 -38.47 30.18 -6.26
N SER A 10 -39.70 29.66 -6.25
CA SER A 10 -40.45 29.44 -5.00
C SER A 10 -39.79 28.43 -4.07
N ARG A 11 -39.03 27.47 -4.62
CA ARG A 11 -38.32 26.41 -3.89
C ARG A 11 -36.87 26.76 -3.54
N CYS A 12 -36.22 27.65 -4.30
CA CYS A 12 -34.86 28.16 -4.04
C CYS A 12 -34.79 29.69 -3.95
N PRO A 13 -35.46 30.33 -2.97
CA PRO A 13 -35.53 31.79 -2.88
C PRO A 13 -34.15 32.47 -2.74
N GLU A 14 -33.17 31.76 -2.18
CA GLU A 14 -31.79 32.19 -1.95
C GLU A 14 -30.92 32.30 -3.20
N VAL A 15 -31.29 31.66 -4.31
CA VAL A 15 -30.55 31.76 -5.58
C VAL A 15 -30.93 33.04 -6.31
N ASP A 16 -29.93 33.82 -6.74
CA ASP A 16 -30.14 35.09 -7.44
C ASP A 16 -30.96 34.91 -8.74
N ASP A 17 -31.90 35.82 -8.97
CA ASP A 17 -32.84 35.74 -10.12
C ASP A 17 -32.11 35.75 -11.46
N SER A 18 -31.00 36.50 -11.57
CA SER A 18 -30.22 36.56 -12.81
C SER A 18 -29.52 35.24 -13.10
N PHE A 19 -29.01 34.57 -12.06
CA PHE A 19 -28.35 33.27 -12.19
C PHE A 19 -29.33 32.15 -12.56
N LEU A 20 -30.53 32.17 -11.96
CA LEU A 20 -31.60 31.24 -12.30
C LEU A 20 -32.04 31.38 -13.77
N LEU A 21 -32.20 32.61 -14.26
CA LEU A 21 -32.53 32.86 -15.66
C LEU A 21 -31.44 32.35 -16.61
N GLU A 22 -30.17 32.60 -16.27
CA GLU A 22 -29.04 32.10 -17.05
C GLU A 22 -29.04 30.57 -17.14
N HIS A 23 -29.24 29.87 -16.01
CA HIS A 23 -29.30 28.41 -15.98
C HIS A 23 -30.43 27.85 -16.87
N LEU A 24 -31.61 28.49 -16.82
CA LEU A 24 -32.75 28.12 -17.64
C LEU A 24 -32.54 28.34 -19.14
N GLU A 25 -31.81 29.40 -19.52
CA GLU A 25 -31.55 29.73 -20.93
C GLU A 25 -30.45 28.88 -21.55
N ARG A 26 -29.43 28.50 -20.77
CA ARG A 26 -28.20 27.89 -21.30
C ARG A 26 -28.23 26.36 -21.33
N LEU A 27 -29.13 25.72 -20.60
CA LEU A 27 -29.30 24.26 -20.61
C LEU A 27 -30.42 23.83 -21.56
N ALA A 28 -30.20 22.72 -22.25
CA ALA A 28 -31.19 22.16 -23.17
C ALA A 28 -32.42 21.62 -22.43
N LYS A 29 -33.58 21.59 -23.11
CA LYS A 29 -34.85 21.08 -22.56
C LYS A 29 -34.72 19.72 -21.86
N ARG A 30 -33.87 18.84 -22.42
CA ARG A 30 -33.61 17.49 -21.91
C ARG A 30 -33.13 17.48 -20.46
N TYR A 31 -32.37 18.48 -20.01
CA TYR A 31 -31.95 18.60 -18.60
C TYR A 31 -33.18 18.68 -17.67
N PHE A 32 -34.16 19.51 -18.02
CA PHE A 32 -35.38 19.69 -17.22
C PHE A 32 -36.33 18.49 -17.30
N ASP A 33 -36.19 17.65 -18.32
CA ASP A 33 -36.91 16.38 -18.42
C ASP A 33 -36.23 15.27 -17.58
N CYS A 34 -34.93 15.41 -17.29
CA CYS A 34 -34.12 14.42 -16.56
C CYS A 34 -34.13 14.61 -15.03
N PHE A 35 -34.27 15.84 -14.52
CA PHE A 35 -34.17 16.16 -13.10
C PHE A 35 -35.47 16.70 -12.52
N SER A 36 -35.78 16.31 -11.28
CA SER A 36 -36.90 16.88 -10.53
C SER A 36 -36.67 18.35 -10.18
N GLU A 37 -37.74 19.09 -9.88
CA GLU A 37 -37.62 20.50 -9.47
C GLU A 37 -36.82 20.65 -8.16
N GLU A 38 -36.84 19.64 -7.26
CA GLU A 38 -35.98 19.60 -6.07
C GLU A 38 -34.49 19.43 -6.41
N GLU A 39 -34.15 18.54 -7.35
CA GLU A 39 -32.76 18.34 -7.78
C GLU A 39 -32.22 19.55 -8.54
N ILE A 40 -33.05 20.18 -9.37
CA ILE A 40 -32.67 21.42 -10.08
C ILE A 40 -32.38 22.54 -9.07
N CYS A 41 -33.21 22.67 -8.02
CA CYS A 41 -32.99 23.61 -6.92
C CYS A 41 -31.62 23.38 -6.23
N GLU A 42 -31.29 22.12 -5.91
CA GLU A 42 -30.00 21.77 -5.31
C GLU A 42 -28.83 22.05 -6.26
N HIS A 43 -28.95 21.72 -7.55
CA HIS A 43 -27.93 22.04 -8.55
C HIS A 43 -27.68 23.54 -8.63
N LEU A 44 -28.73 24.36 -8.64
CA LEU A 44 -28.63 25.82 -8.66
C LEU A 44 -27.96 26.38 -7.41
N GLN A 45 -28.35 25.91 -6.22
CA GLN A 45 -27.71 26.29 -4.96
C GLN A 45 -26.23 25.93 -4.94
N LYS A 46 -25.86 24.77 -5.48
CA LYS A 46 -24.46 24.33 -5.50
C LYS A 46 -23.64 25.06 -6.55
N LEU A 47 -24.16 25.21 -7.77
CA LEU A 47 -23.51 25.97 -8.85
C LEU A 47 -23.31 27.44 -8.51
N SER A 48 -24.18 28.05 -7.69
CA SER A 48 -24.04 29.45 -7.26
C SER A 48 -22.89 29.66 -6.27
N HIS A 49 -22.45 28.61 -5.56
CA HIS A 49 -21.31 28.64 -4.64
C HIS A 49 -19.96 28.34 -5.32
N ILE A 50 -19.94 27.92 -6.58
CA ILE A 50 -18.70 27.60 -7.30
C ILE A 50 -17.92 28.88 -7.60
N THR A 51 -16.64 28.86 -7.26
CA THR A 51 -15.69 29.97 -7.42
C THR A 51 -14.34 29.46 -7.94
N PRO A 52 -13.42 30.29 -8.45
CA PRO A 52 -12.05 29.84 -8.78
C PRO A 52 -11.34 29.15 -7.62
N GLU A 53 -11.58 29.57 -6.38
CA GLU A 53 -11.02 28.96 -5.17
C GLU A 53 -11.75 27.66 -4.77
N HIS A 54 -12.96 27.43 -5.28
CA HIS A 54 -13.76 26.24 -5.08
C HIS A 54 -14.45 25.82 -6.39
N PRO A 55 -13.70 25.25 -7.36
CA PRO A 55 -14.13 25.15 -8.75
C PRO A 55 -15.08 23.98 -9.05
N VAL A 56 -15.35 23.12 -8.06
CA VAL A 56 -16.21 21.94 -8.20
C VAL A 56 -16.98 21.63 -6.92
N GLU A 57 -18.23 21.24 -7.07
CA GLU A 57 -19.10 20.66 -6.05
C GLU A 57 -19.49 19.22 -6.46
N VAL A 58 -19.44 18.29 -5.52
CA VAL A 58 -19.75 16.87 -5.78
C VAL A 58 -20.85 16.42 -4.81
N VAL A 59 -21.96 15.90 -5.33
CA VAL A 59 -23.09 15.41 -4.53
C VAL A 59 -23.19 13.89 -4.68
N VAL A 60 -23.00 13.16 -3.59
CA VAL A 60 -23.03 11.69 -3.57
C VAL A 60 -24.19 11.22 -2.70
N ARG A 61 -25.05 10.35 -3.26
CA ARG A 61 -26.22 9.78 -2.55
C ARG A 61 -26.27 8.27 -2.73
N ARG A 62 -26.62 7.55 -1.67
CA ARG A 62 -26.85 6.11 -1.72
C ARG A 62 -28.34 5.81 -1.84
N ARG A 63 -28.73 5.01 -2.82
CA ARG A 63 -30.11 4.56 -3.02
C ARG A 63 -30.43 3.34 -2.15
N ARG A 64 -31.72 3.07 -1.96
CA ARG A 64 -32.23 1.94 -1.15
C ARG A 64 -31.84 0.57 -1.72
N ASP A 65 -31.64 0.48 -3.03
CA ASP A 65 -31.20 -0.73 -3.73
C ASP A 65 -29.67 -0.96 -3.65
N GLY A 66 -28.94 -0.07 -2.98
CA GLY A 66 -27.50 -0.13 -2.81
C GLY A 66 -26.68 0.57 -3.89
N SER A 67 -27.32 1.06 -4.97
CA SER A 67 -26.65 1.88 -5.99
C SER A 67 -26.30 3.28 -5.46
N VAL A 68 -25.36 3.94 -6.12
CA VAL A 68 -24.84 5.26 -5.76
C VAL A 68 -24.98 6.22 -6.93
N ASP A 69 -25.39 7.42 -6.58
CA ASP A 69 -25.70 8.53 -7.44
C ASP A 69 -24.69 9.64 -7.17
N CYS A 70 -23.90 10.03 -8.17
CA CYS A 70 -22.87 11.05 -8.09
C CYS A 70 -23.17 12.18 -9.09
N THR A 71 -23.44 13.39 -8.59
CA THR A 71 -23.56 14.59 -9.42
C THR A 71 -22.31 15.45 -9.26
N ILE A 72 -21.70 15.87 -10.36
CA ILE A 72 -20.53 16.76 -10.39
C ILE A 72 -20.95 18.06 -11.05
N LEU A 73 -20.66 19.16 -10.37
CA LEU A 73 -21.03 20.52 -10.75
C LEU A 73 -19.73 21.33 -10.79
N ALA A 74 -19.35 21.87 -11.95
CA ALA A 74 -18.09 22.59 -12.10
C ALA A 74 -18.20 23.69 -13.17
N PHE A 75 -17.17 24.53 -13.29
CA PHE A 75 -16.94 25.23 -14.54
C PHE A 75 -16.53 24.25 -15.64
N ASP A 76 -16.75 24.68 -16.88
CA ASP A 76 -16.30 23.98 -18.07
C ASP A 76 -14.82 24.28 -18.36
N TYR A 77 -14.02 23.24 -18.49
CA TYR A 77 -12.59 23.27 -18.77
C TYR A 77 -12.23 22.30 -19.89
N PRO A 78 -11.21 22.62 -20.71
CA PRO A 78 -10.68 21.66 -21.67
C PRO A 78 -10.33 20.31 -21.01
N SER A 79 -10.84 19.22 -21.58
CA SER A 79 -10.66 17.84 -21.09
C SER A 79 -11.30 17.53 -19.72
N GLU A 80 -12.22 18.35 -19.19
CA GLU A 80 -12.80 18.08 -17.85
C GLU A 80 -13.56 16.77 -17.78
N PHE A 81 -14.33 16.43 -18.82
CA PHE A 81 -15.07 15.18 -18.87
C PHE A 81 -14.16 13.94 -18.77
N SER A 82 -12.97 13.99 -19.37
CA SER A 82 -12.01 12.90 -19.23
C SER A 82 -11.43 12.83 -17.81
N MET A 83 -11.14 13.97 -17.20
CA MET A 83 -10.67 14.01 -15.81
C MET A 83 -11.72 13.43 -14.84
N ILE A 84 -12.98 13.82 -14.99
CA ILE A 84 -14.11 13.33 -14.18
C ILE A 84 -14.25 11.82 -14.29
N THR A 85 -14.38 11.31 -15.52
CA THR A 85 -14.60 9.87 -15.76
C THR A 85 -13.38 9.03 -15.34
N GLY A 86 -12.17 9.59 -15.44
CA GLY A 86 -10.95 8.95 -14.96
C GLY A 86 -10.85 8.90 -13.43
N VAL A 87 -11.22 9.98 -12.72
CA VAL A 87 -11.29 9.98 -11.23
C VAL A 87 -12.30 8.95 -10.75
N LEU A 88 -13.50 8.93 -11.35
CA LEU A 88 -14.55 7.95 -11.01
C LEU A 88 -14.06 6.51 -11.22
N ALA A 89 -13.46 6.22 -12.38
CA ALA A 89 -12.91 4.90 -12.67
C ALA A 89 -11.80 4.51 -11.68
N GLY A 90 -10.87 5.43 -11.39
CA GLY A 90 -9.76 5.23 -10.45
C GLY A 90 -10.22 4.98 -9.01
N MET A 91 -11.30 5.63 -8.58
CA MET A 91 -11.93 5.46 -7.27
C MET A 91 -12.82 4.20 -7.18
N GLY A 92 -12.86 3.38 -8.23
CA GLY A 92 -13.63 2.13 -8.26
C GLY A 92 -15.13 2.32 -8.42
N PHE A 93 -15.56 3.43 -9.06
CA PHE A 93 -16.96 3.68 -9.40
C PHE A 93 -17.29 3.09 -10.78
N SER A 94 -18.16 2.08 -10.80
CA SER A 94 -18.66 1.44 -12.01
C SER A 94 -19.96 2.10 -12.46
N ILE A 95 -19.88 2.91 -13.51
CA ILE A 95 -21.00 3.68 -14.07
C ILE A 95 -21.95 2.74 -14.82
N SER A 96 -23.22 2.72 -14.40
CA SER A 96 -24.29 1.99 -15.11
C SER A 96 -25.11 2.90 -16.02
N SER A 97 -25.23 4.17 -15.66
CA SER A 97 -25.90 5.18 -16.47
C SER A 97 -25.37 6.57 -16.13
N GLY A 98 -25.55 7.51 -17.03
CA GLY A 98 -25.20 8.90 -16.77
C GLY A 98 -25.80 9.86 -17.78
N ASP A 99 -26.06 11.07 -17.33
CA ASP A 99 -26.57 12.18 -18.13
C ASP A 99 -25.69 13.40 -17.85
N VAL A 100 -25.03 13.89 -18.90
CA VAL A 100 -23.97 14.91 -18.86
C VAL A 100 -24.46 16.12 -19.63
N PHE A 101 -24.41 17.30 -19.01
CA PHE A 101 -24.97 18.53 -19.58
C PHE A 101 -24.00 19.70 -19.47
N THR A 102 -23.73 20.35 -20.58
CA THR A 102 -22.90 21.56 -20.65
C THR A 102 -23.73 22.79 -20.97
N TYR A 103 -23.42 23.93 -20.35
CA TYR A 103 -24.04 25.21 -20.72
C TYR A 103 -23.68 25.57 -22.16
N THR A 104 -24.69 25.79 -23.00
CA THR A 104 -24.48 26.21 -24.40
C THR A 104 -23.79 27.57 -24.52
N TYR A 105 -23.17 27.82 -25.68
CA TYR A 105 -22.61 29.12 -26.03
C TYR A 105 -23.71 30.17 -26.16
N LYS A 106 -23.45 31.37 -25.65
CA LYS A 106 -24.32 32.53 -25.83
C LYS A 106 -24.32 32.90 -27.32
N GLN A 107 -25.33 32.48 -28.08
CA GLN A 107 -25.56 33.03 -29.41
C GLN A 107 -25.71 34.54 -29.29
N ASP A 108 -25.12 35.28 -30.25
CA ASP A 108 -25.04 36.73 -30.32
C ASP A 108 -26.21 37.46 -29.64
N GLU A 109 -25.89 38.54 -28.92
CA GLU A 109 -26.72 39.37 -28.01
C GLU A 109 -28.10 39.85 -28.55
N ALA A 110 -28.54 39.41 -29.72
CA ALA A 110 -29.74 39.86 -30.42
C ALA A 110 -31.07 39.18 -30.02
N ARG A 111 -31.12 38.32 -28.98
CA ARG A 111 -32.37 37.62 -28.60
C ARG A 111 -32.79 37.66 -27.12
N LEU A 112 -32.33 38.64 -26.34
CA LEU A 112 -32.91 38.89 -25.01
C LEU A 112 -34.11 39.84 -25.10
N SER A 113 -35.27 39.30 -25.50
CA SER A 113 -36.54 40.03 -25.47
C SER A 113 -37.59 39.24 -24.67
N ILE A 114 -37.36 39.07 -23.37
CA ILE A 114 -38.42 38.78 -22.40
C ILE A 114 -38.20 39.71 -21.21
N GLY A 115 -39.12 40.65 -20.99
CA GLY A 115 -39.00 41.71 -19.99
C GLY A 115 -38.89 41.17 -18.57
N LEU A 116 -37.72 41.33 -17.96
CA LEU A 116 -37.37 41.03 -16.56
C LEU A 116 -36.47 42.15 -15.99
N PRO A 117 -36.34 42.28 -14.65
CA PRO A 117 -35.85 43.50 -13.98
C PRO A 117 -34.39 43.85 -14.31
N LYS A 118 -34.07 45.16 -14.28
CA LYS A 118 -32.72 45.69 -14.55
C LYS A 118 -31.70 45.10 -13.57
N ILE A 119 -30.75 44.33 -14.11
CA ILE A 119 -29.56 43.83 -13.40
C ILE A 119 -28.76 45.02 -12.85
N GLY A 120 -28.41 44.97 -11.56
CA GLY A 120 -27.57 45.97 -10.89
C GLY A 120 -26.17 46.08 -11.51
N LYS A 121 -25.43 47.17 -11.23
CA LYS A 121 -24.08 47.41 -11.76
C LYS A 121 -23.07 46.37 -11.21
N MET A 122 -22.97 45.23 -11.88
CA MET A 122 -21.90 44.25 -11.64
C MET A 122 -20.55 44.79 -12.16
N SER A 123 -19.48 44.55 -11.42
CA SER A 123 -18.11 44.85 -11.82
C SER A 123 -17.69 44.02 -13.05
N ARG A 124 -16.63 44.47 -13.75
CA ARG A 124 -16.12 43.78 -14.95
C ARG A 124 -15.66 42.35 -14.67
N LYS A 125 -15.19 42.07 -13.44
CA LYS A 125 -14.73 40.74 -12.99
C LYS A 125 -15.92 39.82 -12.66
N GLU A 126 -16.96 40.34 -12.00
CA GLU A 126 -18.20 39.61 -11.74
C GLU A 126 -18.95 39.28 -13.03
N LYS A 127 -18.96 40.20 -14.02
CA LYS A 127 -19.52 39.90 -15.36
C LYS A 127 -18.77 38.77 -16.05
N ALA A 128 -17.44 38.78 -16.03
CA ALA A 128 -16.64 37.72 -16.66
C ALA A 128 -16.88 36.35 -16.01
N MET A 129 -17.02 36.31 -14.68
CA MET A 129 -17.29 35.09 -13.91
C MET A 129 -18.71 34.56 -14.12
N PHE A 130 -19.70 35.46 -14.23
CA PHE A 130 -21.07 35.12 -14.54
C PHE A 130 -21.17 34.37 -15.89
N HIS A 131 -20.41 34.81 -16.90
CA HIS A 131 -20.50 34.29 -18.27
C HIS A 131 -19.73 32.97 -18.53
N ARG A 132 -18.97 32.42 -17.57
CA ARG A 132 -18.29 31.13 -17.76
C ARG A 132 -19.29 30.00 -17.97
N ARG A 133 -19.01 29.08 -18.90
CA ARG A 133 -19.83 27.87 -19.05
C ARG A 133 -19.67 26.98 -17.81
N ARG A 134 -20.73 26.24 -17.48
CA ARG A 134 -20.79 25.34 -16.34
C ARG A 134 -21.31 23.98 -16.81
N ILE A 135 -20.93 22.94 -16.09
CA ILE A 135 -21.35 21.57 -16.36
C ILE A 135 -22.21 21.01 -15.23
N VAL A 136 -23.10 20.09 -15.58
CA VAL A 136 -23.90 19.29 -14.65
C VAL A 136 -23.86 17.84 -15.10
N ASP A 137 -23.04 17.05 -14.41
CA ASP A 137 -22.74 15.68 -14.81
C ASP A 137 -23.26 14.70 -13.76
N ARG A 138 -24.29 13.93 -14.12
CA ARG A 138 -24.89 12.91 -13.25
C ARG A 138 -24.45 11.52 -13.68
N PHE A 139 -23.88 10.77 -12.75
CA PHE A 139 -23.55 9.36 -12.93
C PHE A 139 -24.24 8.50 -11.86
N SER A 140 -24.84 7.39 -12.27
CA SER A 140 -25.39 6.37 -11.38
C SER A 140 -24.65 5.07 -11.59
N GLY A 141 -24.37 4.35 -10.49
CA GLY A 141 -23.56 3.16 -10.56
C GLY A 141 -23.40 2.42 -9.25
N THR A 142 -22.37 1.59 -9.18
CA THR A 142 -21.94 0.91 -7.94
C THR A 142 -20.50 1.25 -7.66
N PHE A 143 -20.09 1.24 -6.38
CA PHE A 143 -18.70 1.45 -6.01
C PHE A 143 -18.16 0.21 -5.30
N GLU A 144 -16.89 -0.08 -5.51
CA GLU A 144 -16.20 -1.20 -4.87
C GLU A 144 -15.05 -0.67 -4.01
N SER A 145 -15.28 -0.57 -2.70
CA SER A 145 -14.28 -0.13 -1.72
C SER A 145 -14.36 -0.90 -0.41
N SER A 146 -13.21 -1.12 0.23
CA SER A 146 -13.09 -1.65 1.59
C SER A 146 -13.40 -0.59 2.66
N LEU A 147 -13.47 0.69 2.27
CA LEU A 147 -13.82 1.79 3.16
C LEU A 147 -15.33 1.87 3.38
N PRO A 148 -15.79 2.34 4.55
CA PRO A 148 -17.17 2.76 4.73
C PRO A 148 -17.56 3.85 3.70
N PHE A 149 -18.82 3.83 3.23
CA PHE A 149 -19.34 4.73 2.19
C PHE A 149 -18.99 6.20 2.42
N GLU A 150 -19.15 6.72 3.63
CA GLU A 150 -18.87 8.13 3.94
C GLU A 150 -17.39 8.50 3.75
N LYS A 151 -16.48 7.59 4.09
CA LYS A 151 -15.04 7.82 3.87
C LYS A 151 -14.71 7.81 2.37
N TRP A 152 -15.26 6.84 1.63
CA TRP A 152 -15.09 6.79 0.18
C TRP A 152 -15.66 8.04 -0.51
N ALA A 153 -16.83 8.50 -0.09
CA ALA A 153 -17.47 9.70 -0.64
C ALA A 153 -16.65 10.97 -0.34
N GLN A 154 -16.04 11.07 0.85
CA GLN A 154 -15.14 12.19 1.16
C GLN A 154 -13.87 12.14 0.30
N GLU A 155 -13.23 10.98 0.16
CA GLU A 155 -12.04 10.84 -0.70
C GLU A 155 -12.34 11.19 -2.16
N LEU A 156 -13.52 10.84 -2.67
CA LEU A 156 -13.96 11.22 -4.02
C LEU A 156 -14.06 12.74 -4.18
N ARG A 157 -14.64 13.44 -3.19
CA ARG A 157 -14.74 14.92 -3.18
C ARG A 157 -13.35 15.54 -3.21
N ASP A 158 -12.47 15.10 -2.32
CA ASP A 158 -11.12 15.64 -2.18
C ASP A 158 -10.31 15.45 -3.48
N LYS A 159 -10.45 14.27 -4.11
CA LYS A 159 -9.79 13.98 -5.39
C LYS A 159 -10.34 14.79 -6.56
N MET A 160 -11.66 14.94 -6.66
CA MET A 160 -12.26 15.75 -7.70
C MET A 160 -11.85 17.23 -7.55
N ALA A 161 -11.84 17.75 -6.33
CA ALA A 161 -11.39 19.12 -6.03
C ALA A 161 -9.92 19.35 -6.41
N SER A 162 -9.04 18.38 -6.11
CA SER A 162 -7.63 18.43 -6.51
C SER A 162 -7.45 18.51 -8.02
N VAL A 163 -8.11 17.61 -8.77
CA VAL A 163 -7.93 17.50 -10.23
C VAL A 163 -8.56 18.70 -10.96
N ILE A 164 -9.78 19.10 -10.61
CA ILE A 164 -10.42 20.27 -11.23
C ILE A 164 -9.72 21.58 -10.83
N GLY A 165 -9.17 21.67 -9.63
CA GLY A 165 -8.31 22.78 -9.20
C GLY A 165 -7.12 23.00 -10.13
N LEU A 166 -6.47 21.91 -10.58
CA LEU A 166 -5.37 21.99 -11.57
C LEU A 166 -5.84 22.49 -12.95
N LEU A 167 -7.09 22.20 -13.34
CA LEU A 167 -7.66 22.71 -14.59
C LEU A 167 -7.95 24.22 -14.50
N GLU A 168 -8.37 24.72 -13.34
CA GLU A 168 -8.60 26.16 -13.10
C GLU A 168 -7.33 27.01 -13.23
N GLU A 169 -6.15 26.46 -12.90
CA GLU A 169 -4.87 27.15 -13.12
C GLU A 169 -4.63 27.50 -14.60
N GLY A 170 -5.21 26.72 -15.53
CA GLY A 170 -5.22 27.02 -16.97
C GLY A 170 -3.86 26.99 -17.67
N THR A 171 -2.82 26.42 -17.04
CA THR A 171 -1.49 26.30 -17.65
C THR A 171 -1.30 24.94 -18.31
N GLU A 172 -0.44 24.86 -19.33
CA GLU A 172 -0.11 23.57 -19.97
C GLU A 172 0.48 22.56 -18.96
N GLN A 173 1.28 23.05 -18.00
CA GLN A 173 1.86 22.21 -16.95
C GLN A 173 0.81 21.69 -15.96
N SER A 174 -0.19 22.50 -15.58
CA SER A 174 -1.24 22.08 -14.65
C SER A 174 -2.18 21.06 -15.29
N LEU A 175 -2.51 21.24 -16.58
CA LEU A 175 -3.25 20.24 -17.36
C LEU A 175 -2.50 18.91 -17.47
N LEU A 176 -1.18 18.95 -17.73
CA LEU A 176 -0.36 17.74 -17.80
C LEU A 176 -0.35 16.99 -16.45
N ARG A 177 -0.23 17.71 -15.34
CA ARG A 177 -0.28 17.14 -13.99
C ARG A 177 -1.63 16.50 -13.68
N ALA A 178 -2.74 17.16 -14.03
CA ALA A 178 -4.08 16.61 -13.86
C ALA A 178 -4.23 15.28 -14.63
N LYS A 179 -3.83 15.26 -15.90
CA LYS A 179 -3.87 14.05 -16.74
C LYS A 179 -3.01 12.92 -16.16
N GLN A 180 -1.81 13.23 -15.66
CA GLN A 180 -0.91 12.26 -15.04
C GLN A 180 -1.51 11.67 -13.75
N GLU A 181 -2.04 12.51 -12.84
CA GLU A 181 -2.65 12.05 -11.59
C GLU A 181 -3.82 11.08 -11.87
N VAL A 182 -4.71 11.46 -12.79
CA VAL A 182 -5.85 10.63 -13.19
C VAL A 182 -5.42 9.33 -13.87
N ASN A 183 -4.44 9.38 -14.76
CA ASN A 183 -3.94 8.19 -15.46
C ASN A 183 -3.38 7.15 -14.47
N GLU A 184 -2.59 7.57 -13.49
CA GLU A 184 -2.06 6.66 -12.46
C GLU A 184 -3.14 6.08 -11.55
N MET A 185 -4.23 6.81 -11.28
CA MET A 185 -5.40 6.25 -10.58
C MET A 185 -6.07 5.15 -11.42
N VAL A 186 -6.29 5.42 -12.71
CA VAL A 186 -6.89 4.46 -13.66
C VAL A 186 -6.03 3.21 -13.82
N VAL A 187 -4.72 3.35 -13.98
CA VAL A 187 -3.81 2.21 -14.17
C VAL A 187 -3.76 1.33 -12.92
N ARG A 188 -3.67 1.94 -11.73
CA ARG A 188 -3.71 1.19 -10.47
C ARG A 188 -5.00 0.37 -10.34
N ARG A 189 -6.11 0.89 -10.85
CA ARG A 189 -7.37 0.13 -10.91
C ARG A 189 -7.31 -1.00 -11.94
N LEU A 190 -6.83 -0.73 -13.16
CA LEU A 190 -6.71 -1.72 -14.25
C LEU A 190 -5.86 -2.94 -13.85
N GLU A 191 -4.75 -2.74 -13.14
CA GLU A 191 -3.87 -3.83 -12.67
C GLU A 191 -4.62 -4.87 -11.82
N ARG A 192 -5.65 -4.46 -11.07
CA ARG A 192 -6.46 -5.38 -10.23
C ARG A 192 -7.35 -6.32 -11.04
N PHE A 193 -7.72 -5.94 -12.27
CA PHE A 193 -8.59 -6.72 -13.14
C PHE A 193 -7.84 -7.73 -14.03
N GLN A 194 -6.55 -7.52 -14.27
CA GLN A 194 -5.75 -8.32 -15.21
C GLN A 194 -5.33 -9.72 -14.70
N GLY A 195 -5.81 -10.15 -13.52
CA GLY A 195 -5.42 -11.41 -12.92
C GLY A 195 -5.97 -12.68 -13.58
N HIS A 196 -7.04 -12.61 -14.39
CA HIS A 196 -7.82 -13.80 -14.77
C HIS A 196 -8.42 -13.81 -16.20
N LEU A 197 -8.06 -12.89 -17.10
CA LEU A 197 -8.69 -12.80 -18.43
C LEU A 197 -7.67 -12.93 -19.57
N GLU A 198 -7.99 -13.74 -20.58
CA GLU A 198 -7.32 -13.69 -21.88
C GLU A 198 -7.60 -12.32 -22.55
N PRO A 199 -6.66 -11.73 -23.29
CA PRO A 199 -6.86 -10.46 -23.99
C PRO A 199 -7.80 -10.66 -25.18
N VAL A 200 -9.11 -10.72 -24.91
CA VAL A 200 -10.15 -10.75 -25.94
C VAL A 200 -10.39 -9.31 -26.39
N LEU A 201 -10.22 -9.05 -27.69
CA LEU A 201 -10.67 -7.80 -28.29
C LEU A 201 -12.19 -7.83 -28.41
N TYR A 202 -12.85 -6.92 -27.71
CA TYR A 202 -14.30 -6.77 -27.85
C TYR A 202 -14.61 -5.89 -29.07
N PRO A 203 -15.50 -6.33 -29.98
CA PRO A 203 -15.92 -5.49 -31.09
C PRO A 203 -16.58 -4.20 -30.56
N VAL A 204 -16.25 -3.08 -31.21
CA VAL A 204 -16.86 -1.77 -30.95
C VAL A 204 -17.56 -1.36 -32.25
N GLN A 205 -18.86 -1.09 -32.16
CA GLN A 205 -19.63 -0.49 -33.24
C GLN A 205 -19.74 1.00 -32.96
N ILE A 206 -19.32 1.83 -33.93
CA ILE A 206 -19.42 3.28 -33.86
C ILE A 206 -20.22 3.74 -35.08
N ASP A 207 -21.42 4.25 -34.82
CA ASP A 207 -22.29 4.87 -35.82
C ASP A 207 -22.27 6.39 -35.60
N ILE A 208 -22.07 7.13 -36.69
CA ILE A 208 -22.05 8.59 -36.66
C ILE A 208 -23.30 9.08 -37.37
N ASP A 209 -24.24 9.61 -36.59
CA ASP A 209 -25.39 10.33 -37.10
C ASP A 209 -25.02 11.81 -37.19
N ASN A 210 -24.74 12.24 -38.41
CA ASN A 210 -24.50 13.64 -38.67
C ASN A 210 -25.80 14.31 -39.15
N GLU A 211 -26.79 13.61 -39.69
CA GLU A 211 -27.86 14.22 -40.50
C GLU A 211 -28.91 15.02 -39.71
N SER A 212 -29.03 14.79 -38.40
CA SER A 212 -30.16 15.28 -37.58
C SER A 212 -29.75 16.21 -36.44
N GLY A 213 -30.01 17.51 -36.57
CA GLY A 213 -29.88 18.50 -35.48
C GLY A 213 -28.61 19.38 -35.53
N PRO A 214 -28.37 20.19 -34.49
CA PRO A 214 -27.25 21.15 -34.46
C PRO A 214 -25.89 20.54 -34.08
N PHE A 215 -25.83 19.23 -33.80
CA PHE A 215 -24.65 18.52 -33.30
C PHE A 215 -24.32 17.31 -34.18
N THR A 216 -23.09 16.78 -34.05
CA THR A 216 -22.72 15.48 -34.62
C THR A 216 -22.89 14.42 -33.54
N ARG A 217 -23.75 13.41 -33.75
CA ARG A 217 -24.02 12.37 -32.75
C ARG A 217 -23.21 11.11 -33.03
N LEU A 218 -22.41 10.69 -32.05
CA LEU A 218 -21.70 9.42 -32.04
C LEU A 218 -22.46 8.43 -31.17
N LYS A 219 -22.92 7.33 -31.76
CA LYS A 219 -23.52 6.19 -31.06
C LYS A 219 -22.50 5.08 -30.96
N LEU A 220 -22.22 4.64 -29.74
CA LEU A 220 -21.20 3.64 -29.46
C LEU A 220 -21.81 2.43 -28.77
N VAL A 221 -21.60 1.25 -29.36
CA VAL A 221 -22.02 -0.03 -28.80
C VAL A 221 -20.82 -0.94 -28.64
N SER A 222 -20.56 -1.40 -27.41
CA SER A 222 -19.45 -2.33 -27.14
C SER A 222 -19.62 -3.07 -25.82
N GLU A 223 -18.74 -4.03 -25.54
CA GLU A 223 -18.59 -4.58 -24.20
C GLU A 223 -17.89 -3.56 -23.29
N ASP A 224 -18.35 -3.49 -22.04
CA ASP A 224 -17.82 -2.61 -21.03
C ASP A 224 -16.41 -3.06 -20.64
N THR A 225 -15.50 -2.10 -20.60
CA THR A 225 -14.11 -2.32 -20.23
C THR A 225 -13.70 -1.27 -19.21
N PRO A 226 -12.89 -1.60 -18.19
CA PRO A 226 -12.56 -0.62 -17.16
C PRO A 226 -11.92 0.64 -17.76
N ALA A 227 -12.34 1.81 -17.26
CA ALA A 227 -11.90 3.14 -17.73
C ALA A 227 -12.14 3.43 -19.23
N PHE A 228 -13.17 2.81 -19.82
CA PHE A 228 -13.54 3.04 -21.21
C PHE A 228 -13.88 4.50 -21.51
N LEU A 229 -14.77 5.13 -20.72
CA LEU A 229 -15.18 6.52 -20.91
C LEU A 229 -14.01 7.52 -20.80
N TYR A 230 -13.06 7.25 -19.89
CA TYR A 230 -11.82 8.02 -19.79
C TYR A 230 -10.98 7.92 -21.06
N SER A 231 -10.84 6.72 -21.62
CA SER A 231 -10.09 6.49 -22.86
C SER A 231 -10.75 7.14 -24.08
N LEU A 232 -12.08 7.01 -24.16
CA LEU A 232 -12.90 7.59 -25.23
C LEU A 232 -12.81 9.12 -25.24
N SER A 233 -12.99 9.75 -24.08
CA SER A 233 -12.95 11.21 -23.95
C SER A 233 -11.57 11.81 -24.21
N ASN A 234 -10.49 11.12 -23.84
CA ASN A 234 -9.14 11.51 -24.24
C ASN A 234 -8.94 11.43 -25.76
N ALA A 235 -9.38 10.32 -26.39
CA ALA A 235 -9.30 10.16 -27.83
C ALA A 235 -10.09 11.24 -28.58
N LEU A 236 -11.25 11.66 -28.07
CA LEU A 236 -12.03 12.77 -28.61
C LEU A 236 -11.31 14.13 -28.46
N SER A 237 -10.66 14.35 -27.32
CA SER A 237 -9.91 15.58 -27.04
C SER A 237 -8.73 15.77 -27.99
N VAL A 238 -8.09 14.69 -28.48
CA VAL A 238 -6.97 14.76 -29.45
C VAL A 238 -7.40 15.44 -30.76
N HIS A 239 -8.68 15.33 -31.15
CA HIS A 239 -9.20 15.92 -32.39
C HIS A 239 -9.82 17.30 -32.19
N ASN A 240 -9.57 17.97 -31.05
CA ASN A 240 -10.13 19.27 -30.68
C ASN A 240 -11.67 19.33 -30.80
N VAL A 241 -12.34 18.23 -30.45
CA VAL A 241 -13.80 18.14 -30.44
C VAL A 241 -14.33 18.36 -29.03
N SER A 242 -15.37 19.17 -28.88
CA SER A 242 -16.04 19.43 -27.61
C SER A 242 -17.30 18.58 -27.45
N ILE A 243 -17.59 18.18 -26.21
CA ILE A 243 -18.77 17.39 -25.84
C ILE A 243 -19.86 18.34 -25.31
N GLU A 244 -21.04 18.33 -25.92
CA GLU A 244 -22.19 19.13 -25.46
C GLU A 244 -23.15 18.31 -24.59
N HIS A 245 -23.32 17.02 -24.91
CA HIS A 245 -24.20 16.13 -24.17
C HIS A 245 -23.76 14.68 -24.29
N VAL A 246 -23.83 13.93 -23.18
CA VAL A 246 -23.59 12.48 -23.18
C VAL A 246 -24.73 11.75 -22.48
N LYS A 247 -25.23 10.70 -23.12
CA LYS A 247 -26.05 9.66 -22.49
C LYS A 247 -25.22 8.40 -22.32
N ILE A 248 -25.04 7.93 -21.10
CA ILE A 248 -24.34 6.69 -20.80
C ILE A 248 -25.38 5.63 -20.42
N ARG A 249 -25.22 4.42 -20.97
CA ARG A 249 -26.08 3.28 -20.59
C ARG A 249 -25.31 1.98 -20.68
N THR A 250 -25.23 1.26 -19.55
CA THR A 250 -24.60 -0.06 -19.47
C THR A 250 -25.61 -1.10 -18.98
N ILE A 251 -25.87 -2.13 -19.79
CA ILE A 251 -26.79 -3.25 -19.46
C ILE A 251 -26.02 -4.56 -19.55
N ARG A 252 -25.90 -5.29 -18.44
CA ARG A 252 -25.26 -6.63 -18.40
C ARG A 252 -23.89 -6.64 -19.12
N SER A 253 -23.05 -5.66 -18.82
CA SER A 253 -21.72 -5.43 -19.42
C SER A 253 -21.71 -4.99 -20.88
N ARG A 254 -22.86 -4.61 -21.47
CA ARG A 254 -22.94 -3.97 -22.78
C ARG A 254 -23.17 -2.46 -22.63
N VAL A 255 -22.26 -1.67 -23.19
CA VAL A 255 -22.30 -0.21 -23.26
C VAL A 255 -23.07 0.23 -24.51
N GLU A 256 -23.95 1.20 -24.35
CA GLU A 256 -24.75 1.87 -25.38
C GLU A 256 -24.74 3.37 -25.11
N ASP A 257 -23.67 4.05 -25.53
CA ASP A 257 -23.47 5.48 -25.25
C ASP A 257 -23.84 6.34 -26.46
N GLU A 258 -24.43 7.50 -26.19
CA GLU A 258 -24.73 8.54 -27.19
C GLU A 258 -24.00 9.83 -26.81
N ILE A 259 -23.11 10.31 -27.69
CA ILE A 259 -22.27 11.49 -27.45
C ILE A 259 -22.55 12.53 -28.54
N ASP A 260 -22.98 13.72 -28.15
CA ASP A 260 -23.19 14.87 -29.04
C ASP A 260 -21.93 15.75 -29.06
N LEU A 261 -21.36 15.92 -30.25
CA LEU A 261 -20.05 16.54 -30.50
C LEU A 261 -20.17 17.83 -31.33
N VAL A 262 -19.29 18.79 -31.05
CA VAL A 262 -19.13 20.06 -31.80
C VAL A 262 -17.66 20.44 -32.00
N ASP A 263 -17.37 21.28 -32.99
CA ASP A 263 -16.06 21.90 -33.20
C ASP A 263 -15.74 22.97 -32.13
N GLU A 264 -14.51 23.51 -32.16
CA GLU A 264 -14.07 24.60 -31.25
C GLU A 264 -14.95 25.86 -31.30
N LYS A 265 -15.78 26.02 -32.33
CA LYS A 265 -16.69 27.16 -32.52
C LYS A 265 -18.14 26.80 -32.22
N GLY A 266 -18.42 25.63 -31.64
CA GLY A 266 -19.75 25.16 -31.28
C GLY A 266 -20.62 24.73 -32.47
N ARG A 267 -20.01 24.38 -33.60
CA ARG A 267 -20.71 23.95 -34.82
C ARG A 267 -20.56 22.44 -35.02
N ARG A 268 -21.48 21.86 -35.80
CA ARG A 268 -21.46 20.45 -36.20
C ARG A 268 -20.18 20.11 -36.99
N LEU A 269 -19.67 18.88 -36.84
CA LEU A 269 -18.53 18.38 -37.60
C LEU A 269 -18.97 17.97 -39.01
N GLU A 270 -18.61 18.74 -40.03
CA GLU A 270 -19.00 18.48 -41.44
C GLU A 270 -17.95 17.67 -42.22
N ASP A 271 -16.71 17.60 -41.73
CA ASP A 271 -15.60 16.92 -42.40
C ASP A 271 -15.63 15.40 -42.16
N LEU A 272 -15.92 14.64 -43.22
CA LEU A 272 -15.94 13.17 -43.24
C LEU A 272 -14.58 12.55 -42.89
N GLU A 273 -13.49 13.24 -43.20
CA GLU A 273 -12.15 12.77 -42.85
C GLU A 273 -11.99 12.83 -41.33
N VAL A 274 -12.26 13.97 -40.70
CA VAL A 274 -12.22 14.16 -39.24
C VAL A 274 -13.08 13.12 -38.50
N LEU A 275 -14.28 12.83 -39.01
CA LEU A 275 -15.16 11.81 -38.42
C LEU A 275 -14.56 10.40 -38.45
N ASN A 276 -13.90 10.03 -39.55
CA ASN A 276 -13.19 8.75 -39.65
C ASN A 276 -11.95 8.72 -38.73
N ARG A 277 -11.23 9.85 -38.58
CA ARG A 277 -10.08 9.96 -37.67
C ARG A 277 -10.48 9.77 -36.20
N VAL A 278 -11.58 10.40 -35.80
CA VAL A 278 -12.17 10.28 -34.45
C VAL A 278 -12.58 8.83 -34.18
N LYS A 279 -13.29 8.20 -35.12
CA LYS A 279 -13.69 6.79 -35.03
C LYS A 279 -12.48 5.87 -34.87
N PHE A 280 -11.45 6.04 -35.70
CA PHE A 280 -10.25 5.20 -35.67
C PHE A 280 -9.44 5.37 -34.37
N SER A 281 -9.21 6.61 -33.94
CA SER A 281 -8.44 6.90 -32.72
C SER A 281 -9.14 6.34 -31.48
N THR A 282 -10.46 6.47 -31.43
CA THR A 282 -11.29 5.91 -30.35
C THR A 282 -11.13 4.39 -30.22
N LEU A 283 -11.16 3.67 -31.35
CA LEU A 283 -11.02 2.21 -31.38
C LEU A 283 -9.66 1.77 -30.86
N LEU A 284 -8.58 2.38 -31.36
CA LEU A 284 -7.23 2.02 -31.00
C LEU A 284 -6.88 2.39 -29.56
N THR A 285 -7.26 3.59 -29.10
CA THR A 285 -7.02 4.03 -27.72
C THR A 285 -7.75 3.12 -26.74
N LYS A 286 -8.99 2.69 -27.04
CA LYS A 286 -9.70 1.70 -26.21
C LYS A 286 -8.88 0.41 -26.06
N GLN A 287 -8.39 -0.14 -27.17
CA GLN A 287 -7.64 -1.39 -27.15
C GLN A 287 -6.27 -1.24 -26.45
N PHE A 288 -5.60 -0.11 -26.66
CA PHE A 288 -4.30 0.18 -26.07
C PHE A 288 -4.38 0.41 -24.56
N THR A 289 -5.43 1.09 -24.05
CA THR A 289 -5.64 1.29 -22.61
C THR A 289 -5.60 -0.01 -21.82
N TYR A 290 -6.12 -1.10 -22.39
CA TYR A 290 -6.10 -2.42 -21.74
C TYR A 290 -4.67 -2.90 -21.44
N PHE A 291 -3.67 -2.51 -22.25
CA PHE A 291 -2.28 -2.93 -22.09
C PHE A 291 -1.42 -1.95 -21.27
N LEU A 292 -1.95 -0.81 -20.84
CA LEU A 292 -1.19 0.20 -20.10
C LEU A 292 -0.59 -0.32 -18.79
N GLY A 293 -1.27 -1.25 -18.10
CA GLY A 293 -0.70 -1.92 -16.92
C GLY A 293 0.54 -2.78 -17.19
N LYS A 294 0.91 -3.02 -18.46
CA LYS A 294 2.18 -3.68 -18.84
C LYS A 294 3.30 -2.68 -19.10
N SER A 295 2.97 -1.40 -19.26
CA SER A 295 3.94 -0.33 -19.50
C SER A 295 4.69 0.02 -18.21
N PRO A 296 6.01 0.27 -18.28
CA PRO A 296 6.74 0.83 -17.14
C PRO A 296 6.32 2.26 -16.77
N ASP A 297 5.92 3.04 -17.77
CA ASP A 297 5.35 4.39 -17.64
C ASP A 297 4.07 4.46 -18.49
N PRO A 298 2.91 4.18 -17.87
CA PRO A 298 1.63 4.10 -18.57
C PRO A 298 1.21 5.43 -19.19
N PHE A 299 1.42 6.54 -18.48
CA PHE A 299 1.02 7.86 -18.94
C PHE A 299 1.80 8.23 -20.20
N THR A 300 3.13 8.12 -20.14
CA THR A 300 4.01 8.41 -21.28
C THR A 300 3.72 7.46 -22.45
N ALA A 301 3.40 6.19 -22.19
CA ALA A 301 3.03 5.24 -23.24
C ALA A 301 1.74 5.65 -23.95
N LEU A 302 0.70 6.08 -23.21
CA LEU A 302 -0.56 6.54 -23.78
C LEU A 302 -0.36 7.80 -24.63
N SER A 303 0.32 8.83 -24.10
CA SER A 303 0.53 10.08 -24.84
C SER A 303 1.35 9.87 -26.12
N ARG A 304 2.37 9.00 -26.09
CA ARG A 304 3.17 8.66 -27.28
C ARG A 304 2.38 7.84 -28.29
N PHE A 305 1.52 6.96 -27.82
CA PHE A 305 0.62 6.19 -28.68
C PHE A 305 -0.37 7.10 -29.39
N GLU A 306 -0.98 8.04 -28.66
CA GLU A 306 -1.89 9.05 -29.22
C GLU A 306 -1.20 9.89 -30.30
N PHE A 307 0.00 10.41 -30.02
CA PHE A 307 0.82 11.12 -31.02
C PHE A 307 1.09 10.27 -32.27
N MET A 308 1.44 8.99 -32.09
CA MET A 308 1.70 8.08 -33.21
C MET A 308 0.43 7.82 -34.03
N VAL A 309 -0.72 7.65 -33.37
CA VAL A 309 -2.01 7.46 -34.06
C VAL A 309 -2.41 8.72 -34.83
N GLU A 310 -2.25 9.90 -34.25
CA GLU A 310 -2.51 11.18 -34.92
C GLU A 310 -1.73 11.29 -36.24
N GLU A 311 -0.42 11.04 -36.20
CA GLU A 311 0.44 11.08 -37.39
C GLU A 311 0.08 10.01 -38.42
N LEU A 312 -0.18 8.77 -38.00
CA LEU A 312 -0.53 7.65 -38.90
C LEU A 312 -1.84 7.87 -39.65
N VAL A 313 -2.81 8.50 -38.99
CA VAL A 313 -4.14 8.75 -39.53
C VAL A 313 -4.12 9.82 -40.61
N THR A 314 -3.11 10.70 -40.63
CA THR A 314 -2.94 11.70 -41.69
C THR A 314 -2.32 11.16 -42.99
N LYS A 315 -1.88 9.88 -43.01
CA LYS A 315 -1.16 9.28 -44.14
C LYS A 315 -2.05 8.46 -45.08
N PRO A 316 -1.73 8.42 -46.39
CA PRO A 316 -2.56 7.75 -47.41
C PRO A 316 -2.64 6.21 -47.26
N ASP A 317 -1.67 5.56 -46.61
CA ASP A 317 -1.61 4.09 -46.42
C ASP A 317 -2.25 3.60 -45.09
N SER A 318 -3.29 4.30 -44.60
CA SER A 318 -3.92 4.05 -43.29
C SER A 318 -4.46 2.61 -43.09
N GLY A 319 -4.83 1.92 -44.17
CA GLY A 319 -5.38 0.55 -44.12
C GLY A 319 -4.39 -0.51 -43.61
N GLN A 320 -3.11 -0.44 -43.99
CA GLN A 320 -2.09 -1.40 -43.55
C GLN A 320 -1.79 -1.26 -42.06
N TRP A 321 -1.73 -0.02 -41.56
CA TRP A 321 -1.47 0.27 -40.16
C TRP A 321 -2.62 -0.16 -39.26
N THR A 322 -3.86 -0.06 -39.77
CA THR A 322 -5.08 -0.51 -39.10
C THR A 322 -5.01 -2.00 -38.77
N GLU A 323 -4.63 -2.84 -39.73
CA GLU A 323 -4.53 -4.29 -39.54
C GLU A 323 -3.48 -4.65 -38.47
N MET A 324 -2.34 -3.97 -38.49
CA MET A 324 -1.24 -4.22 -37.56
C MET A 324 -1.55 -3.78 -36.12
N LEU A 325 -2.16 -2.61 -35.98
CA LEU A 325 -2.56 -2.06 -34.67
C LEU A 325 -3.82 -2.74 -34.11
N SER A 326 -4.55 -3.49 -34.92
CA SER A 326 -5.63 -4.36 -34.46
C SER A 326 -5.12 -5.66 -33.81
N ASN A 327 -3.80 -5.94 -33.83
CA ASN A 327 -3.24 -7.13 -33.19
C ASN A 327 -2.94 -6.88 -31.69
N PRO A 328 -3.54 -7.64 -30.76
CA PRO A 328 -3.33 -7.49 -29.31
C PRO A 328 -1.87 -7.59 -28.86
N HIS A 329 -1.09 -8.48 -29.48
CA HIS A 329 0.31 -8.66 -29.12
C HIS A 329 1.14 -7.45 -29.53
N THR A 330 0.85 -6.86 -30.69
CA THR A 330 1.49 -5.62 -31.15
C THR A 330 1.18 -4.46 -30.20
N LEU A 331 -0.08 -4.27 -29.80
CA LEU A 331 -0.45 -3.21 -28.86
C LEU A 331 0.20 -3.39 -27.48
N ARG A 332 0.26 -4.64 -26.99
CA ARG A 332 0.95 -4.97 -25.75
C ARG A 332 2.45 -4.62 -25.81
N ASP A 333 3.12 -4.98 -26.89
CA ASP A 333 4.55 -4.76 -27.04
C ASP A 333 4.85 -3.26 -27.27
N LEU A 334 3.97 -2.54 -27.99
CA LEU A 334 3.99 -1.08 -28.10
C LEU A 334 3.81 -0.40 -26.74
N ALA A 335 2.87 -0.85 -25.90
CA ALA A 335 2.67 -0.27 -24.57
C ALA A 335 3.96 -0.35 -23.73
N ARG A 336 4.65 -1.50 -23.78
CA ARG A 336 5.95 -1.68 -23.10
C ARG A 336 7.02 -0.78 -23.68
N LEU A 337 7.13 -0.72 -25.01
CA LEU A 337 8.17 0.05 -25.70
C LEU A 337 8.01 1.56 -25.51
N LEU A 338 6.80 2.08 -25.71
CA LEU A 338 6.51 3.51 -25.66
C LEU A 338 6.71 4.08 -24.25
N GLY A 339 6.44 3.29 -23.19
CA GLY A 339 6.74 3.68 -21.81
C GLY A 339 8.14 3.32 -21.30
N ALA A 340 8.95 2.59 -22.07
CA ALA A 340 10.25 2.09 -21.60
C ALA A 340 11.30 3.20 -21.49
N SER A 341 11.44 4.03 -22.52
CA SER A 341 12.53 5.01 -22.59
C SER A 341 12.25 6.20 -23.50
N ASP A 342 12.50 7.40 -22.97
CA ASP A 342 12.47 8.66 -23.72
C ASP A 342 13.52 8.69 -24.84
N PHE A 343 14.65 8.05 -24.61
CA PHE A 343 15.73 7.94 -25.59
C PHE A 343 15.28 7.18 -26.84
N LEU A 344 14.67 6.01 -26.65
CA LEU A 344 14.17 5.24 -27.78
C LEU A 344 13.08 6.01 -28.53
N TRP A 345 12.21 6.68 -27.79
CA TRP A 345 11.19 7.52 -28.40
C TRP A 345 11.79 8.60 -29.30
N GLU A 346 12.61 9.51 -28.76
CA GLU A 346 13.10 10.67 -29.52
C GLU A 346 14.07 10.30 -30.65
N ASP A 347 14.98 9.34 -30.43
CA ASP A 347 16.09 9.09 -31.37
C ASP A 347 15.80 7.96 -32.38
N PHE A 348 14.78 7.12 -32.14
CA PHE A 348 14.48 5.93 -32.97
C PHE A 348 13.01 5.74 -33.33
N ILE A 349 12.04 6.17 -32.52
CA ILE A 349 10.62 5.84 -32.76
C ILE A 349 9.85 7.02 -33.37
N ARG A 350 9.94 8.22 -32.77
CA ARG A 350 9.11 9.38 -33.10
C ARG A 350 9.14 9.74 -34.58
N GLY A 351 10.29 9.62 -35.23
CA GLY A 351 10.47 9.91 -36.66
C GLY A 351 10.52 8.69 -37.59
N GLN A 352 10.42 7.46 -37.07
CA GLN A 352 10.60 6.22 -37.84
C GLN A 352 9.62 5.09 -37.46
N PHE A 353 8.47 5.41 -36.87
CA PHE A 353 7.47 4.42 -36.44
C PHE A 353 6.98 3.52 -37.59
N GLU A 354 7.00 4.00 -38.84
CA GLU A 354 6.71 3.22 -40.05
C GLU A 354 7.66 2.04 -40.25
N THR A 355 8.92 2.19 -39.83
CA THR A 355 9.92 1.12 -39.89
C THR A 355 9.84 0.22 -38.65
N LEU A 356 9.42 0.76 -37.51
CA LEU A 356 9.27 0.00 -36.26
C LEU A 356 8.13 -1.02 -36.32
N LEU A 357 6.94 -0.63 -36.77
CA LEU A 357 5.75 -1.49 -36.71
C LEU A 357 5.97 -2.84 -37.42
N PRO A 358 6.52 -2.90 -38.66
CA PRO A 358 6.83 -4.18 -39.31
C PRO A 358 7.89 -5.00 -38.57
N LEU A 359 8.84 -4.33 -37.90
CA LEU A 359 9.89 -5.01 -37.12
C LEU A 359 9.34 -5.73 -35.90
N LEU A 360 8.19 -5.33 -35.35
CA LEU A 360 7.56 -5.99 -34.19
C LEU A 360 6.89 -7.33 -34.54
N GLN A 361 6.49 -7.56 -35.80
CA GLN A 361 5.76 -8.78 -36.21
C GLN A 361 6.51 -10.12 -35.95
N PRO A 362 7.83 -10.24 -36.17
CA PRO A 362 8.56 -11.48 -35.89
C PRO A 362 8.63 -11.86 -34.40
N TYR A 363 8.61 -10.86 -33.50
CA TYR A 363 8.72 -11.09 -32.05
C TYR A 363 7.46 -11.75 -31.47
N VAL A 364 6.29 -11.47 -32.06
CA VAL A 364 5.02 -12.14 -31.77
C VAL A 364 5.11 -13.66 -31.98
N LYS A 365 6.08 -14.14 -32.78
CA LYS A 365 6.38 -15.56 -33.02
C LYS A 365 7.54 -16.12 -32.18
N GLY A 366 8.00 -15.41 -31.15
CA GLY A 366 9.04 -15.87 -30.22
C GLY A 366 10.50 -15.73 -30.70
N HIS A 367 10.76 -14.91 -31.73
CA HIS A 367 12.09 -14.69 -32.28
C HIS A 367 12.74 -13.42 -31.72
N ARG A 368 14.09 -13.41 -31.60
CA ARG A 368 14.85 -12.22 -31.21
C ARG A 368 15.00 -11.23 -32.37
N PHE A 369 15.06 -9.93 -32.06
CA PHE A 369 15.30 -8.86 -33.03
C PHE A 369 16.76 -8.80 -33.46
N ALA A 370 17.69 -8.82 -32.51
CA ALA A 370 19.11 -8.73 -32.80
C ALA A 370 19.63 -10.10 -33.29
N PRO A 371 20.26 -10.16 -34.48
CA PRO A 371 20.87 -11.39 -34.96
C PRO A 371 21.95 -11.93 -34.01
N PRO A 372 22.30 -13.22 -34.11
CA PRO A 372 23.40 -13.82 -33.37
C PRO A 372 24.73 -13.05 -33.51
N THR A 373 25.50 -12.94 -32.43
CA THR A 373 26.71 -12.09 -32.36
C THR A 373 27.88 -12.60 -33.19
N ASP A 374 27.94 -13.89 -33.46
CA ASP A 374 28.90 -14.54 -34.35
C ASP A 374 28.80 -14.02 -35.80
N THR A 375 27.60 -13.63 -36.24
CA THR A 375 27.38 -13.03 -37.58
C THR A 375 27.77 -11.55 -37.70
N LEU A 376 28.13 -10.87 -36.58
CA LEU A 376 28.35 -9.41 -36.56
C LEU A 376 29.42 -8.96 -37.56
N GLU A 377 30.50 -9.73 -37.68
CA GLU A 377 31.63 -9.37 -38.55
C GLU A 377 31.27 -9.44 -40.04
N GLU A 378 30.59 -10.50 -40.45
CA GLU A 378 30.10 -10.66 -41.82
C GLU A 378 29.13 -9.54 -42.20
N ARG A 379 28.18 -9.23 -41.31
CA ARG A 379 27.18 -8.17 -41.53
C ARG A 379 27.81 -6.78 -41.56
N LEU A 380 28.79 -6.52 -40.70
CA LEU A 380 29.54 -5.26 -40.70
C LEU A 380 30.34 -5.10 -42.01
N ASN A 381 31.03 -6.15 -42.45
CA ASN A 381 31.76 -6.14 -43.72
C ASN A 381 30.83 -5.93 -44.92
N ALA A 382 29.64 -6.55 -44.89
CA ALA A 382 28.61 -6.33 -45.91
C ALA A 382 28.11 -4.88 -45.93
N ALA A 383 27.86 -4.26 -44.76
CA ALA A 383 27.43 -2.86 -44.66
C ALA A 383 28.49 -1.87 -45.20
N LEU A 384 29.77 -2.16 -45.00
CA LEU A 384 30.88 -1.34 -45.50
C LEU A 384 31.18 -1.56 -47.00
N LYS A 385 30.62 -2.60 -47.62
CA LYS A 385 30.90 -2.98 -49.01
C LYS A 385 30.47 -1.88 -49.98
N GLY A 386 31.40 -1.44 -50.83
CA GLY A 386 31.15 -0.41 -51.85
C GLY A 386 31.39 1.03 -51.41
N ALA A 387 31.70 1.28 -50.13
CA ALA A 387 32.11 2.61 -49.66
C ALA A 387 33.53 2.95 -50.12
N ARG A 388 33.70 4.07 -50.85
CA ARG A 388 34.95 4.40 -51.56
C ARG A 388 35.84 5.38 -50.82
N SER A 389 35.28 6.15 -49.89
CA SER A 389 36.02 7.16 -49.10
C SER A 389 35.94 6.87 -47.60
N LEU A 390 36.91 7.35 -46.82
CA LEU A 390 36.91 7.21 -45.36
C LEU A 390 35.69 7.87 -44.70
N LYS A 391 35.18 8.96 -45.30
CA LYS A 391 33.97 9.65 -44.83
C LYS A 391 32.74 8.75 -45.00
N GLU A 392 32.54 8.21 -46.20
CA GLU A 392 31.43 7.30 -46.51
C GLU A 392 31.49 6.01 -45.69
N GLN A 393 32.70 5.45 -45.51
CA GLN A 393 32.92 4.29 -44.64
C GLN A 393 32.54 4.60 -43.19
N GLY A 394 32.85 5.81 -42.71
CA GLY A 394 32.46 6.26 -41.38
C GLY A 394 30.95 6.44 -41.23
N GLU A 395 30.26 6.98 -42.23
CA GLU A 395 28.78 7.12 -42.23
C GLU A 395 28.11 5.75 -42.13
N ARG A 396 28.47 4.80 -43.01
CA ARG A 396 27.92 3.43 -42.99
C ARG A 396 28.25 2.65 -41.73
N LEU A 397 29.45 2.85 -41.16
CA LEU A 397 29.82 2.23 -39.87
C LEU A 397 28.89 2.71 -38.75
N ASN A 398 28.56 4.00 -38.70
CA ASN A 398 27.67 4.54 -37.68
C ASN A 398 26.21 4.12 -37.89
N GLU A 399 25.74 4.07 -39.15
CA GLU A 399 24.41 3.52 -39.47
C GLU A 399 24.27 2.05 -39.01
N PHE A 400 25.28 1.21 -39.30
CA PHE A 400 25.31 -0.17 -38.82
C PHE A 400 25.31 -0.23 -37.28
N LYS A 401 26.21 0.53 -36.63
CA LYS A 401 26.29 0.62 -35.16
C LYS A 401 24.95 0.99 -34.53
N ASP A 402 24.32 2.06 -35.01
CA ASP A 402 23.08 2.58 -34.43
C ASP A 402 21.91 1.61 -34.63
N ARG A 403 21.84 0.94 -35.79
CA ARG A 403 20.86 -0.12 -36.03
C ARG A 403 21.04 -1.31 -35.09
N GLU A 404 22.27 -1.79 -34.91
CA GLU A 404 22.52 -2.94 -34.02
C GLU A 404 22.24 -2.61 -32.55
N ILE A 405 22.60 -1.41 -32.08
CA ILE A 405 22.24 -0.94 -30.73
C ILE A 405 20.71 -0.98 -30.55
N PHE A 406 19.96 -0.43 -31.51
CA PHE A 406 18.51 -0.42 -31.46
C PHE A 406 17.89 -1.82 -31.37
N LEU A 407 18.37 -2.78 -32.18
CA LEU A 407 17.86 -4.16 -32.14
C LEU A 407 18.19 -4.86 -30.81
N ILE A 408 19.38 -4.61 -30.27
CA ILE A 408 19.78 -5.14 -28.96
C ILE A 408 18.89 -4.57 -27.84
N ASP A 409 18.58 -3.28 -27.91
CA ASP A 409 17.73 -2.60 -26.95
C ASP A 409 16.29 -3.12 -26.99
N LEU A 410 15.73 -3.37 -28.19
CA LEU A 410 14.41 -3.98 -28.35
C LEU A 410 14.32 -5.37 -27.71
N ASP A 411 15.34 -6.21 -27.92
CA ASP A 411 15.42 -7.54 -27.28
C ASP A 411 15.41 -7.45 -25.75
N HIS A 412 16.11 -6.46 -25.17
CA HIS A 412 16.18 -6.30 -23.72
C HIS A 412 14.86 -5.77 -23.13
N ILE A 413 14.14 -4.89 -23.83
CA ILE A 413 12.89 -4.28 -23.36
C ILE A 413 11.72 -5.25 -23.48
N LEU A 414 11.56 -5.86 -24.66
CA LEU A 414 10.41 -6.71 -24.97
C LEU A 414 10.61 -8.14 -24.47
N GLY A 415 11.87 -8.57 -24.26
CA GLY A 415 12.27 -9.88 -23.73
C GLY A 415 11.55 -10.28 -22.45
N GLU A 416 10.92 -11.46 -22.40
CA GLU A 416 10.28 -11.94 -21.17
C GLU A 416 11.29 -12.19 -20.04
N LYS A 417 12.46 -12.72 -20.36
CA LYS A 417 13.62 -12.89 -19.46
C LYS A 417 14.71 -11.88 -19.87
N SER A 418 14.53 -10.62 -19.51
CA SER A 418 15.57 -9.62 -19.73
C SER A 418 16.70 -9.87 -18.75
N ASP A 419 17.86 -10.13 -19.32
CA ASP A 419 19.08 -10.39 -18.62
C ASP A 419 20.08 -9.29 -18.97
N PHE A 420 20.56 -8.58 -17.94
CA PHE A 420 21.60 -7.58 -18.09
C PHE A 420 22.87 -8.20 -18.71
N GLU A 421 23.20 -9.45 -18.38
CA GLU A 421 24.40 -10.10 -18.91
C GLU A 421 24.32 -10.25 -20.42
N LEU A 422 23.15 -10.62 -20.95
CA LEU A 422 22.93 -10.76 -22.38
C LEU A 422 23.06 -9.41 -23.10
N LEU A 423 22.46 -8.34 -22.54
CA LEU A 423 22.59 -6.98 -23.05
C LEU A 423 24.06 -6.55 -23.07
N ALA A 424 24.76 -6.72 -21.94
CA ALA A 424 26.14 -6.31 -21.78
C ALA A 424 27.09 -7.06 -22.71
N THR A 425 26.89 -8.36 -22.86
CA THR A 425 27.66 -9.21 -23.78
C THR A 425 27.50 -8.73 -25.22
N ARG A 426 26.26 -8.51 -25.68
CA ARG A 426 25.98 -8.08 -27.05
C ARG A 426 26.54 -6.70 -27.36
N LEU A 427 26.34 -5.73 -26.47
CA LEU A 427 26.90 -4.39 -26.61
C LEU A 427 28.43 -4.40 -26.61
N THR A 428 29.05 -5.21 -25.74
CA THR A 428 30.51 -5.37 -25.68
C THR A 428 31.04 -5.92 -26.99
N ARG A 429 30.46 -7.00 -27.52
CA ARG A 429 30.87 -7.57 -28.82
C ARG A 429 30.69 -6.59 -29.98
N LEU A 430 29.59 -5.84 -30.00
CA LEU A 430 29.39 -4.80 -31.01
C LEU A 430 30.45 -3.70 -30.90
N ALA A 431 30.74 -3.22 -29.69
CA ALA A 431 31.76 -2.20 -29.45
C ALA A 431 33.16 -2.65 -29.91
N GLU A 432 33.55 -3.90 -29.60
CA GLU A 432 34.80 -4.49 -30.06
C GLU A 432 34.91 -4.46 -31.59
N LYS A 433 33.87 -4.93 -32.29
CA LYS A 433 33.86 -5.00 -33.76
C LYS A 433 33.88 -3.61 -34.41
N VAL A 434 33.12 -2.66 -33.87
CA VAL A 434 33.08 -1.27 -34.36
C VAL A 434 34.41 -0.56 -34.15
N VAL A 435 35.02 -0.68 -32.98
CA VAL A 435 36.33 -0.07 -32.67
C VAL A 435 37.43 -0.65 -33.56
N ASN A 436 37.42 -1.97 -33.76
CA ASN A 436 38.37 -2.64 -34.65
C ASN A 436 38.22 -2.21 -36.12
N ALA A 437 36.99 -2.18 -36.63
CA ALA A 437 36.72 -1.73 -37.98
C ALA A 437 37.15 -0.27 -38.18
N ALA A 438 36.75 0.64 -37.28
CA ALA A 438 37.17 2.05 -37.34
C ALA A 438 38.69 2.20 -37.33
N SER A 439 39.38 1.46 -36.46
CA SER A 439 40.84 1.50 -36.36
C SER A 439 41.52 1.00 -37.63
N MET A 440 41.02 -0.09 -38.22
CA MET A 440 41.53 -0.60 -39.50
C MET A 440 41.30 0.36 -40.66
N LEU A 441 40.12 0.99 -40.75
CA LEU A 441 39.79 1.96 -41.78
C LEU A 441 40.73 3.18 -41.74
N VAL A 442 40.93 3.74 -40.54
CA VAL A 442 41.83 4.89 -40.34
C VAL A 442 43.28 4.48 -40.56
N TYR A 443 43.71 3.33 -40.07
CA TYR A 443 45.08 2.83 -40.26
C TYR A 443 45.38 2.69 -41.75
N ASN A 444 44.49 2.09 -42.54
CA ASN A 444 44.67 1.91 -43.98
C ASN A 444 44.73 3.24 -44.74
N ASP A 445 43.91 4.22 -44.35
CA ASP A 445 43.96 5.58 -44.92
C ASP A 445 45.29 6.29 -44.59
N LEU A 446 45.78 6.15 -43.34
CA LEU A 446 47.07 6.72 -42.94
C LEU A 446 48.25 6.02 -43.64
N VAL A 447 48.23 4.69 -43.79
CA VAL A 447 49.25 3.96 -44.55
C VAL A 447 49.27 4.40 -46.01
N ARG A 448 48.11 4.61 -46.63
CA ARG A 448 48.02 5.13 -48.00
C ARG A 448 48.67 6.53 -48.13
N LYS A 449 48.60 7.36 -47.08
CA LYS A 449 49.10 8.74 -47.08
C LYS A 449 50.58 8.86 -46.69
N PHE A 450 51.03 8.09 -45.70
CA PHE A 450 52.33 8.27 -45.04
C PHE A 450 53.24 7.03 -45.11
N GLY A 451 52.75 5.89 -45.64
CA GLY A 451 53.43 4.60 -45.61
C GLY A 451 53.17 3.80 -44.34
N ALA A 452 53.64 2.55 -44.30
CA ALA A 452 53.52 1.70 -43.13
C ALA A 452 54.51 2.13 -42.05
N PRO A 453 54.11 2.17 -40.76
CA PRO A 453 55.03 2.47 -39.66
C PRO A 453 56.01 1.32 -39.46
N GLU A 454 57.30 1.63 -39.45
CA GLU A 454 58.39 0.70 -39.20
C GLU A 454 59.13 1.06 -37.92
N THR A 455 59.71 0.06 -37.26
CA THR A 455 60.62 0.24 -36.13
C THR A 455 61.96 0.75 -36.63
N VAL A 456 62.85 1.18 -35.74
CA VAL A 456 64.23 1.56 -36.09
C VAL A 456 64.98 0.43 -36.82
N ALA A 457 64.60 -0.83 -36.59
CA ALA A 457 65.17 -2.01 -37.24
C ALA A 457 64.49 -2.38 -38.59
N GLY A 458 63.60 -1.54 -39.12
CA GLY A 458 62.88 -1.80 -40.38
C GLY A 458 61.79 -2.87 -40.28
N LEU A 459 61.45 -3.32 -39.08
CA LEU A 459 60.33 -4.24 -38.86
C LEU A 459 59.02 -3.44 -38.79
N ARG A 460 57.88 -4.05 -39.13
CA ARG A 460 56.60 -3.36 -39.03
C ARG A 460 56.23 -3.05 -37.58
N ALA A 461 56.03 -1.78 -37.24
CA ALA A 461 55.54 -1.36 -35.94
C ALA A 461 54.05 -1.75 -35.80
N ARG A 462 53.76 -2.62 -34.83
CA ARG A 462 52.40 -3.10 -34.51
C ARG A 462 51.74 -2.23 -33.46
N TYR A 463 50.40 -2.23 -33.42
CA TYR A 463 49.59 -1.61 -32.38
C TYR A 463 48.54 -2.59 -31.84
N ALA A 464 48.11 -2.38 -30.60
CA ALA A 464 47.03 -3.09 -29.94
C ALA A 464 46.09 -2.10 -29.24
N ILE A 465 44.82 -2.48 -29.16
CA ILE A 465 43.75 -1.69 -28.54
C ILE A 465 43.27 -2.46 -27.32
N PHE A 466 43.13 -1.75 -26.21
CA PHE A 466 42.71 -2.32 -24.95
C PHE A 466 41.41 -1.67 -24.49
N GLY A 467 40.46 -2.49 -24.07
CA GLY A 467 39.29 -2.05 -23.32
C GLY A 467 39.64 -2.00 -21.83
N LEU A 468 39.24 -0.92 -21.17
CA LEU A 468 39.25 -0.79 -19.71
C LEU A 468 37.81 -0.57 -19.22
N GLY A 469 37.65 -0.35 -17.91
CA GLY A 469 36.35 0.02 -17.35
C GLY A 469 35.27 -1.00 -17.70
N LYS A 470 34.10 -0.52 -18.14
CA LYS A 470 32.95 -1.39 -18.44
C LYS A 470 33.16 -2.21 -19.70
N LEU A 471 33.89 -1.69 -20.69
CA LEU A 471 34.20 -2.44 -21.90
C LEU A 471 35.16 -3.60 -21.60
N GLY A 472 36.18 -3.32 -20.78
CA GLY A 472 37.14 -4.31 -20.29
C GLY A 472 36.47 -5.41 -19.47
N SER A 473 35.60 -5.03 -18.54
CA SER A 473 34.85 -5.98 -17.69
C SER A 473 33.60 -6.60 -18.35
N ALA A 474 33.37 -6.36 -19.65
CA ALA A 474 32.19 -6.81 -20.40
C ALA A 474 30.83 -6.45 -19.76
N ALA A 475 30.75 -5.27 -19.13
CA ALA A 475 29.60 -4.78 -18.39
C ALA A 475 29.00 -3.50 -19.00
N LEU A 476 29.06 -3.36 -20.33
CA LEU A 476 28.39 -2.27 -21.03
C LEU A 476 26.88 -2.34 -20.80
N GLY A 477 26.24 -1.18 -20.72
CA GLY A 477 24.79 -1.05 -20.67
C GLY A 477 24.36 0.22 -21.38
N TYR A 478 23.11 0.63 -21.17
CA TYR A 478 22.58 1.88 -21.73
C TYR A 478 23.50 3.06 -21.40
N ALA A 479 23.74 3.92 -22.38
CA ALA A 479 24.60 5.10 -22.26
C ALA A 479 25.98 4.84 -21.64
N SER A 480 26.65 3.77 -22.08
CA SER A 480 28.03 3.48 -21.70
C SER A 480 29.06 3.98 -22.72
N ASP A 481 30.00 4.78 -22.21
CA ASP A 481 31.25 5.15 -22.86
C ASP A 481 32.16 3.93 -23.03
N LEU A 482 33.09 4.05 -23.97
CA LEU A 482 34.10 3.05 -24.29
C LEU A 482 35.43 3.54 -23.75
N GLU A 483 35.84 3.02 -22.59
CA GLU A 483 37.15 3.33 -22.02
C GLU A 483 38.24 2.55 -22.79
N LEU A 484 39.11 3.26 -23.51
CA LEU A 484 40.11 2.67 -24.39
C LEU A 484 41.53 3.15 -24.11
N LEU A 485 42.49 2.26 -24.38
CA LEU A 485 43.92 2.55 -24.43
C LEU A 485 44.53 1.97 -25.71
N PHE A 486 45.34 2.77 -26.40
CA PHE A 486 46.06 2.36 -27.60
C PHE A 486 47.55 2.26 -27.30
N ILE A 487 48.15 1.10 -27.57
CA ILE A 487 49.59 0.86 -27.37
C ILE A 487 50.23 0.44 -28.68
N TYR A 488 51.35 1.05 -29.04
CA TYR A 488 52.19 0.61 -30.15
C TYR A 488 53.53 0.06 -29.68
N SER A 489 54.06 -0.88 -30.46
CA SER A 489 55.24 -1.70 -30.12
C SER A 489 56.51 -0.86 -29.91
N ASP A 490 56.96 -0.09 -30.92
CA ASP A 490 58.28 0.55 -30.90
C ASP A 490 58.29 1.92 -31.60
N GLN A 491 59.29 2.73 -31.24
CA GLN A 491 59.62 3.97 -31.94
C GLN A 491 60.18 3.69 -33.34
N GLY A 492 60.09 4.67 -34.23
CA GLY A 492 60.52 4.57 -35.61
C GLY A 492 59.75 5.55 -36.51
N LYS A 493 59.74 5.29 -37.81
CA LYS A 493 59.14 6.17 -38.82
C LYS A 493 58.35 5.39 -39.86
N THR A 494 57.45 6.07 -40.55
CA THR A 494 56.72 5.47 -41.68
C THR A 494 57.57 5.40 -42.94
N ASN A 495 57.40 4.34 -43.75
CA ASN A 495 58.20 4.07 -44.95
C ASN A 495 57.71 4.75 -46.24
N GLY A 496 56.76 5.70 -46.14
CA GLY A 496 56.17 6.36 -47.30
C GLY A 496 56.88 7.65 -47.71
N LYS A 497 56.47 8.22 -48.85
CA LYS A 497 57.05 9.46 -49.41
C LYS A 497 56.99 10.66 -48.47
N LYS A 498 55.97 10.73 -47.60
CA LYS A 498 55.83 11.72 -46.53
C LYS A 498 56.01 11.01 -45.19
N SER A 499 57.25 10.66 -44.86
CA SER A 499 57.58 9.92 -43.64
C SER A 499 57.27 10.76 -42.39
N ILE A 500 56.61 10.14 -41.39
CA ILE A 500 56.32 10.74 -40.08
C ILE A 500 56.75 9.78 -38.96
N ASP A 501 56.95 10.30 -37.75
CA ASP A 501 57.29 9.47 -36.60
C ASP A 501 56.13 8.55 -36.19
N ASN A 502 56.44 7.35 -35.68
CA ASN A 502 55.41 6.41 -35.21
C ASN A 502 54.50 7.02 -34.14
N SER A 503 55.06 7.83 -33.23
CA SER A 503 54.29 8.55 -32.22
C SER A 503 53.22 9.46 -32.85
N GLU A 504 53.58 10.18 -33.92
CA GLU A 504 52.66 11.01 -34.67
C GLU A 504 51.65 10.18 -35.48
N PHE A 505 52.10 9.09 -36.12
CA PHE A 505 51.22 8.20 -36.89
C PHE A 505 50.11 7.61 -36.01
N PHE A 506 50.46 7.07 -34.84
CA PHE A 506 49.49 6.46 -33.93
C PHE A 506 48.64 7.51 -33.19
N GLU A 507 49.17 8.71 -32.91
CA GLU A 507 48.39 9.84 -32.42
C GLU A 507 47.29 10.22 -33.45
N ARG A 508 47.65 10.30 -34.74
CA ARG A 508 46.70 10.55 -35.84
C ARG A 508 45.69 9.41 -36.00
N LEU A 509 46.10 8.16 -35.80
CA LEU A 509 45.21 6.99 -35.80
C LEU A 509 44.10 7.18 -34.77
N VAL A 510 44.47 7.43 -33.50
CA VAL A 510 43.49 7.56 -32.41
C VAL A 510 42.57 8.78 -32.64
N ARG A 511 43.11 9.91 -33.11
CA ARG A 511 42.29 11.07 -33.49
C ARG A 511 41.32 10.76 -34.63
N GLY A 512 41.74 9.96 -35.61
CA GLY A 512 40.89 9.53 -36.71
C GLY A 512 39.77 8.60 -36.24
N VAL A 513 40.08 7.62 -35.40
CA VAL A 513 39.09 6.70 -34.80
C VAL A 513 38.06 7.49 -34.00
N LYS A 514 38.51 8.44 -33.17
CA LYS A 514 37.64 9.34 -32.40
C LYS A 514 36.71 10.19 -33.29
N ARG A 515 37.14 10.51 -34.51
CA ARG A 515 36.37 11.33 -35.44
C ARG A 515 35.37 10.50 -36.27
N ILE A 516 35.72 9.24 -36.56
CA ILE A 516 34.87 8.31 -37.31
C ILE A 516 33.74 7.75 -36.46
N ILE A 517 34.02 7.28 -35.24
CA ILE A 517 32.98 6.78 -34.35
C ILE A 517 32.22 7.98 -33.77
N LYS A 518 30.98 8.17 -34.21
CA LYS A 518 30.12 9.26 -33.75
C LYS A 518 29.12 8.74 -32.71
N ALA A 519 29.07 9.44 -31.59
CA ALA A 519 28.04 9.24 -30.58
C ALA A 519 26.86 10.19 -30.88
N LYS A 520 25.62 9.67 -30.93
CA LYS A 520 24.42 10.51 -31.11
C LYS A 520 24.20 11.45 -29.91
N ARG A 521 24.54 11.00 -28.69
CA ARG A 521 24.46 11.76 -27.44
C ARG A 521 25.64 11.46 -26.51
N GLU A 522 25.80 12.26 -25.47
CA GLU A 522 26.83 12.05 -24.44
C GLU A 522 26.68 10.66 -23.80
N GLY A 523 27.76 9.89 -23.78
CA GLY A 523 27.82 8.61 -23.07
C GLY A 523 27.46 7.37 -23.89
N ILE A 524 26.79 7.41 -25.04
CA ILE A 524 26.56 6.18 -25.84
C ILE A 524 27.71 5.98 -26.83
N PHE A 525 28.54 4.94 -26.64
CA PHE A 525 29.69 4.64 -27.52
C PHE A 525 30.69 5.80 -27.64
N HIS A 526 30.65 6.76 -26.70
CA HIS A 526 31.61 7.85 -26.65
C HIS A 526 32.97 7.30 -26.22
N LEU A 527 34.03 7.63 -26.96
CA LEU A 527 35.37 7.12 -26.68
C LEU A 527 36.01 7.92 -25.53
N ASP A 528 36.20 7.26 -24.39
CA ASP A 528 36.92 7.83 -23.25
C ASP A 528 38.37 7.33 -23.23
N LEU A 529 39.30 8.28 -23.37
CA LEU A 529 40.74 8.02 -23.40
C LEU A 529 41.44 8.53 -22.14
N ARG A 530 40.72 8.86 -21.07
CA ARG A 530 41.28 9.50 -19.86
C ARG A 530 42.13 8.58 -18.99
N LEU A 531 41.99 7.25 -19.13
CA LEU A 531 42.75 6.26 -18.34
C LEU A 531 44.14 5.93 -18.93
N ARG A 532 44.57 6.64 -19.98
CA ARG A 532 45.92 6.50 -20.53
C ARG A 532 46.98 7.09 -19.58
N PRO A 533 48.25 6.67 -19.67
CA PRO A 533 49.34 7.26 -18.88
C PRO A 533 49.34 8.79 -18.94
N TYR A 534 49.50 9.45 -17.79
CA TYR A 534 49.41 10.91 -17.63
C TYR A 534 48.03 11.54 -17.93
N GLY A 535 46.99 10.71 -18.07
CA GLY A 535 45.62 11.15 -18.28
C GLY A 535 45.45 12.09 -19.46
N LYS A 536 44.75 13.22 -19.26
CA LYS A 536 44.51 14.22 -20.32
C LYS A 536 45.80 14.86 -20.88
N ALA A 537 46.88 14.91 -20.10
CA ALA A 537 48.16 15.49 -20.50
C ALA A 537 49.05 14.50 -21.27
N GLY A 538 48.72 13.20 -21.26
CA GLY A 538 49.47 12.17 -21.98
C GLY A 538 49.11 12.04 -23.46
N PRO A 539 49.97 11.37 -24.25
CA PRO A 539 49.72 11.10 -25.67
C PRO A 539 48.48 10.22 -25.86
N LEU A 540 47.74 10.38 -26.96
CA LEU A 540 46.54 9.58 -27.23
C LEU A 540 46.86 8.12 -27.54
N ALA A 541 48.07 7.85 -28.07
CA ALA A 541 48.63 6.51 -28.22
C ALA A 541 49.96 6.41 -27.46
N CYS A 542 50.11 5.36 -26.66
CA CYS A 542 51.29 5.15 -25.82
C CYS A 542 52.24 4.13 -26.48
N SER A 543 53.55 4.36 -26.46
CA SER A 543 54.51 3.30 -26.81
C SER A 543 54.58 2.27 -25.68
N LEU A 544 54.87 1.01 -25.99
CA LEU A 544 55.06 -0.05 -25.00
C LEU A 544 56.09 0.32 -23.92
N GLU A 545 57.20 0.95 -24.30
CA GLU A 545 58.24 1.44 -23.38
C GLU A 545 57.68 2.42 -22.35
N ASN A 546 57.01 3.49 -22.82
CA ASN A 546 56.35 4.47 -21.94
C ASN A 546 55.29 3.85 -21.02
N PHE A 547 54.52 2.89 -21.52
CA PHE A 547 53.55 2.17 -20.70
C PHE A 547 54.26 1.44 -19.54
N CYS A 548 55.32 0.69 -19.84
CA CYS A 548 56.10 -0.04 -18.84
C CYS A 548 56.76 0.91 -17.83
N ARG A 549 57.33 2.03 -18.30
CA ARG A 549 57.97 3.02 -17.44
C ARG A 549 56.99 3.70 -16.47
N TYR A 550 55.77 4.00 -16.93
CA TYR A 550 54.77 4.66 -16.10
C TYR A 550 54.21 3.75 -15.00
N TYR A 551 53.95 2.47 -15.34
CA TYR A 551 53.36 1.49 -14.43
C TYR A 551 54.38 0.59 -13.70
N ALA A 552 55.68 0.76 -13.95
CA ALA A 552 56.75 0.09 -13.21
C ALA A 552 56.70 0.39 -11.69
N VAL A 553 57.42 -0.42 -10.92
CA VAL A 553 57.70 -0.18 -9.49
C VAL A 553 58.39 1.18 -9.34
N GLY A 554 57.92 2.03 -8.43
CA GLY A 554 58.38 3.43 -8.32
C GLY A 554 58.01 4.36 -9.48
N GLY A 555 57.19 3.91 -10.44
CA GLY A 555 56.69 4.72 -11.56
C GLY A 555 55.63 5.75 -11.16
N GLY A 556 55.20 6.58 -12.13
CA GLY A 556 54.27 7.70 -11.88
C GLY A 556 52.81 7.33 -11.63
N ALA A 557 52.42 6.06 -11.79
CA ALA A 557 51.03 5.62 -11.68
C ALA A 557 50.50 5.60 -10.22
N HIS A 558 49.36 6.22 -9.98
CA HIS A 558 48.64 6.15 -8.72
C HIS A 558 47.94 4.79 -8.51
N SER A 559 47.64 4.45 -7.25
CA SER A 559 47.01 3.17 -6.89
C SER A 559 45.66 2.94 -7.57
N TYR A 560 44.86 3.98 -7.84
CA TYR A 560 43.59 3.84 -8.56
C TYR A 560 43.79 3.59 -10.07
N GLU A 561 44.88 4.09 -10.67
CA GLU A 561 45.22 3.81 -12.07
C GLU A 561 45.66 2.36 -12.22
N ARG A 562 46.43 1.85 -11.25
CA ARG A 562 46.79 0.42 -11.15
C ARG A 562 45.54 -0.45 -10.99
N LEU A 563 44.60 -0.05 -10.12
CA LEU A 563 43.35 -0.78 -9.93
C LEU A 563 42.51 -0.83 -11.23
N ALA A 564 42.48 0.26 -12.01
CA ALA A 564 41.80 0.29 -13.31
C ALA A 564 42.40 -0.69 -14.33
N LEU A 565 43.69 -1.05 -14.20
CA LEU A 565 44.33 -2.04 -15.06
C LEU A 565 43.85 -3.46 -14.80
N VAL A 566 43.23 -3.79 -13.65
CA VAL A 566 42.67 -5.13 -13.39
C VAL A 566 41.65 -5.52 -14.49
N TRP A 567 40.96 -4.55 -15.08
CA TRP A 567 40.02 -4.77 -16.18
C TRP A 567 40.57 -4.46 -17.57
N LEU A 568 41.86 -4.10 -17.69
CA LEU A 568 42.48 -3.89 -19.00
C LEU A 568 42.52 -5.22 -19.75
N ARG A 569 42.00 -5.31 -20.96
CA ARG A 569 42.18 -6.48 -21.84
C ARG A 569 42.29 -6.08 -23.29
N ALA A 570 43.00 -6.87 -24.08
CA ALA A 570 43.11 -6.69 -25.52
C ALA A 570 41.75 -6.93 -26.18
N ILE A 571 41.31 -5.95 -26.98
CA ILE A 571 40.07 -6.04 -27.77
C ILE A 571 40.33 -5.97 -29.27
N GLY A 572 41.56 -5.63 -29.68
CA GLY A 572 41.85 -5.24 -31.05
C GLY A 572 43.32 -5.05 -31.39
N GLY A 573 43.62 -4.97 -32.69
CA GLY A 573 44.98 -4.80 -33.20
C GLY A 573 45.77 -6.11 -33.25
N ALA A 574 47.09 -6.04 -33.05
CA ALA A 574 48.00 -7.18 -33.15
C ALA A 574 47.89 -8.12 -31.92
N PRO A 575 47.50 -9.40 -32.09
CA PRO A 575 47.27 -10.32 -30.98
C PRO A 575 48.49 -10.55 -30.09
N GLU A 576 49.69 -10.63 -30.67
CA GLU A 576 50.92 -10.92 -29.92
C GLU A 576 51.34 -9.76 -29.03
N LEU A 577 51.13 -8.51 -29.49
CA LEU A 577 51.36 -7.32 -28.68
C LEU A 577 50.31 -7.21 -27.58
N GLY A 578 49.05 -7.53 -27.87
CA GLY A 578 47.97 -7.62 -26.89
C GLY A 578 48.33 -8.55 -25.73
N ALA A 579 48.65 -9.82 -26.05
CA ALA A 579 49.04 -10.82 -25.05
C ALA A 579 50.30 -10.42 -24.27
N ARG A 580 51.27 -9.75 -24.92
CA ARG A 580 52.47 -9.25 -24.24
C ARG A 580 52.13 -8.18 -23.20
N VAL A 581 51.26 -7.22 -23.54
CA VAL A 581 50.84 -6.16 -22.60
C VAL A 581 50.03 -6.74 -21.44
N GLU A 582 49.14 -7.69 -21.69
CA GLU A 582 48.36 -8.33 -20.62
C GLU A 582 49.25 -9.09 -19.62
N ARG A 583 50.29 -9.77 -20.10
CA ARG A 583 51.30 -10.37 -19.20
C ARG A 583 52.05 -9.33 -18.38
N LEU A 584 52.48 -8.24 -19.01
CA LEU A 584 53.18 -7.14 -18.32
C LEU A 584 52.27 -6.45 -17.30
N ARG A 585 50.98 -6.26 -17.63
CA ARG A 585 49.96 -5.81 -16.69
C ARG A 585 49.91 -6.73 -15.48
N ASP A 586 49.86 -8.05 -15.69
CA ASP A 586 49.80 -9.00 -14.57
C ASP A 586 51.01 -8.91 -13.66
N GLU A 587 52.22 -8.79 -14.24
CA GLU A 587 53.46 -8.56 -13.49
C GLU A 587 53.40 -7.26 -12.67
N MET A 588 52.94 -6.17 -13.27
CA MET A 588 52.85 -4.85 -12.62
C MET A 588 51.77 -4.76 -11.56
N ILE A 589 50.70 -5.56 -11.65
CA ILE A 589 49.55 -5.49 -10.73
C ILE A 589 49.66 -6.51 -9.61
N TYR A 590 49.95 -7.78 -9.91
CA TYR A 590 49.87 -8.86 -8.93
C TYR A 590 51.21 -9.17 -8.24
N PHE A 591 52.34 -8.69 -8.77
CA PHE A 591 53.67 -9.02 -8.23
C PHE A 591 54.43 -7.82 -7.67
N SER A 592 53.98 -6.59 -7.92
CA SER A 592 54.72 -5.36 -7.57
C SER A 592 54.61 -4.93 -6.10
N GLY A 593 53.50 -5.22 -5.42
CA GLY A 593 53.22 -4.75 -4.05
C GLY A 593 52.90 -3.25 -3.93
N GLU A 594 52.68 -2.54 -5.04
CA GLU A 594 52.52 -1.07 -5.10
C GLU A 594 51.09 -0.54 -4.79
N LEU A 595 50.17 -1.41 -4.36
CA LEU A 595 48.80 -1.01 -4.05
C LEU A 595 48.69 -0.47 -2.62
N ASN A 596 48.40 0.82 -2.46
CA ASN A 596 48.22 1.45 -1.16
C ASN A 596 46.71 1.60 -0.83
N LEU A 597 46.23 0.85 0.16
CA LEU A 597 44.81 0.81 0.55
C LEU A 597 44.34 2.14 1.15
N ASP A 598 45.15 2.80 1.99
CA ASP A 598 44.79 4.08 2.60
C ASP A 598 44.51 5.15 1.53
N LYS A 599 45.32 5.20 0.46
CA LYS A 599 45.10 6.12 -0.66
C LYS A 599 43.80 5.81 -1.40
N LEU A 600 43.44 4.54 -1.56
CA LEU A 600 42.17 4.14 -2.17
C LEU A 600 40.97 4.51 -1.30
N GLN A 601 41.07 4.31 0.01
CA GLN A 601 40.06 4.72 0.99
C GLN A 601 39.83 6.24 0.96
N HIS A 602 40.90 7.04 0.97
CA HIS A 602 40.81 8.50 0.85
C HIS A 602 40.15 8.94 -0.47
N LEU A 603 40.50 8.27 -1.58
CA LEU A 603 39.86 8.52 -2.87
C LEU A 603 38.37 8.17 -2.82
N ARG A 604 38.01 7.06 -2.18
CA ARG A 604 36.62 6.62 -2.08
C ARG A 604 35.77 7.57 -1.25
N GLU A 605 36.31 8.08 -0.15
CA GLU A 605 35.69 9.12 0.69
C GLU A 605 35.52 10.44 -0.08
N LYS A 606 36.51 10.82 -0.89
CA LYS A 606 36.40 11.98 -1.78
C LYS A 606 35.28 11.79 -2.82
N GLN A 607 35.21 10.62 -3.46
CA GLN A 607 34.16 10.31 -4.44
C GLN A 607 32.76 10.33 -3.83
N PHE A 608 32.61 9.82 -2.60
CA PHE A 608 31.36 9.92 -1.85
C PHE A 608 30.94 11.40 -1.72
N ARG A 609 31.78 12.23 -1.06
CA ARG A 609 31.48 13.66 -0.84
C ARG A 609 31.17 14.45 -2.12
N GLU A 610 31.87 14.16 -3.21
CA GLU A 610 31.69 14.88 -4.47
C GLU A 610 30.46 14.40 -5.26
N LYS A 611 30.12 13.11 -5.21
CA LYS A 611 29.14 12.48 -6.11
C LYS A 611 27.82 12.08 -5.45
N THR A 612 27.66 12.23 -4.13
CA THR A 612 26.41 11.94 -3.41
C THR A 612 25.77 13.19 -2.78
N ARG A 613 25.82 14.33 -3.48
CA ARG A 613 25.22 15.60 -3.01
C ARG A 613 23.69 15.48 -2.94
N ALA A 614 23.06 16.21 -2.00
CA ALA A 614 21.60 16.38 -1.83
C ALA A 614 20.82 15.35 -0.99
N GLY A 615 21.46 14.57 -0.11
CA GLY A 615 20.73 13.68 0.83
C GLY A 615 19.94 12.54 0.18
N ARG A 616 20.09 12.35 -1.13
CA ARG A 616 19.50 11.28 -1.94
C ARG A 616 20.52 10.17 -2.14
N ALA A 617 20.04 8.94 -2.07
CA ALA A 617 20.87 7.76 -2.32
C ALA A 617 21.28 7.69 -3.80
N ASN A 618 22.52 7.29 -4.07
CA ASN A 618 23.09 7.13 -5.41
C ASN A 618 23.50 5.67 -5.61
N ALA A 619 22.98 5.02 -6.66
CA ALA A 619 23.18 3.59 -6.87
C ALA A 619 24.64 3.17 -7.11
N LYS A 620 25.52 4.12 -7.49
CA LYS A 620 26.93 3.84 -7.78
C LYS A 620 27.87 4.26 -6.66
N PHE A 621 27.72 5.47 -6.12
CA PHE A 621 28.71 6.10 -5.24
C PHE A 621 28.29 6.20 -3.77
N SER A 622 27.03 5.90 -3.43
CA SER A 622 26.65 5.79 -2.01
C SER A 622 27.31 4.59 -1.33
N PRO A 623 27.45 4.62 0.01
CA PRO A 623 28.03 3.50 0.75
C PRO A 623 27.20 2.22 0.56
N GLY A 624 27.85 1.14 0.15
CA GLY A 624 27.20 -0.11 -0.27
C GLY A 624 26.76 -0.14 -1.74
N GLY A 625 27.06 0.89 -2.53
CA GLY A 625 26.70 0.96 -3.94
C GLY A 625 27.66 0.17 -4.84
N LEU A 626 27.43 0.25 -6.16
CA LEU A 626 28.19 -0.53 -7.15
C LEU A 626 29.72 -0.35 -7.04
N VAL A 627 30.22 0.85 -6.78
CA VAL A 627 31.68 1.10 -6.68
C VAL A 627 32.32 0.33 -5.54
N ASP A 628 31.61 0.12 -4.43
CA ASP A 628 32.15 -0.61 -3.29
C ASP A 628 32.34 -2.09 -3.63
N ILE A 629 31.44 -2.66 -4.45
CA ILE A 629 31.59 -4.02 -5.00
C ILE A 629 32.81 -4.07 -5.94
N GLU A 630 32.86 -3.15 -6.91
CA GLU A 630 33.91 -3.11 -7.94
C GLU A 630 35.30 -2.98 -7.31
N TYR A 631 35.50 -2.00 -6.42
CA TYR A 631 36.79 -1.76 -5.77
C TYR A 631 37.20 -2.91 -4.87
N SER A 632 36.26 -3.42 -4.06
CA SER A 632 36.57 -4.50 -3.13
C SER A 632 37.03 -5.76 -3.85
N ILE A 633 36.34 -6.16 -4.91
CA ILE A 633 36.71 -7.35 -5.69
C ILE A 633 38.05 -7.12 -6.39
N GLN A 634 38.28 -5.95 -7.00
CA GLN A 634 39.58 -5.64 -7.61
C GLN A 634 40.71 -5.66 -6.58
N ILE A 635 40.50 -5.13 -5.37
CA ILE A 635 41.49 -5.16 -4.29
C ILE A 635 41.80 -6.61 -3.90
N LEU A 636 40.78 -7.46 -3.71
CA LEU A 636 41.00 -8.88 -3.41
C LEU A 636 41.71 -9.60 -4.56
N GLN A 637 41.39 -9.30 -5.82
CA GLN A 637 42.12 -9.83 -6.96
C GLN A 637 43.60 -9.43 -6.92
N VAL A 638 43.92 -8.18 -6.55
CA VAL A 638 45.32 -7.74 -6.42
C VAL A 638 46.03 -8.45 -5.27
N ILE A 639 45.38 -8.58 -4.11
CA ILE A 639 45.95 -9.22 -2.91
C ILE A 639 46.26 -10.70 -3.16
N TYR A 640 45.30 -11.45 -3.73
CA TYR A 640 45.39 -12.91 -3.86
C TYR A 640 45.82 -13.39 -5.26
N GLY A 641 45.80 -12.52 -6.27
CA GLY A 641 46.06 -12.89 -7.66
C GLY A 641 47.49 -13.34 -7.94
N LYS A 642 48.43 -13.07 -7.04
CA LYS A 642 49.78 -13.65 -7.09
C LYS A 642 49.74 -15.18 -6.98
N GLU A 643 48.99 -15.68 -6.01
CA GLU A 643 48.91 -17.11 -5.64
C GLU A 643 47.80 -17.84 -6.41
N VAL A 644 46.74 -17.12 -6.81
CA VAL A 644 45.58 -17.68 -7.50
C VAL A 644 45.45 -17.08 -8.91
N PRO A 645 46.04 -17.71 -9.95
CA PRO A 645 46.02 -17.18 -11.32
C PRO A 645 44.60 -16.99 -11.88
N ALA A 646 43.62 -17.77 -11.44
CA ALA A 646 42.22 -17.63 -11.86
C ALA A 646 41.61 -16.25 -11.51
N LEU A 647 42.18 -15.53 -10.53
CA LEU A 647 41.77 -14.17 -10.18
C LEU A 647 42.25 -13.11 -11.17
N ARG A 648 43.16 -13.43 -12.10
CA ARG A 648 43.69 -12.49 -13.12
C ARG A 648 42.74 -12.34 -14.30
N THR A 649 41.46 -12.22 -14.00
CA THR A 649 40.37 -12.07 -14.97
C THR A 649 39.77 -10.68 -14.89
N PRO A 650 39.43 -10.05 -16.03
CA PRO A 650 38.71 -8.79 -16.02
C PRO A 650 37.21 -8.97 -15.70
N LEU A 651 36.71 -10.21 -15.64
CA LEU A 651 35.29 -10.52 -15.48
C LEU A 651 34.93 -10.76 -14.01
N ILE A 652 34.01 -9.94 -13.48
CA ILE A 652 33.72 -9.91 -12.04
C ILE A 652 33.13 -11.22 -11.50
N HIS A 653 32.27 -11.91 -12.26
CA HIS A 653 31.66 -13.17 -11.83
C HIS A 653 32.70 -14.30 -11.76
N GLN A 654 33.63 -14.35 -12.72
CA GLN A 654 34.76 -15.27 -12.66
C GLN A 654 35.68 -14.98 -11.48
N ALA A 655 35.89 -13.69 -11.15
CA ALA A 655 36.66 -13.30 -9.98
C ALA A 655 35.97 -13.73 -8.68
N LEU A 656 34.65 -13.54 -8.56
CA LEU A 656 33.85 -13.97 -7.42
C LEU A 656 33.89 -15.50 -7.23
N ASP A 657 33.77 -16.27 -8.32
CA ASP A 657 33.87 -17.73 -8.29
C ASP A 657 35.28 -18.18 -7.89
N ALA A 658 36.31 -17.55 -8.43
CA ALA A 658 37.70 -17.85 -8.08
C ALA A 658 38.04 -17.49 -6.62
N LEU A 659 37.49 -16.40 -6.07
CA LEU A 659 37.64 -16.03 -4.66
C LEU A 659 36.94 -17.04 -3.73
N ASN A 660 35.78 -17.57 -4.13
CA ASN A 660 35.07 -18.63 -3.41
C ASN A 660 35.87 -19.94 -3.41
N LEU A 661 36.33 -20.37 -4.60
CA LEU A 661 37.14 -21.59 -4.74
C LEU A 661 38.46 -21.50 -3.98
N ALA A 662 39.03 -20.30 -3.84
CA ALA A 662 40.22 -20.05 -3.03
C ALA A 662 39.95 -19.96 -1.52
N GLY A 663 38.70 -20.05 -1.07
CA GLY A 663 38.31 -19.94 0.34
C GLY A 663 38.40 -18.52 0.91
N VAL A 664 38.57 -17.50 0.06
CA VAL A 664 38.59 -16.08 0.48
C VAL A 664 37.19 -15.58 0.79
N LEU A 665 36.19 -16.03 0.02
CA LEU A 665 34.77 -15.74 0.22
C LEU A 665 34.02 -17.03 0.53
N SER A 666 33.00 -16.95 1.38
CA SER A 666 32.04 -18.04 1.53
C SER A 666 31.07 -18.10 0.34
N LYS A 667 30.47 -19.27 0.10
CA LYS A 667 29.42 -19.44 -0.93
C LYS A 667 28.26 -18.46 -0.78
N GLN A 668 27.86 -18.15 0.46
CA GLN A 668 26.78 -17.21 0.73
C GLN A 668 27.18 -15.78 0.35
N GLU A 669 28.38 -15.34 0.72
CA GLU A 669 28.89 -14.01 0.35
C GLU A 669 29.02 -13.84 -1.15
N THR A 670 29.54 -14.85 -1.85
CA THR A 670 29.63 -14.85 -3.32
C THR A 670 28.25 -14.67 -3.96
N MET A 671 27.24 -15.40 -3.48
CA MET A 671 25.87 -15.27 -3.99
C MET A 671 25.29 -13.88 -3.70
N GLN A 672 25.45 -13.37 -2.47
CA GLN A 672 24.96 -12.05 -2.08
C GLN A 672 25.61 -10.91 -2.88
N LEU A 673 26.92 -10.99 -3.14
CA LEU A 673 27.64 -10.00 -3.95
C LEU A 673 27.28 -10.09 -5.42
N SER A 674 27.09 -11.30 -5.96
CA SER A 674 26.62 -11.48 -7.33
C SER A 674 25.21 -10.88 -7.50
N ASP A 675 24.30 -11.18 -6.59
CA ASP A 675 22.93 -10.64 -6.59
C ASP A 675 22.94 -9.10 -6.47
N ALA A 676 23.75 -8.55 -5.55
CA ALA A 676 23.89 -7.10 -5.39
C ALA A 676 24.47 -6.45 -6.66
N TYR A 677 25.48 -7.07 -7.29
CA TYR A 677 26.06 -6.57 -8.54
C TYR A 677 25.03 -6.53 -9.66
N HIS A 678 24.27 -7.61 -9.88
CA HIS A 678 23.20 -7.66 -10.87
C HIS A 678 22.11 -6.64 -10.59
N PHE A 679 21.70 -6.51 -9.32
CA PHE A 679 20.71 -5.53 -8.89
C PHE A 679 21.16 -4.10 -9.22
N PHE A 680 22.35 -3.68 -8.78
CA PHE A 680 22.83 -2.32 -9.03
C PHE A 680 23.07 -2.03 -10.51
N ARG A 681 23.55 -3.02 -11.29
CA ARG A 681 23.70 -2.88 -12.74
C ARG A 681 22.34 -2.69 -13.42
N SER A 682 21.35 -3.48 -13.04
CA SER A 682 19.99 -3.37 -13.56
C SER A 682 19.36 -2.02 -13.17
N LEU A 683 19.47 -1.61 -11.90
CA LEU A 683 18.98 -0.33 -11.40
C LEU A 683 19.60 0.86 -12.16
N ILE A 684 20.92 0.88 -12.33
CA ILE A 684 21.62 1.94 -13.07
C ILE A 684 21.15 1.99 -14.53
N ASN A 685 20.98 0.83 -15.18
CA ASN A 685 20.48 0.77 -16.55
C ASN A 685 19.04 1.26 -16.65
N SER A 686 18.15 0.85 -15.75
CA SER A 686 16.76 1.32 -15.73
C SER A 686 16.67 2.81 -15.48
N MET A 687 17.50 3.39 -14.60
CA MET A 687 17.57 4.85 -14.40
C MET A 687 18.08 5.58 -15.65
N ARG A 688 19.07 5.02 -16.35
CA ARG A 688 19.57 5.61 -17.60
C ARG A 688 18.54 5.56 -18.72
N MET A 689 17.76 4.48 -18.81
CA MET A 689 16.64 4.38 -19.76
C MET A 689 15.56 5.41 -19.44
N LEU A 690 15.25 5.62 -18.16
CA LEU A 690 14.25 6.57 -17.68
C LEU A 690 14.67 8.02 -17.93
N ARG A 691 15.90 8.40 -17.59
CA ARG A 691 16.35 9.81 -17.64
C ARG A 691 17.09 10.21 -18.93
N GLY A 692 17.43 9.25 -19.78
CA GLY A 692 18.22 9.48 -20.99
C GLY A 692 19.63 10.03 -20.74
N SER A 693 20.16 9.95 -19.51
CA SER A 693 21.43 10.53 -19.09
C SER A 693 22.29 9.53 -18.30
N ALA A 694 23.60 9.54 -18.56
CA ALA A 694 24.56 8.68 -17.87
C ALA A 694 24.98 9.22 -16.47
N LYS A 695 24.66 10.47 -16.15
CA LYS A 695 25.20 11.20 -14.99
C LYS A 695 24.32 11.13 -13.75
N ASP A 696 23.00 11.15 -13.92
CA ASP A 696 22.07 11.17 -12.80
C ASP A 696 21.67 9.75 -12.36
N LEU A 697 22.34 9.26 -11.32
CA LEU A 697 22.12 7.94 -10.73
C LEU A 697 21.52 8.01 -9.32
N PHE A 698 20.85 9.12 -8.99
CA PHE A 698 20.17 9.29 -7.70
C PHE A 698 18.81 8.61 -7.72
N LEU A 699 18.50 7.84 -6.67
CA LEU A 699 17.17 7.27 -6.52
C LEU A 699 16.10 8.38 -6.48
N PRO A 700 14.97 8.19 -7.16
CA PRO A 700 13.83 9.10 -7.05
C PRO A 700 13.30 9.18 -5.60
N PRO A 701 12.62 10.27 -5.21
CA PRO A 701 11.95 10.40 -3.92
C PRO A 701 10.92 9.28 -3.67
N ARG A 702 10.68 8.93 -2.39
CA ARG A 702 9.82 7.79 -1.98
C ARG A 702 8.40 7.85 -2.55
N GLU A 703 7.82 9.05 -2.61
CA GLU A 703 6.43 9.27 -3.02
C GLU A 703 6.30 9.74 -4.48
N SER A 704 7.38 9.66 -5.26
CA SER A 704 7.37 10.09 -6.66
C SER A 704 6.90 9.00 -7.61
N ASP A 705 6.12 9.37 -8.63
CA ASP A 705 5.77 8.48 -9.74
C ASP A 705 7.00 7.94 -10.46
N GLU A 706 8.08 8.75 -10.50
CA GLU A 706 9.37 8.36 -11.07
C GLU A 706 9.91 7.08 -10.39
N LEU A 707 9.72 6.91 -9.07
CA LEU A 707 10.12 5.69 -8.36
C LEU A 707 9.24 4.48 -8.75
N VAL A 708 7.93 4.71 -8.90
CA VAL A 708 6.98 3.67 -9.35
C VAL A 708 7.34 3.19 -10.74
N HIS A 709 7.61 4.12 -11.67
CA HIS A 709 8.01 3.78 -13.03
C HIS A 709 9.36 3.07 -13.05
N LEU A 710 10.33 3.51 -12.23
CA LEU A 710 11.61 2.82 -12.08
C LEU A 710 11.42 1.39 -11.57
N ALA A 711 10.56 1.17 -10.58
CA ALA A 711 10.24 -0.16 -10.07
C ALA A 711 9.58 -1.05 -11.13
N ARG A 712 8.61 -0.53 -11.89
CA ARG A 712 8.00 -1.25 -13.02
C ARG A 712 9.04 -1.58 -14.11
N ARG A 713 9.99 -0.68 -14.41
CA ARG A 713 11.12 -0.94 -15.34
C ARG A 713 12.05 -2.04 -14.84
N MET A 714 12.28 -2.08 -13.53
CA MET A 714 12.99 -3.17 -12.85
C MET A 714 12.12 -4.42 -12.65
N ARG A 715 10.90 -4.43 -13.20
CA ARG A 715 9.97 -5.57 -13.28
C ARG A 715 9.36 -5.98 -11.94
N TYR A 716 9.38 -5.08 -10.95
CA TYR A 716 8.55 -5.24 -9.76
C TYR A 716 7.09 -5.15 -10.18
N LYS A 717 6.30 -6.15 -9.79
CA LYS A 717 4.87 -6.23 -10.10
C LYS A 717 4.07 -5.80 -8.87
N SER A 718 2.92 -5.18 -9.11
CA SER A 718 1.95 -4.98 -8.04
C SER A 718 1.49 -6.35 -7.56
N SER A 719 1.90 -6.71 -6.36
CA SER A 719 1.30 -7.80 -5.60
C SER A 719 0.23 -7.17 -4.71
N HIS A 720 -0.82 -7.90 -4.34
CA HIS A 720 -1.87 -7.40 -3.43
C HIS A 720 -1.35 -6.93 -2.03
N ALA A 721 -0.04 -7.00 -1.81
CA ALA A 721 0.66 -6.96 -0.56
C ALA A 721 1.54 -5.71 -0.41
N VAL A 722 2.52 -5.53 -1.31
CA VAL A 722 3.51 -4.43 -1.26
C VAL A 722 3.60 -3.79 -2.63
N GLU A 723 3.53 -2.46 -2.67
CA GLU A 723 3.69 -1.66 -3.88
C GLU A 723 5.08 -1.85 -4.51
N PRO A 724 5.19 -1.88 -5.87
CA PRO A 724 6.47 -2.07 -6.57
C PRO A 724 7.59 -1.13 -6.11
N ALA A 725 7.27 0.16 -5.92
CA ALA A 725 8.21 1.18 -5.49
C ALA A 725 8.83 0.86 -4.12
N GLU A 726 8.02 0.35 -3.18
CA GLU A 726 8.50 -0.01 -1.84
C GLU A 726 9.34 -1.29 -1.89
N GLN A 727 8.98 -2.27 -2.73
CA GLN A 727 9.80 -3.47 -2.95
C GLN A 727 11.20 -3.12 -3.49
N LEU A 728 11.28 -2.24 -4.49
CA LEU A 728 12.54 -1.73 -5.02
C LEU A 728 13.38 -1.07 -3.92
N ARG A 729 12.76 -0.28 -3.05
CA ARG A 729 13.44 0.40 -1.93
C ARG A 729 13.99 -0.59 -0.91
N ILE A 730 13.20 -1.61 -0.55
CA ILE A 730 13.61 -2.68 0.37
C ILE A 730 14.81 -3.43 -0.19
N ASP A 731 14.76 -3.81 -1.47
CA ASP A 731 15.87 -4.51 -2.12
C ASP A 731 17.11 -3.63 -2.26
N TYR A 732 16.96 -2.34 -2.61
CA TYR A 732 18.07 -1.39 -2.62
C TYR A 732 18.77 -1.31 -1.26
N GLU A 733 18.00 -1.16 -0.18
CA GLU A 733 18.56 -1.05 1.16
C GLU A 733 19.21 -2.36 1.61
N LYS A 734 18.58 -3.51 1.34
CA LYS A 734 19.15 -4.83 1.62
C LYS A 734 20.49 -5.02 0.91
N HIS A 735 20.55 -4.81 -0.42
CA HIS A 735 21.77 -5.01 -1.18
C HIS A 735 22.86 -4.04 -0.75
N SER A 736 22.52 -2.77 -0.49
CA SER A 736 23.49 -1.79 0.00
C SER A 736 24.08 -2.19 1.36
N ALA A 737 23.24 -2.63 2.30
CA ALA A 737 23.70 -3.11 3.61
C ALA A 737 24.53 -4.40 3.52
N ALA A 738 24.18 -5.33 2.62
CA ALA A 738 24.98 -6.54 2.38
C ALA A 738 26.40 -6.20 1.88
N VAL A 739 26.51 -5.25 0.94
CA VAL A 739 27.81 -4.77 0.45
C VAL A 739 28.60 -4.06 1.55
N ARG A 740 27.96 -3.22 2.37
CA ARG A 740 28.61 -2.60 3.53
C ARG A 740 29.13 -3.63 4.52
N ALA A 741 28.31 -4.62 4.88
CA ALA A 741 28.71 -5.71 5.78
C ALA A 741 29.90 -6.50 5.23
N PHE A 742 29.94 -6.74 3.91
CA PHE A 742 31.08 -7.35 3.23
C PHE A 742 32.34 -6.48 3.32
N VAL A 743 32.25 -5.19 3.00
CA VAL A 743 33.40 -4.26 3.10
C VAL A 743 33.93 -4.19 4.54
N GLU A 744 33.04 -4.09 5.52
CA GLU A 744 33.37 -4.08 6.94
C GLU A 744 34.12 -5.35 7.37
N ARG A 745 33.69 -6.53 6.90
CA ARG A 745 34.29 -7.81 7.25
C ARG A 745 35.70 -7.98 6.70
N HIS A 746 35.96 -7.54 5.46
CA HIS A 746 37.25 -7.76 4.80
C HIS A 746 38.24 -6.59 4.92
N PHE A 747 37.75 -5.36 5.10
CA PHE A 747 38.59 -4.16 5.09
C PHE A 747 38.38 -3.25 6.31
N GLY A 748 37.53 -3.64 7.26
CA GLY A 748 37.18 -2.84 8.42
C GLY A 748 36.16 -1.74 8.11
N ARG A 749 35.40 -1.32 9.13
CA ARG A 749 34.32 -0.33 8.99
C ARG A 749 34.78 1.03 8.48
N ASP A 750 36.02 1.43 8.78
CA ASP A 750 36.58 2.70 8.32
C ASP A 750 36.73 2.75 6.80
N SER A 751 36.82 1.60 6.13
CA SER A 751 36.85 1.50 4.67
C SER A 751 35.50 1.84 4.02
N ILE A 752 34.41 1.88 4.80
CA ILE A 752 33.09 2.34 4.32
C ILE A 752 33.06 3.87 4.40
N PRO A 753 32.79 4.57 3.28
CA PRO A 753 32.72 6.02 3.31
C PRO A 753 31.57 6.50 4.19
N GLY A 754 31.82 7.49 5.04
CA GLY A 754 30.86 7.94 6.04
C GLY A 754 30.53 6.88 7.11
N SER A 755 31.53 6.14 7.61
CA SER A 755 31.42 5.00 8.55
C SER A 755 30.52 5.16 9.79
N ALA A 756 30.24 6.40 10.21
CA ALA A 756 29.28 6.75 11.27
C ALA A 756 27.79 6.64 10.84
N GLN A 757 27.52 6.35 9.57
CA GLN A 757 26.17 6.16 9.02
C GLN A 757 25.81 4.68 8.96
N GLY A 758 24.50 4.40 8.94
CA GLY A 758 23.95 3.07 8.80
C GLY A 758 22.43 3.12 8.64
N SER A 759 21.86 1.99 8.24
CA SER A 759 20.44 1.80 8.01
C SER A 759 19.86 0.69 8.86
N LEU A 760 18.54 0.53 8.80
CA LEU A 760 17.83 -0.56 9.48
C LEU A 760 18.31 -1.94 9.02
N ALA A 761 18.65 -2.09 7.74
CA ALA A 761 19.19 -3.35 7.23
C ALA A 761 20.59 -3.64 7.77
N ASP A 762 21.41 -2.62 8.06
CA ASP A 762 22.73 -2.82 8.69
C ASP A 762 22.59 -3.41 10.09
N ILE A 763 21.54 -3.08 10.85
CA ILE A 763 21.30 -3.69 12.17
C ILE A 763 21.17 -5.22 12.05
N VAL A 764 20.54 -5.69 10.98
CA VAL A 764 20.37 -7.12 10.70
C VAL A 764 21.64 -7.71 10.11
N LEU A 765 22.19 -7.12 9.05
CA LEU A 765 23.21 -7.74 8.18
C LEU A 765 24.66 -7.49 8.61
N SER A 766 24.97 -6.39 9.31
CA SER A 766 26.31 -6.14 9.84
C SER A 766 26.56 -6.96 11.11
N ASP A 767 27.74 -7.55 11.21
CA ASP A 767 28.16 -8.34 12.39
C ASP A 767 28.69 -7.43 13.52
N HIS A 768 29.22 -6.24 13.18
CA HIS A 768 29.98 -5.39 14.10
C HIS A 768 29.55 -3.91 14.07
N ILE A 769 28.28 -3.65 13.76
CA ILE A 769 27.74 -2.28 13.79
C ILE A 769 27.96 -1.62 15.16
N PRO A 770 28.57 -0.41 15.23
CA PRO A 770 28.79 0.30 16.48
C PRO A 770 27.47 0.55 17.24
N LEU A 771 27.52 0.40 18.57
CA LEU A 771 26.32 0.50 19.43
C LEU A 771 25.67 1.89 19.38
N ASP A 772 26.46 2.95 19.26
CA ASP A 772 25.95 4.32 19.14
C ASP A 772 25.20 4.54 17.81
N VAL A 773 25.64 3.88 16.73
CA VAL A 773 24.98 3.91 15.42
C VAL A 773 23.70 3.10 15.48
N SER A 774 23.74 1.86 15.99
CA SER A 774 22.55 1.00 16.08
C SER A 774 21.48 1.59 16.98
N HIS A 775 21.84 2.16 18.13
CA HIS A 775 20.90 2.79 19.05
C HIS A 775 20.21 4.00 18.40
N ARG A 776 20.97 4.84 17.69
CA ARG A 776 20.43 6.01 16.99
C ARG A 776 19.43 5.62 15.89
N ILE A 777 19.70 4.55 15.15
CA ILE A 777 18.79 4.04 14.11
C ILE A 777 17.50 3.52 14.74
N LEU A 778 17.60 2.71 15.81
CA LEU A 778 16.42 2.14 16.49
C LEU A 778 15.58 3.21 17.19
N SER A 779 16.20 4.20 17.83
CA SER A 779 15.46 5.31 18.43
C SER A 779 14.71 6.13 17.38
N LYS A 780 15.34 6.41 16.23
CA LYS A 780 14.66 7.07 15.10
C LYS A 780 13.51 6.23 14.51
N ALA A 781 13.59 4.91 14.61
CA ALA A 781 12.54 3.99 14.22
C ALA A 781 11.38 3.88 15.23
N GLY A 782 11.43 4.61 16.34
CA GLY A 782 10.36 4.66 17.33
C GLY A 782 10.51 3.70 18.51
N PHE A 783 11.65 2.99 18.64
CA PHE A 783 11.92 2.13 19.80
C PHE A 783 12.43 2.94 20.99
N MET A 784 11.76 2.80 22.14
CA MET A 784 12.14 3.51 23.36
C MET A 784 13.28 2.82 24.09
N ASN A 785 13.45 1.50 23.93
CA ASN A 785 14.58 0.74 24.46
C ASN A 785 15.46 0.21 23.32
N PRO A 786 16.32 1.06 22.71
CA PRO A 786 17.14 0.67 21.57
C PRO A 786 18.09 -0.51 21.89
N LYS A 787 18.57 -0.61 23.13
CA LYS A 787 19.44 -1.71 23.56
C LYS A 787 18.73 -3.05 23.51
N ARG A 788 17.50 -3.14 24.04
CA ARG A 788 16.70 -4.37 23.98
C ARG A 788 16.24 -4.65 22.56
N ALA A 789 15.81 -3.63 21.83
CA ALA A 789 15.40 -3.77 20.43
C ALA A 789 16.52 -4.35 19.56
N TYR A 790 17.77 -3.91 19.74
CA TYR A 790 18.93 -4.48 19.04
C TYR A 790 19.08 -5.98 19.28
N VAL A 791 18.98 -6.42 20.54
CA VAL A 791 19.05 -7.85 20.89
C VAL A 791 17.92 -8.64 20.22
N ASN A 792 16.68 -8.15 20.30
CA ASN A 792 15.54 -8.84 19.69
C ASN A 792 15.70 -8.97 18.16
N VAL A 793 16.17 -7.91 17.50
CA VAL A 793 16.41 -7.91 16.05
C VAL A 793 17.48 -8.93 15.67
N LYS A 794 18.57 -9.06 16.45
CA LYS A 794 19.60 -10.09 16.23
C LYS A 794 19.06 -11.51 16.41
N GLU A 795 18.26 -11.74 17.45
CA GLU A 795 17.63 -13.04 17.72
C GLU A 795 16.61 -13.43 16.63
N LEU A 796 15.83 -12.47 16.14
CA LEU A 796 14.89 -12.66 15.05
C LEU A 796 15.59 -12.96 13.72
N ALA A 797 16.70 -12.26 13.46
CA ALA A 797 17.49 -12.43 12.25
C ALA A 797 18.01 -13.86 12.08
N GLY A 798 18.60 -14.45 13.12
CA GLY A 798 19.29 -15.73 13.00
C GLY A 798 20.44 -15.66 12.00
N ASP A 799 20.70 -16.77 11.31
CA ASP A 799 21.81 -16.96 10.38
C ASP A 799 21.33 -17.35 8.96
N GLY A 800 22.28 -17.50 8.02
CA GLY A 800 22.02 -18.02 6.68
C GLY A 800 20.93 -17.27 5.90
N THR A 801 20.06 -18.02 5.23
CA THR A 801 18.95 -17.50 4.41
C THR A 801 17.84 -16.85 5.25
N ARG A 802 17.65 -17.30 6.50
CA ARG A 802 16.71 -16.70 7.46
C ARG A 802 17.06 -15.24 7.73
N ARG A 803 18.35 -14.92 7.88
CA ARG A 803 18.85 -13.55 8.10
C ARG A 803 18.50 -12.63 6.93
N ASP A 804 18.62 -13.13 5.70
CA ASP A 804 18.29 -12.39 4.49
C ASP A 804 16.78 -12.15 4.32
N ALA A 805 15.95 -13.14 4.63
CA ALA A 805 14.49 -12.99 4.63
C ALA A 805 14.03 -12.00 5.70
N PHE A 806 14.60 -12.09 6.91
CA PHE A 806 14.29 -11.19 8.00
C PHE A 806 14.73 -9.75 7.72
N ALA A 807 15.87 -9.52 7.05
CA ALA A 807 16.31 -8.18 6.69
C ALA A 807 15.25 -7.44 5.85
N LYS A 808 14.67 -8.12 4.84
CA LYS A 808 13.57 -7.56 4.04
C LYS A 808 12.32 -7.32 4.89
N LEU A 809 11.95 -8.30 5.70
CA LEU A 809 10.74 -8.22 6.52
C LEU A 809 10.84 -7.13 7.59
N PHE A 810 12.02 -6.93 8.19
CA PHE A 810 12.25 -5.91 9.21
C PHE A 810 12.12 -4.50 8.63
N LEU A 811 12.61 -4.27 7.40
CA LEU A 811 12.40 -3.00 6.70
C LEU A 811 10.91 -2.66 6.52
N LEU A 812 10.09 -3.65 6.20
CA LEU A 812 8.63 -3.49 6.11
C LEU A 812 7.98 -3.33 7.50
N ALA A 813 8.42 -4.13 8.46
CA ALA A 813 7.83 -4.19 9.80
C ALA A 813 8.07 -2.92 10.61
N VAL A 814 9.18 -2.21 10.41
CA VAL A 814 9.49 -0.98 11.18
C VAL A 814 8.46 0.11 10.93
N ASP A 815 8.04 0.32 9.68
CA ASP A 815 7.00 1.32 9.37
C ASP A 815 5.66 0.95 10.01
N VAL A 816 5.35 -0.36 10.07
CA VAL A 816 4.15 -0.87 10.76
C VAL A 816 4.28 -0.67 12.28
N LEU A 817 5.42 -1.04 12.86
CA LEU A 817 5.73 -0.96 14.29
C LEU A 817 5.69 0.48 14.80
N ALA A 818 6.24 1.43 14.05
CA ALA A 818 6.26 2.86 14.41
C ALA A 818 4.84 3.43 14.59
N ARG A 819 3.84 2.82 13.94
CA ARG A 819 2.42 3.20 14.05
C ARG A 819 1.66 2.41 15.12
N LYS A 820 2.32 1.56 15.89
CA LYS A 820 1.71 0.76 16.96
C LYS A 820 1.87 1.43 18.33
N PRO A 821 0.94 1.18 19.28
CA PRO A 821 0.95 1.83 20.59
C PRO A 821 2.20 1.52 21.43
N ASP A 822 2.77 0.32 21.29
CA ASP A 822 3.98 -0.12 22.00
C ASP A 822 4.87 -0.98 21.08
N PRO A 823 5.81 -0.35 20.33
CA PRO A 823 6.70 -1.05 19.42
C PRO A 823 7.69 -2.00 20.13
N ASP A 824 8.13 -1.64 21.34
CA ASP A 824 9.06 -2.45 22.13
C ASP A 824 8.39 -3.74 22.62
N MET A 825 7.17 -3.67 23.15
CA MET A 825 6.38 -4.85 23.53
C MET A 825 6.12 -5.74 22.32
N ALA A 826 5.79 -5.14 21.17
CA ALA A 826 5.53 -5.88 19.95
C ALA A 826 6.75 -6.69 19.50
N LEU A 827 7.93 -6.07 19.50
CA LEU A 827 9.17 -6.71 19.10
C LEU A 827 9.59 -7.85 20.05
N ASN A 828 9.41 -7.67 21.37
CA ASN A 828 9.66 -8.74 22.36
C ASN A 828 8.72 -9.94 22.14
N ASN A 829 7.43 -9.69 21.90
CA ASN A 829 6.46 -10.75 21.66
C ASN A 829 6.69 -11.45 20.32
N TRP A 830 7.16 -10.72 19.30
CA TRP A 830 7.52 -11.30 18.02
C TRP A 830 8.72 -12.25 18.14
N GLU A 831 9.78 -11.87 18.87
CA GLU A 831 10.91 -12.76 19.18
C GLU A 831 10.43 -14.07 19.84
N ARG A 832 9.58 -13.95 20.87
CA ARG A 832 9.02 -15.11 21.58
C ARG A 832 8.16 -15.99 20.67
N PHE A 833 7.38 -15.39 19.79
CA PHE A 833 6.54 -16.10 18.83
C PHE A 833 7.38 -16.89 17.82
N ILE A 834 8.42 -16.26 17.26
CA ILE A 834 9.31 -16.93 16.31
C ILE A 834 10.04 -18.11 16.96
N ARG A 835 10.45 -18.01 18.23
CA ARG A 835 11.04 -19.13 18.98
C ARG A 835 10.08 -20.31 19.17
N ALA A 836 8.77 -20.08 19.14
CA ALA A 836 7.76 -21.13 19.25
C ALA A 836 7.44 -21.82 17.91
N LEU A 837 7.93 -21.29 16.77
CA LEU A 837 7.70 -21.85 15.45
C LEU A 837 8.74 -22.90 15.06
N GLY A 838 8.31 -23.93 14.33
CA GLY A 838 9.22 -24.94 13.76
C GLY A 838 10.01 -24.45 12.54
N SER A 839 9.50 -23.45 11.80
CA SER A 839 10.19 -22.88 10.62
C SER A 839 10.00 -21.36 10.53
N PRO A 840 10.90 -20.56 11.15
CA PRO A 840 10.90 -19.10 11.08
C PRO A 840 10.97 -18.54 9.65
N GLU A 841 11.81 -19.13 8.80
CA GLU A 841 12.04 -18.65 7.43
C GLU A 841 10.76 -18.76 6.57
N PHE A 842 10.05 -19.89 6.65
CA PHE A 842 8.77 -20.05 5.99
C PHE A 842 7.77 -18.98 6.44
N HIS A 843 7.74 -18.70 7.74
CA HIS A 843 6.88 -17.68 8.30
C HIS A 843 7.23 -16.27 7.79
N TYR A 844 8.51 -15.92 7.68
CA TYR A 844 8.93 -14.62 7.15
C TYR A 844 8.52 -14.42 5.70
N ASN A 845 8.71 -15.43 4.85
CA ASN A 845 8.29 -15.37 3.44
C ASN A 845 6.76 -15.27 3.29
N MET A 846 6.01 -15.93 4.18
CA MET A 846 4.56 -15.78 4.23
C MET A 846 4.12 -14.38 4.67
N LEU A 847 4.80 -13.75 5.63
CA LEU A 847 4.52 -12.37 6.05
C LEU A 847 4.87 -11.35 4.96
N LEU A 848 5.98 -11.56 4.24
CA LEU A 848 6.37 -10.72 3.09
C LEU A 848 5.34 -10.79 1.95
N SER A 849 4.75 -11.96 1.72
CA SER A 849 3.70 -12.14 0.71
C SER A 849 2.30 -11.71 1.18
N GLN A 850 2.08 -11.51 2.49
CA GLN A 850 0.79 -11.12 3.07
C GLN A 850 0.95 -10.03 4.17
N PRO A 851 1.21 -8.76 3.83
CA PRO A 851 1.48 -7.68 4.79
C PRO A 851 0.33 -7.38 5.75
N MET A 852 -0.92 -7.59 5.34
CA MET A 852 -2.06 -7.50 6.27
C MET A 852 -1.90 -8.47 7.46
N ARG A 853 -1.34 -9.66 7.21
CA ARG A 853 -1.03 -10.65 8.26
C ARG A 853 0.06 -10.14 9.20
N LEU A 854 1.07 -9.45 8.67
CA LEU A 854 2.10 -8.77 9.47
C LEU A 854 1.49 -7.65 10.33
N GLU A 855 0.62 -6.82 9.76
CA GLU A 855 -0.04 -5.74 10.48
C GLU A 855 -0.93 -6.24 11.63
N ILE A 856 -1.70 -7.31 11.39
CA ILE A 856 -2.51 -7.96 12.42
C ILE A 856 -1.62 -8.55 13.52
N LEU A 857 -0.57 -9.29 13.14
CA LEU A 857 0.35 -9.91 14.10
C LEU A 857 1.00 -8.86 15.01
N LEU A 858 1.57 -7.81 14.41
CA LEU A 858 2.21 -6.73 15.15
C LEU A 858 1.21 -5.86 15.93
N GLY A 859 -0.02 -5.71 15.42
CA GLY A 859 -1.11 -5.05 16.14
C GLY A 859 -1.48 -5.79 17.42
N ILE A 860 -1.63 -7.12 17.35
CA ILE A 860 -1.86 -7.98 18.52
C ILE A 860 -0.70 -7.87 19.51
N PHE A 861 0.55 -7.97 19.02
CA PHE A 861 1.74 -7.93 19.85
C PHE A 861 2.00 -6.59 20.54
N ALA A 862 1.55 -5.48 19.95
CA ALA A 862 1.59 -4.15 20.55
C ALA A 862 0.37 -3.83 21.44
N GLY A 863 -0.77 -4.48 21.16
CA GLY A 863 -2.05 -4.16 21.79
C GLY A 863 -2.31 -4.91 23.09
N SER A 864 -1.88 -6.18 23.20
CA SER A 864 -2.18 -7.02 24.37
C SER A 864 -1.13 -8.11 24.62
N GLN A 865 -0.60 -8.16 25.85
CA GLN A 865 0.28 -9.23 26.29
C GLN A 865 -0.47 -10.57 26.38
N PHE A 866 -1.71 -10.57 26.87
CA PHE A 866 -2.55 -11.76 26.94
C PHE A 866 -2.82 -12.41 25.57
N LEU A 867 -3.13 -11.60 24.56
CA LEU A 867 -3.34 -12.10 23.19
C LEU A 867 -2.03 -12.58 22.57
N SER A 868 -0.93 -11.88 22.85
CA SER A 868 0.42 -12.30 22.45
C SER A 868 0.77 -13.68 23.01
N ASP A 869 0.60 -13.88 24.32
CA ASP A 869 0.85 -15.17 24.96
C ASP A 869 -0.08 -16.28 24.43
N THR A 870 -1.32 -15.92 24.06
CA THR A 870 -2.27 -16.84 23.42
C THR A 870 -1.74 -17.33 22.06
N LEU A 871 -1.21 -16.42 21.23
CA LEU A 871 -0.59 -16.76 19.94
C LEU A 871 0.72 -17.52 20.10
N ILE A 872 1.60 -17.10 21.00
CA ILE A 872 2.89 -17.78 21.26
C ILE A 872 2.66 -19.23 21.68
N ARG A 873 1.63 -19.48 22.50
CA ARG A 873 1.27 -20.83 22.94
C ARG A 873 0.55 -21.65 21.87
N ASN A 874 -0.23 -21.00 21.00
CA ASN A 874 -0.97 -21.67 19.92
C ASN A 874 -0.74 -20.94 18.58
N PRO A 875 0.44 -21.10 17.93
CA PRO A 875 0.75 -20.32 16.74
C PRO A 875 -0.23 -20.47 15.57
N GLY A 876 -0.85 -21.64 15.43
CA GLY A 876 -1.88 -21.90 14.41
C GLY A 876 -3.18 -21.10 14.58
N PHE A 877 -3.38 -20.41 15.72
CA PHE A 877 -4.50 -19.48 15.85
C PHE A 877 -4.35 -18.24 14.96
N LEU A 878 -3.10 -17.88 14.58
CA LEU A 878 -2.87 -16.80 13.64
C LEU A 878 -3.50 -17.12 12.28
N ASP A 879 -3.33 -18.35 11.77
CA ASP A 879 -3.92 -18.77 10.49
C ASP A 879 -5.44 -18.67 10.49
N TRP A 880 -6.08 -18.90 11.64
CA TRP A 880 -7.52 -18.81 11.77
C TRP A 880 -8.04 -17.38 11.91
N VAL A 881 -7.35 -16.53 12.70
CA VAL A 881 -7.84 -15.18 13.01
C VAL A 881 -7.65 -14.19 11.85
N VAL A 882 -6.76 -14.47 10.90
CA VAL A 882 -6.55 -13.61 9.72
C VAL A 882 -7.49 -13.91 8.54
N ILE A 883 -8.36 -14.91 8.66
CA ILE A 883 -9.35 -15.24 7.63
C ILE A 883 -10.45 -14.15 7.63
N PRO A 884 -10.69 -13.43 6.51
CA PRO A 884 -11.66 -12.33 6.46
C PRO A 884 -13.08 -12.74 6.90
N GLU A 885 -13.54 -13.93 6.53
CA GLU A 885 -14.87 -14.45 6.89
C GLU A 885 -15.02 -14.68 8.39
N VAL A 886 -13.92 -15.01 9.07
CA VAL A 886 -13.87 -15.20 10.53
C VAL A 886 -13.75 -13.84 11.23
N LEU A 887 -12.86 -12.99 10.73
CA LEU A 887 -12.47 -11.75 11.41
C LEU A 887 -13.51 -10.64 11.26
N ASN A 888 -14.15 -10.49 10.09
CA ASN A 888 -14.99 -9.32 9.82
C ASN A 888 -16.42 -9.42 10.35
N LYS A 889 -16.86 -10.59 10.82
CA LYS A 889 -18.25 -10.82 11.23
C LYS A 889 -18.38 -11.03 12.75
N ILE A 890 -19.48 -10.51 13.32
CA ILE A 890 -19.94 -10.92 14.65
C ILE A 890 -20.40 -12.38 14.55
N ARG A 891 -19.82 -13.26 15.38
CA ARG A 891 -20.25 -14.67 15.40
C ARG A 891 -21.66 -14.81 15.97
N ASN A 892 -22.46 -15.64 15.30
CA ASN A 892 -23.78 -16.02 15.77
C ASN A 892 -23.64 -16.93 17.01
N ARG A 893 -24.44 -16.67 18.05
CA ARG A 893 -24.51 -17.48 19.28
C ARG A 893 -24.76 -18.96 18.97
N ASN A 894 -25.68 -19.30 18.06
CA ASN A 894 -25.99 -20.69 17.72
C ASN A 894 -24.79 -21.41 17.11
N ALA A 895 -24.00 -20.73 16.28
CA ALA A 895 -22.78 -21.29 15.70
C ALA A 895 -21.71 -21.56 16.77
N LEU A 896 -21.58 -20.66 17.76
CA LEU A 896 -20.69 -20.85 18.92
C LEU A 896 -21.14 -22.05 19.77
N GLU A 897 -22.44 -22.16 20.05
CA GLU A 897 -22.98 -23.28 20.81
C GLU A 897 -22.80 -24.62 20.07
N GLN A 898 -22.99 -24.66 18.75
CA GLN A 898 -22.73 -25.86 17.93
C GLN A 898 -21.27 -26.29 18.02
N GLU A 899 -20.32 -25.36 17.93
CA GLU A 899 -18.90 -25.67 18.05
C GLU A 899 -18.54 -26.18 19.47
N LEU A 900 -19.11 -25.57 20.51
CA LEU A 900 -18.96 -26.01 21.89
C LEU A 900 -19.57 -27.41 22.11
N ARG A 901 -20.76 -27.70 21.57
CA ARG A 901 -21.40 -29.02 21.64
C ARG A 901 -20.57 -30.08 20.94
N SER A 902 -20.07 -29.80 19.73
CA SER A 902 -19.15 -30.70 19.01
C SER A 902 -17.89 -30.98 19.84
N THR A 903 -17.34 -29.95 20.48
CA THR A 903 -16.20 -30.08 21.38
C THR A 903 -16.54 -30.92 22.62
N ALA A 904 -17.73 -30.76 23.17
CA ALA A 904 -18.21 -31.51 24.32
C ALA A 904 -18.36 -33.00 24.00
N SER A 905 -18.88 -33.34 22.82
CA SER A 905 -19.04 -34.71 22.32
C SER A 905 -17.70 -35.37 21.98
N GLY A 906 -16.76 -34.62 21.41
CA GLY A 906 -15.41 -35.09 21.09
C GLY A 906 -14.42 -35.09 22.27
N SER A 907 -14.89 -34.85 23.51
CA SER A 907 -14.04 -34.84 24.70
C SER A 907 -14.05 -36.21 25.38
N LEU A 908 -12.88 -36.80 25.61
CA LEU A 908 -12.76 -38.16 26.16
C LEU A 908 -13.04 -38.22 27.68
N THR A 909 -12.73 -37.14 28.39
CA THR A 909 -12.91 -37.03 29.85
C THR A 909 -13.44 -35.65 30.23
N HIS A 910 -13.93 -35.50 31.48
CA HIS A 910 -14.33 -34.19 32.00
C HIS A 910 -13.16 -33.19 32.00
N ARG A 911 -11.95 -33.66 32.37
CA ARG A 911 -10.74 -32.82 32.36
C ARG A 911 -10.37 -32.35 30.95
N ASP A 912 -10.48 -33.23 29.95
CA ASP A 912 -10.26 -32.87 28.55
C ASP A 912 -11.27 -31.83 28.06
N TRP A 913 -12.54 -31.98 28.43
CA TRP A 913 -13.58 -30.98 28.16
C TRP A 913 -13.22 -29.60 28.76
N LEU A 914 -12.87 -29.57 30.05
CA LEU A 914 -12.50 -28.33 30.73
C LEU A 914 -11.31 -27.63 30.05
N ARG A 915 -10.30 -28.40 29.63
CA ARG A 915 -9.16 -27.88 28.87
C ARG A 915 -9.60 -27.31 27.51
N LYS A 916 -10.41 -28.04 26.75
CA LYS A 916 -10.84 -27.64 25.40
C LYS A 916 -11.71 -26.37 25.41
N ILE A 917 -12.62 -26.20 26.37
CA ILE A 917 -13.43 -24.97 26.45
C ILE A 917 -12.60 -23.73 26.76
N ARG A 918 -11.56 -23.84 27.59
CA ARG A 918 -10.67 -22.73 27.92
C ARG A 918 -9.84 -22.33 26.71
N ARG A 919 -9.34 -23.32 25.96
CA ARG A 919 -8.67 -23.09 24.68
C ARG A 919 -9.58 -22.40 23.66
N LEU A 920 -10.86 -22.81 23.58
CA LEU A 920 -11.86 -22.14 22.74
C LEU A 920 -12.14 -20.71 23.20
N ARG A 921 -12.29 -20.46 24.51
CA ARG A 921 -12.49 -19.11 25.06
C ARG A 921 -11.32 -18.21 24.65
N ARG A 922 -10.08 -18.66 24.85
CA ARG A 922 -8.89 -17.91 24.42
C ARG A 922 -8.90 -17.61 22.93
N ARG A 923 -9.25 -18.58 22.10
CA ARG A 923 -9.34 -18.40 20.64
C ARG A 923 -10.40 -17.36 20.26
N GLU A 924 -11.57 -17.38 20.90
CA GLU A 924 -12.62 -16.37 20.65
C GLU A 924 -12.26 -14.98 21.19
N ILE A 925 -11.63 -14.89 22.37
CA ILE A 925 -11.15 -13.60 22.87
C ILE A 925 -10.03 -13.05 21.97
N LEU A 926 -9.17 -13.90 21.41
CA LEU A 926 -8.21 -13.49 20.40
C LEU A 926 -8.91 -12.89 19.18
N ARG A 927 -9.96 -13.52 18.66
CA ARG A 927 -10.74 -12.97 17.53
C ARG A 927 -11.35 -11.62 17.86
N ILE A 928 -12.03 -11.52 19.00
CA ILE A 928 -12.70 -10.28 19.44
C ILE A 928 -11.65 -9.18 19.70
N GLY A 929 -10.55 -9.51 20.36
CA GLY A 929 -9.45 -8.61 20.63
C GLY A 929 -8.75 -8.12 19.37
N THR A 930 -8.56 -8.98 18.36
CA THR A 930 -8.04 -8.56 17.04
C THR A 930 -9.00 -7.60 16.34
N ARG A 931 -10.32 -7.82 16.42
CA ARG A 931 -11.32 -6.89 15.86
C ARG A 931 -11.29 -5.53 16.54
N ASP A 932 -11.15 -5.52 17.86
CA ASP A 932 -11.04 -4.31 18.66
C ASP A 932 -9.74 -3.55 18.35
N ILE A 933 -8.59 -4.21 18.52
CA ILE A 933 -7.24 -3.60 18.41
C ILE A 933 -6.88 -3.26 16.96
N CYS A 934 -7.14 -4.16 16.00
CA CYS A 934 -6.61 -4.02 14.64
C CYS A 934 -7.63 -3.43 13.66
N LEU A 935 -8.94 -3.64 13.86
CA LEU A 935 -9.99 -3.14 12.96
C LEU A 935 -10.77 -1.95 13.51
N GLY A 936 -10.61 -1.60 14.79
CA GLY A 936 -11.29 -0.46 15.40
C GLY A 936 -12.81 -0.61 15.46
N VAL A 937 -13.30 -1.84 15.64
CA VAL A 937 -14.75 -2.13 15.77
C VAL A 937 -15.34 -1.39 16.97
N SER A 938 -16.61 -0.99 16.88
CA SER A 938 -17.27 -0.21 17.92
C SER A 938 -17.27 -0.94 19.26
N THR A 939 -17.03 -0.21 20.36
CA THR A 939 -17.06 -0.78 21.72
C THR A 939 -18.41 -1.42 22.05
N ARG A 940 -19.51 -0.90 21.50
CA ARG A 940 -20.85 -1.49 21.61
C ARG A 940 -20.90 -2.91 21.06
N ASP A 941 -20.35 -3.12 19.86
CA ASP A 941 -20.34 -4.45 19.23
C ASP A 941 -19.41 -5.42 19.96
N ILE A 942 -18.25 -4.94 20.44
CA ILE A 942 -17.33 -5.76 21.25
C ILE A 942 -18.02 -6.26 22.53
N MET A 943 -18.74 -5.39 23.24
CA MET A 943 -19.49 -5.77 24.44
C MET A 943 -20.58 -6.82 24.16
N LEU A 944 -21.29 -6.68 23.03
CA LEU A 944 -22.29 -7.64 22.59
C LEU A 944 -21.66 -8.99 22.23
N GLU A 945 -20.53 -9.00 21.51
CA GLU A 945 -19.79 -10.20 21.16
C GLU A 945 -19.32 -10.97 22.40
N LEU A 946 -18.71 -10.27 23.36
CA LEU A 946 -18.27 -10.85 24.64
C LEU A 946 -19.44 -11.48 25.40
N SER A 947 -20.59 -10.79 25.43
CA SER A 947 -21.82 -11.28 26.05
C SER A 947 -22.32 -12.56 25.39
N ARG A 948 -22.38 -12.60 24.05
CA ARG A 948 -22.81 -13.80 23.28
C ARG A 948 -21.89 -15.00 23.51
N VAL A 949 -20.58 -14.78 23.60
CA VAL A 949 -19.63 -15.87 23.93
C VAL A 949 -19.92 -16.39 25.33
N ALA A 950 -20.07 -15.53 26.33
CA ALA A 950 -20.39 -15.97 27.69
C ALA A 950 -21.71 -16.77 27.75
N GLU A 951 -22.76 -16.31 27.08
CA GLU A 951 -24.04 -17.01 27.01
C GLU A 951 -23.93 -18.41 26.41
N ALA A 952 -23.22 -18.55 25.29
CA ALA A 952 -23.02 -19.85 24.63
C ALA A 952 -22.25 -20.83 25.55
N PHE A 953 -21.25 -20.32 26.29
CA PHE A 953 -20.50 -21.10 27.25
C PHE A 953 -21.36 -21.57 28.43
N VAL A 954 -22.21 -20.68 28.97
CA VAL A 954 -23.15 -21.02 30.04
C VAL A 954 -24.16 -22.06 29.57
N GLN A 955 -24.76 -21.88 28.38
CA GLN A 955 -25.74 -22.80 27.80
C GLN A 955 -25.18 -24.22 27.64
N VAL A 956 -24.05 -24.38 26.95
CA VAL A 956 -23.50 -25.71 26.67
C VAL A 956 -22.92 -26.37 27.92
N SER A 957 -22.34 -25.59 28.83
CA SER A 957 -21.88 -26.13 30.13
C SER A 957 -23.06 -26.64 30.96
N LEU A 958 -24.17 -25.89 31.00
CA LEU A 958 -25.39 -26.30 31.68
C LEU A 958 -25.94 -27.62 31.11
N GLU A 959 -26.07 -27.73 29.77
CA GLU A 959 -26.52 -28.95 29.09
C GLU A 959 -25.66 -30.16 29.49
N LYS A 960 -24.33 -30.01 29.46
CA LYS A 960 -23.40 -31.09 29.80
C LYS A 960 -23.49 -31.49 31.28
N ILE A 961 -23.62 -30.52 32.18
CA ILE A 961 -23.72 -30.77 33.62
C ILE A 961 -25.03 -31.50 33.95
N ILE A 962 -26.15 -31.05 33.37
CA ILE A 962 -27.45 -31.72 33.54
C ILE A 962 -27.35 -33.15 33.02
N GLN A 963 -26.80 -33.36 31.81
CA GLN A 963 -26.62 -34.70 31.25
C GLN A 963 -25.77 -35.60 32.15
N LYS A 964 -24.67 -35.09 32.70
CA LYS A 964 -23.78 -35.81 33.62
C LYS A 964 -24.50 -36.21 34.92
N LEU A 965 -25.11 -35.24 35.61
CA LEU A 965 -25.80 -35.47 36.88
C LEU A 965 -27.01 -36.40 36.73
N THR A 966 -27.72 -36.30 35.60
CA THR A 966 -28.82 -37.22 35.27
C THR A 966 -28.35 -38.66 35.11
N ARG A 967 -27.18 -38.89 34.47
CA ARG A 967 -26.58 -40.23 34.36
C ARG A 967 -26.10 -40.77 35.72
N GLU A 968 -25.47 -39.93 36.55
CA GLU A 968 -24.97 -40.31 37.87
C GLU A 968 -26.10 -40.69 38.85
N SER A 969 -27.27 -40.07 38.71
CA SER A 969 -28.40 -40.29 39.62
C SER A 969 -29.17 -41.59 39.36
N GLY A 970 -28.76 -42.40 38.37
CA GLY A 970 -29.17 -43.79 38.17
C GLY A 970 -30.62 -44.05 37.72
N THR A 971 -31.55 -43.11 37.87
CA THR A 971 -32.98 -43.33 37.57
C THR A 971 -33.73 -42.01 37.56
N PHE A 972 -34.29 -41.60 36.41
CA PHE A 972 -35.53 -40.82 36.39
C PHE A 972 -36.57 -41.64 35.64
N GLN A 973 -37.19 -42.58 36.36
CA GLN A 973 -38.50 -43.14 36.00
C GLN A 973 -39.65 -42.18 36.39
N GLU A 974 -39.34 -41.00 36.93
CA GLU A 974 -40.30 -39.93 37.24
C GLU A 974 -40.42 -38.96 36.06
N GLN A 975 -41.67 -38.59 35.70
CA GLN A 975 -42.07 -37.69 34.61
C GLN A 975 -41.59 -36.24 34.81
N TRP A 976 -40.29 -35.98 34.79
CA TRP A 976 -39.78 -34.60 34.73
C TRP A 976 -38.49 -34.50 33.94
N GLU A 977 -38.30 -33.37 33.27
CA GLU A 977 -37.19 -33.13 32.34
C GLU A 977 -36.33 -31.98 32.90
N PRO A 978 -35.19 -32.27 33.57
CA PRO A 978 -34.39 -31.23 34.22
C PRO A 978 -33.95 -30.08 33.31
N GLY A 979 -33.83 -30.33 31.99
CA GLY A 979 -33.53 -29.28 31.00
C GLY A 979 -34.72 -28.36 30.68
N LYS A 980 -35.96 -28.81 30.88
CA LYS A 980 -37.18 -27.99 30.76
C LYS A 980 -37.55 -27.31 32.07
N ASP A 981 -37.12 -27.84 33.21
CA ASP A 981 -37.55 -27.34 34.52
C ASP A 981 -36.57 -26.35 35.17
N PHE A 982 -35.57 -25.85 34.43
CA PHE A 982 -34.53 -24.98 34.97
C PHE A 982 -34.10 -23.87 34.00
N CYS A 983 -33.85 -22.69 34.54
CA CYS A 983 -33.37 -21.53 33.80
C CYS A 983 -32.23 -20.83 34.56
N ILE A 984 -31.25 -20.34 33.82
CA ILE A 984 -30.23 -19.43 34.33
C ILE A 984 -30.59 -18.00 33.91
N LEU A 985 -30.72 -17.14 34.91
CA LEU A 985 -30.84 -15.70 34.76
C LEU A 985 -29.47 -15.06 34.94
N ALA A 986 -29.15 -14.08 34.12
CA ALA A 986 -27.97 -13.24 34.27
C ALA A 986 -28.33 -11.88 34.87
N PHE A 987 -27.44 -11.35 35.68
CA PHE A 987 -27.50 -9.99 36.23
C PHE A 987 -26.33 -9.14 35.68
N GLY A 988 -26.28 -7.88 36.12
CA GLY A 988 -25.14 -7.00 35.87
C GLY A 988 -24.86 -6.82 34.38
N LYS A 989 -23.58 -6.86 34.00
CA LYS A 989 -23.16 -6.61 32.62
C LYS A 989 -23.62 -7.70 31.65
N LEU A 990 -23.64 -8.98 32.05
CA LEU A 990 -24.14 -10.05 31.18
C LEU A 990 -25.64 -9.89 30.93
N GLY A 991 -26.39 -9.57 31.98
CA GLY A 991 -27.83 -9.30 31.88
C GLY A 991 -28.15 -8.15 30.92
N GLY A 992 -27.38 -7.06 30.98
CA GLY A 992 -27.47 -5.92 30.05
C GLY A 992 -26.83 -6.14 28.66
N SER A 993 -26.30 -7.33 28.35
CA SER A 993 -25.55 -7.62 27.11
C SER A 993 -24.37 -6.68 26.87
N GLU A 994 -23.68 -6.29 27.94
CA GLU A 994 -22.61 -5.29 27.96
C GLU A 994 -21.33 -5.77 28.66
N LEU A 995 -20.95 -7.05 28.51
CA LEU A 995 -19.73 -7.60 29.11
C LEU A 995 -18.43 -6.92 28.63
N ASN A 996 -17.43 -6.89 29.51
CA ASN A 996 -16.04 -6.54 29.19
C ASN A 996 -15.13 -7.78 29.21
N TYR A 997 -13.90 -7.67 28.68
CA TYR A 997 -12.95 -8.79 28.53
C TYR A 997 -12.72 -9.63 29.78
N SER A 998 -12.51 -8.98 30.94
CA SER A 998 -12.23 -9.65 32.21
C SER A 998 -13.38 -9.47 33.21
N SER A 999 -14.62 -9.62 32.78
CA SER A 999 -15.78 -9.51 33.69
C SER A 999 -16.10 -10.83 34.41
N ASP A 1000 -16.60 -10.73 35.63
CA ASP A 1000 -17.34 -11.83 36.26
C ASP A 1000 -18.70 -11.96 35.58
N ILE A 1001 -19.25 -13.17 35.56
CA ILE A 1001 -20.62 -13.41 35.11
C ILE A 1001 -21.52 -13.66 36.31
N ASP A 1002 -22.45 -12.75 36.55
CA ASP A 1002 -23.41 -12.80 37.64
C ASP A 1002 -24.59 -13.69 37.26
N LEU A 1003 -24.70 -14.88 37.84
CA LEU A 1003 -25.70 -15.89 37.47
C LEU A 1003 -26.62 -16.25 38.63
N LEU A 1004 -27.89 -16.55 38.32
CA LEU A 1004 -28.88 -17.04 39.26
C LEU A 1004 -29.68 -18.19 38.61
N GLY A 1005 -29.75 -19.34 39.27
CA GLY A 1005 -30.56 -20.47 38.81
C GLY A 1005 -31.97 -20.42 39.39
N VAL A 1006 -32.99 -20.68 38.57
CA VAL A 1006 -34.38 -20.86 38.99
C VAL A 1006 -34.95 -22.14 38.41
N TRP A 1007 -35.68 -22.88 39.23
CA TRP A 1007 -36.38 -24.11 38.80
C TRP A 1007 -37.88 -24.04 39.03
N ASP A 1008 -38.62 -24.81 38.22
CA ASP A 1008 -40.08 -24.94 38.33
C ASP A 1008 -40.49 -25.91 39.46
N ASP A 1009 -41.15 -25.38 40.49
CA ASP A 1009 -41.69 -26.14 41.63
C ASP A 1009 -43.14 -26.61 41.46
N GLY A 1010 -43.64 -26.62 40.23
CA GLY A 1010 -44.93 -27.19 39.85
C GLY A 1010 -45.93 -26.18 39.30
N ILE A 1011 -45.45 -25.03 38.82
CA ILE A 1011 -46.29 -23.99 38.20
C ILE A 1011 -46.55 -24.34 36.73
N PHE A 1012 -45.55 -24.90 36.03
CA PHE A 1012 -45.67 -25.29 34.62
C PHE A 1012 -45.72 -26.82 34.44
N SER A 1013 -45.19 -27.59 35.39
CA SER A 1013 -45.25 -29.05 35.45
C SER A 1013 -46.30 -29.53 36.47
N SER A 1014 -47.33 -30.24 36.00
CA SER A 1014 -48.58 -30.53 36.75
C SER A 1014 -48.52 -31.66 37.80
N ASP A 1015 -47.35 -32.20 38.13
CA ASP A 1015 -47.24 -33.31 39.10
C ASP A 1015 -45.95 -33.27 39.93
N THR A 1016 -45.91 -32.45 40.99
CA THR A 1016 -44.77 -32.38 41.93
C THR A 1016 -45.18 -32.70 43.37
N THR A 1017 -44.85 -33.91 43.82
CA THR A 1017 -44.94 -34.28 45.24
C THR A 1017 -43.88 -33.55 46.09
N ALA A 1018 -44.09 -33.45 47.40
CA ALA A 1018 -43.14 -32.79 48.31
C ALA A 1018 -41.75 -33.47 48.31
N VAL A 1019 -41.70 -34.80 48.15
CA VAL A 1019 -40.44 -35.57 48.01
C VAL A 1019 -39.74 -35.23 46.70
N SER A 1020 -40.50 -35.08 45.60
CA SER A 1020 -39.96 -34.61 44.31
C SER A 1020 -39.34 -33.22 44.44
N ARG A 1021 -40.00 -32.26 45.12
CA ARG A 1021 -39.46 -30.90 45.34
C ARG A 1021 -38.11 -30.88 46.07
N SER A 1022 -37.93 -31.67 47.12
CA SER A 1022 -36.66 -31.73 47.86
C SER A 1022 -35.51 -32.31 47.02
N ARG A 1023 -35.80 -33.34 46.21
CA ARG A 1023 -34.85 -33.91 45.25
C ARG A 1023 -34.47 -32.90 44.16
N ARG A 1024 -35.45 -32.19 43.57
CA ARG A 1024 -35.21 -31.13 42.57
C ARG A 1024 -34.33 -30.01 43.12
N LYS A 1025 -34.63 -29.52 44.33
CA LYS A 1025 -33.81 -28.50 45.02
C LYS A 1025 -32.34 -28.95 45.15
N THR A 1026 -32.12 -30.17 45.63
CA THR A 1026 -30.76 -30.72 45.79
C THR A 1026 -30.05 -30.90 44.45
N PHE A 1027 -30.76 -31.39 43.43
CA PHE A 1027 -30.24 -31.57 42.08
C PHE A 1027 -29.79 -30.24 41.46
N PHE A 1028 -30.66 -29.21 41.46
CA PHE A 1028 -30.32 -27.93 40.86
C PHE A 1028 -29.29 -27.12 41.65
N ALA A 1029 -29.21 -27.31 42.97
CA ALA A 1029 -28.09 -26.78 43.76
C ALA A 1029 -26.76 -27.38 43.28
N ARG A 1030 -26.68 -28.70 43.04
CA ARG A 1030 -25.49 -29.36 42.46
C ARG A 1030 -25.22 -28.91 41.02
N VAL A 1031 -26.25 -28.65 40.21
CA VAL A 1031 -26.08 -28.07 38.86
C VAL A 1031 -25.38 -26.72 38.94
N MET A 1032 -25.83 -25.82 39.82
CA MET A 1032 -25.22 -24.49 39.98
C MET A 1032 -23.79 -24.57 40.53
N GLU A 1033 -23.53 -25.47 41.48
CA GLU A 1033 -22.19 -25.68 42.02
C GLU A 1033 -21.21 -26.19 40.95
N ASN A 1034 -21.63 -27.19 40.17
CA ASN A 1034 -20.84 -27.72 39.05
C ASN A 1034 -20.65 -26.66 37.95
N LEU A 1035 -21.65 -25.84 37.66
CA LEU A 1035 -21.55 -24.79 36.64
C LEU A 1035 -20.52 -23.73 37.04
N ARG A 1036 -20.57 -23.29 38.30
CA ARG A 1036 -19.56 -22.40 38.88
C ARG A 1036 -18.17 -23.02 38.80
N SER A 1037 -18.03 -24.29 39.19
CA SER A 1037 -16.75 -25.02 39.21
C SER A 1037 -16.16 -25.22 37.81
N ASP A 1038 -16.96 -25.71 36.86
CA ASP A 1038 -16.52 -26.04 35.50
C ASP A 1038 -16.09 -24.80 34.72
N LEU A 1039 -16.75 -23.66 34.93
CA LEU A 1039 -16.38 -22.39 34.29
C LEU A 1039 -15.20 -21.69 34.98
N SER A 1040 -15.13 -21.74 36.32
CA SER A 1040 -14.15 -20.96 37.11
C SER A 1040 -12.84 -21.68 37.42
N SER A 1041 -12.78 -23.01 37.34
CA SER A 1041 -11.57 -23.78 37.67
C SER A 1041 -10.39 -23.42 36.76
N HIS A 1042 -9.17 -23.50 37.27
CA HIS A 1042 -7.98 -23.25 36.47
C HIS A 1042 -7.45 -24.56 35.89
N THR A 1043 -7.17 -24.58 34.59
CA THR A 1043 -6.35 -25.61 33.94
C THR A 1043 -5.07 -24.97 33.44
N GLU A 1044 -4.22 -25.75 32.76
CA GLU A 1044 -3.08 -25.22 32.03
C GLU A 1044 -3.50 -24.12 31.02
N GLU A 1045 -4.73 -24.13 30.50
CA GLU A 1045 -5.28 -23.11 29.60
C GLU A 1045 -6.00 -21.95 30.34
N GLY A 1046 -5.84 -21.84 31.66
CA GLY A 1046 -6.46 -20.79 32.48
C GLY A 1046 -7.89 -21.13 32.90
N TYR A 1047 -8.80 -20.15 32.86
CA TYR A 1047 -10.22 -20.31 33.23
C TYR A 1047 -11.13 -19.87 32.08
N ALA A 1048 -12.40 -20.29 32.10
CA ALA A 1048 -13.38 -19.84 31.09
C ALA A 1048 -14.03 -18.54 31.54
N TYR A 1049 -14.72 -18.56 32.68
CA TYR A 1049 -15.33 -17.38 33.31
C TYR A 1049 -15.34 -17.54 34.83
N ARG A 1050 -15.13 -16.43 35.54
CA ARG A 1050 -15.43 -16.35 36.97
C ARG A 1050 -16.93 -16.17 37.14
N VAL A 1051 -17.55 -17.08 37.88
CA VAL A 1051 -19.00 -17.06 38.11
C VAL A 1051 -19.31 -16.51 39.50
N ASP A 1052 -20.10 -15.45 39.56
CA ASP A 1052 -20.61 -14.88 40.81
C ASP A 1052 -22.08 -15.28 41.02
N LEU A 1053 -22.37 -15.85 42.19
CA LEU A 1053 -23.70 -16.31 42.60
C LEU A 1053 -24.25 -15.53 43.81
N ARG A 1054 -23.65 -14.38 44.15
CA ARG A 1054 -23.98 -13.63 45.38
C ARG A 1054 -25.26 -12.80 45.28
N LEU A 1055 -25.76 -12.51 44.07
CA LEU A 1055 -27.00 -11.76 43.87
C LEU A 1055 -28.28 -12.59 44.06
N ARG A 1056 -28.16 -13.85 44.51
CA ARG A 1056 -29.30 -14.69 44.86
C ARG A 1056 -29.99 -14.22 46.14
N PRO A 1057 -31.29 -14.55 46.34
CA PRO A 1057 -32.01 -14.25 47.57
C PRO A 1057 -31.24 -14.63 48.83
N TYR A 1058 -31.20 -13.74 49.84
CA TYR A 1058 -30.42 -13.90 51.09
C TYR A 1058 -28.89 -14.00 50.90
N GLY A 1059 -28.37 -13.72 49.70
CA GLY A 1059 -26.95 -13.71 49.41
C GLY A 1059 -26.29 -15.06 49.66
N ARG A 1060 -25.19 -15.06 50.43
CA ARG A 1060 -24.40 -16.28 50.71
C ARG A 1060 -25.15 -17.32 51.55
N GLU A 1061 -26.11 -16.89 52.36
CA GLU A 1061 -26.91 -17.76 53.23
C GLU A 1061 -28.12 -18.37 52.52
N GLY A 1062 -28.42 -17.92 51.29
CA GLY A 1062 -29.54 -18.42 50.51
C GLY A 1062 -29.25 -19.66 49.67
N ASP A 1063 -30.33 -20.33 49.26
CA ASP A 1063 -30.30 -21.48 48.36
C ASP A 1063 -29.57 -21.16 47.05
N LEU A 1064 -28.70 -22.06 46.58
CA LEU A 1064 -27.98 -21.89 45.31
C LEU A 1064 -28.91 -21.86 44.08
N ALA A 1065 -30.07 -22.50 44.18
CA ALA A 1065 -31.11 -22.54 43.15
C ALA A 1065 -32.48 -22.43 43.84
N PRO A 1066 -32.99 -21.21 44.10
CA PRO A 1066 -34.34 -21.01 44.62
C PRO A 1066 -35.40 -21.52 43.65
N SER A 1067 -36.55 -21.96 44.18
CA SER A 1067 -37.71 -22.29 43.34
C SER A 1067 -38.36 -21.03 42.76
N PHE A 1068 -39.13 -21.18 41.68
CA PHE A 1068 -39.90 -20.09 41.09
C PHE A 1068 -40.75 -19.36 42.13
N SER A 1069 -41.54 -20.10 42.91
CA SER A 1069 -42.42 -19.52 43.94
C SER A 1069 -41.64 -18.82 45.06
N GLN A 1070 -40.54 -19.41 45.53
CA GLN A 1070 -39.68 -18.81 46.55
C GLN A 1070 -39.09 -17.48 46.10
N MET A 1071 -38.67 -17.39 44.84
CA MET A 1071 -38.05 -16.20 44.29
C MET A 1071 -39.05 -15.06 44.10
N ILE A 1072 -40.28 -15.36 43.63
CA ILE A 1072 -41.37 -14.37 43.58
C ILE A 1072 -41.64 -13.79 44.97
N ASN A 1073 -41.84 -14.66 45.96
CA ASN A 1073 -42.14 -14.24 47.33
C ASN A 1073 -41.03 -13.37 47.93
N TYR A 1074 -39.76 -13.70 47.65
CA TYR A 1074 -38.63 -12.89 48.09
C TYR A 1074 -38.64 -11.48 47.51
N TYR A 1075 -38.81 -11.35 46.20
CA TYR A 1075 -38.82 -10.03 45.55
C TYR A 1075 -40.02 -9.18 45.99
N GLU A 1076 -41.18 -9.78 46.22
CA GLU A 1076 -42.39 -9.07 46.67
C GLU A 1076 -42.30 -8.59 48.12
N GLN A 1077 -41.74 -9.40 49.02
CA GLN A 1077 -41.85 -9.17 50.47
C GLN A 1077 -40.55 -8.74 51.17
N LYS A 1078 -39.38 -9.08 50.61
CA LYS A 1078 -38.09 -8.99 51.31
C LYS A 1078 -37.02 -8.19 50.56
N ALA A 1079 -37.07 -8.14 49.23
CA ALA A 1079 -36.03 -7.49 48.45
C ALA A 1079 -35.92 -5.99 48.76
N SER A 1080 -34.69 -5.56 49.01
CA SER A 1080 -34.32 -4.16 49.24
C SER A 1080 -34.20 -3.37 47.92
N ILE A 1081 -34.18 -2.04 47.99
CA ILE A 1081 -34.18 -1.18 46.80
C ILE A 1081 -32.98 -1.46 45.88
N TRP A 1082 -31.80 -1.74 46.43
CA TRP A 1082 -30.61 -2.06 45.63
C TRP A 1082 -30.72 -3.41 44.91
N GLU A 1083 -31.43 -4.40 45.48
CA GLU A 1083 -31.70 -5.68 44.82
C GLU A 1083 -32.70 -5.51 43.68
N ILE A 1084 -33.70 -4.63 43.85
CA ILE A 1084 -34.61 -4.22 42.78
C ILE A 1084 -33.85 -3.51 41.67
N GLN A 1085 -32.92 -2.61 42.03
CA GLN A 1085 -32.04 -1.94 41.07
C GLN A 1085 -31.19 -2.93 40.27
N ALA A 1086 -30.59 -3.92 40.94
CA ALA A 1086 -29.81 -4.96 40.27
C ALA A 1086 -30.69 -5.81 39.34
N ALA A 1087 -31.93 -6.10 39.74
CA ALA A 1087 -32.89 -6.87 38.96
C ALA A 1087 -33.36 -6.17 37.67
N LEU A 1088 -33.12 -4.86 37.51
CA LEU A 1088 -33.38 -4.16 36.23
C LEU A 1088 -32.59 -4.77 35.07
N LYS A 1089 -31.40 -5.31 35.35
CA LYS A 1089 -30.57 -5.97 34.33
C LYS A 1089 -30.85 -7.46 34.19
N MET A 1090 -31.82 -8.00 34.92
CA MET A 1090 -32.05 -9.44 34.95
C MET A 1090 -32.61 -9.96 33.63
N ARG A 1091 -31.98 -10.97 33.05
CA ARG A 1091 -32.39 -11.56 31.77
C ARG A 1091 -32.14 -13.07 31.71
N PRO A 1092 -33.05 -13.88 31.15
CA PRO A 1092 -32.80 -15.29 30.86
C PRO A 1092 -31.66 -15.46 29.85
N VAL A 1093 -30.67 -16.30 30.16
CA VAL A 1093 -29.50 -16.53 29.27
C VAL A 1093 -29.30 -17.98 28.89
N ALA A 1094 -29.68 -18.94 29.74
CA ALA A 1094 -29.51 -20.36 29.46
C ALA A 1094 -30.61 -21.24 30.10
N GLY A 1095 -30.73 -22.48 29.62
CA GLY A 1095 -31.76 -23.43 30.04
C GLY A 1095 -33.13 -23.12 29.40
N ASN A 1096 -34.22 -23.43 30.10
CA ASN A 1096 -35.57 -23.09 29.65
C ASN A 1096 -35.83 -21.59 29.79
N GLN A 1097 -35.54 -20.83 28.74
CA GLN A 1097 -35.74 -19.38 28.74
C GLN A 1097 -37.22 -18.98 28.90
N ASN A 1098 -38.19 -19.82 28.50
CA ASN A 1098 -39.61 -19.53 28.71
C ASN A 1098 -39.95 -19.43 30.20
N LEU A 1099 -39.37 -20.30 31.03
CA LEU A 1099 -39.48 -20.23 32.50
C LEU A 1099 -38.92 -18.92 33.03
N GLY A 1100 -37.73 -18.52 32.56
CA GLY A 1100 -37.10 -17.26 32.94
C GLY A 1100 -37.91 -16.04 32.51
N TYR A 1101 -38.45 -16.02 31.28
CA TYR A 1101 -39.30 -14.92 30.81
C TYR A 1101 -40.60 -14.85 31.61
N ALA A 1102 -41.23 -15.99 31.90
CA ALA A 1102 -42.41 -16.03 32.76
C ALA A 1102 -42.11 -15.47 34.16
N PHE A 1103 -40.95 -15.77 34.73
CA PHE A 1103 -40.50 -15.17 35.98
C PHE A 1103 -40.33 -13.65 35.87
N THR A 1104 -39.62 -13.15 34.85
CA THR A 1104 -39.42 -11.70 34.67
C THR A 1104 -40.73 -10.94 34.48
N GLN A 1105 -41.72 -11.54 33.80
CA GLN A 1105 -43.06 -10.96 33.67
C GLN A 1105 -43.80 -10.95 35.02
N LYS A 1106 -43.66 -12.00 35.82
CA LYS A 1106 -44.34 -12.11 37.11
C LYS A 1106 -43.81 -11.12 38.15
N ILE A 1107 -42.50 -10.83 38.15
CA ILE A 1107 -41.92 -9.80 39.03
C ILE A 1107 -42.08 -8.36 38.49
N ARG A 1108 -42.49 -8.19 37.23
CA ARG A 1108 -42.63 -6.87 36.60
C ARG A 1108 -43.46 -5.88 37.44
N PRO A 1109 -44.59 -6.26 38.06
CA PRO A 1109 -45.33 -5.37 38.95
C PRO A 1109 -44.50 -4.89 40.15
N THR A 1110 -43.64 -5.75 40.70
CA THR A 1110 -42.73 -5.41 41.79
C THR A 1110 -41.67 -4.40 41.34
N LEU A 1111 -41.14 -4.53 40.12
CA LEU A 1111 -40.21 -3.54 39.55
C LEU A 1111 -40.91 -2.18 39.36
N LEU A 1112 -42.16 -2.19 38.88
CA LEU A 1112 -42.99 -1.00 38.63
C LEU A 1112 -43.63 -0.38 39.87
N LYS A 1113 -43.41 -0.94 41.07
CA LYS A 1113 -43.96 -0.39 42.31
C LYS A 1113 -43.45 1.04 42.53
N SER A 1114 -44.36 1.99 42.73
CA SER A 1114 -44.01 3.37 43.06
C SER A 1114 -43.24 3.43 44.39
N ARG A 1115 -42.12 4.14 44.39
CA ARG A 1115 -41.23 4.33 45.55
C ARG A 1115 -40.88 5.81 45.64
N ALA A 1116 -40.67 6.31 46.86
CA ALA A 1116 -40.27 7.70 47.06
C ALA A 1116 -38.91 7.96 46.39
N ARG A 1117 -38.82 9.02 45.57
CA ARG A 1117 -37.58 9.44 44.90
C ARG A 1117 -36.41 9.56 45.87
N ALA A 1118 -36.64 10.16 47.03
CA ALA A 1118 -35.64 10.32 48.09
C ALA A 1118 -35.04 8.98 48.57
N ALA A 1119 -35.88 7.93 48.72
CA ALA A 1119 -35.42 6.61 49.14
C ALA A 1119 -34.57 5.90 48.07
N ILE A 1120 -34.90 6.10 46.78
CA ILE A 1120 -34.09 5.58 45.66
C ILE A 1120 -32.73 6.28 45.66
N ILE A 1121 -32.70 7.60 45.74
CA ILE A 1121 -31.47 8.40 45.75
C ILE A 1121 -30.60 8.04 46.97
N GLU A 1122 -31.18 7.93 48.16
CA GLU A 1122 -30.45 7.54 49.37
C GLU A 1122 -29.81 6.16 49.23
N SER A 1123 -30.55 5.19 48.67
CA SER A 1123 -30.03 3.85 48.40
C SER A 1123 -28.85 3.87 47.43
N ILE A 1124 -28.95 4.64 46.35
CA ILE A 1124 -27.89 4.79 45.34
C ILE A 1124 -26.66 5.50 45.94
N GLU A 1125 -26.85 6.63 46.62
CA GLU A 1125 -25.76 7.41 47.23
C GLU A 1125 -25.02 6.62 48.31
N LYS A 1126 -25.74 5.80 49.10
CA LYS A 1126 -25.11 4.90 50.07
C LYS A 1126 -24.17 3.89 49.39
N MET A 1127 -24.62 3.28 48.30
CA MET A 1127 -23.79 2.35 47.52
C MET A 1127 -22.62 3.05 46.83
N ARG A 1128 -22.86 4.24 46.27
CA ARG A 1128 -21.87 5.07 45.61
C ARG A 1128 -20.75 5.49 46.57
N ARG A 1129 -21.09 6.00 47.75
CA ARG A 1129 -20.12 6.39 48.79
C ARG A 1129 -19.27 5.19 49.23
N GLY A 1130 -19.90 4.05 49.51
CA GLY A 1130 -19.17 2.83 49.88
C GLY A 1130 -18.21 2.35 48.78
N ALA A 1131 -18.57 2.52 47.51
CA ALA A 1131 -17.70 2.20 46.38
C ALA A 1131 -16.49 3.13 46.29
N ILE A 1132 -16.71 4.45 46.42
CA ILE A 1132 -15.65 5.47 46.38
C ILE A 1132 -14.69 5.29 47.55
N GLU A 1133 -15.18 5.16 48.79
CA GLU A 1133 -14.36 4.97 49.98
C GLU A 1133 -13.47 3.73 49.89
N LYS A 1134 -14.04 2.61 49.40
CA LYS A 1134 -13.29 1.37 49.18
C LYS A 1134 -12.18 1.56 48.14
N THR A 1135 -12.46 2.32 47.08
CA THR A 1135 -11.52 2.59 45.99
C THR A 1135 -10.39 3.52 46.44
N MET A 1136 -10.71 4.62 47.13
CA MET A 1136 -9.72 5.55 47.70
C MET A 1136 -8.78 4.86 48.68
N LYS A 1137 -9.30 3.97 49.55
CA LYS A 1137 -8.47 3.17 50.46
C LYS A 1137 -7.51 2.22 49.74
N ALA A 1138 -7.91 1.68 48.60
CA ALA A 1138 -7.12 0.69 47.86
C ALA A 1138 -6.08 1.30 46.92
N LEU A 1139 -6.38 2.44 46.29
CA LEU A 1139 -5.59 3.01 45.18
C LEU A 1139 -4.89 4.34 45.51
N GLY A 1140 -5.19 4.96 46.66
CA GLY A 1140 -4.65 6.26 47.04
C GLY A 1140 -5.05 7.36 46.05
N THR A 1141 -4.07 8.02 45.43
CA THR A 1141 -4.26 9.09 44.43
C THR A 1141 -4.43 8.57 43.00
N THR A 1142 -4.33 7.26 42.77
CA THR A 1142 -4.46 6.67 41.43
C THR A 1142 -5.92 6.68 40.99
N MET A 1143 -6.19 7.17 39.79
CA MET A 1143 -7.55 7.33 39.26
C MET A 1143 -8.12 5.99 38.79
N ASP A 1144 -9.38 5.72 39.15
CA ASP A 1144 -10.16 4.53 38.76
C ASP A 1144 -11.33 4.93 37.85
N VAL A 1145 -11.38 4.36 36.65
CA VAL A 1145 -12.37 4.74 35.62
C VAL A 1145 -13.79 4.21 35.91
N LYS A 1146 -13.92 3.26 36.84
CA LYS A 1146 -15.18 2.57 37.13
C LYS A 1146 -15.90 3.14 38.34
N SER A 1147 -15.18 3.29 39.45
CA SER A 1147 -15.72 3.63 40.76
C SER A 1147 -15.33 5.04 41.23
N GLY A 1148 -14.52 5.76 40.45
CA GLY A 1148 -14.23 7.18 40.67
C GLY A 1148 -15.44 8.08 40.40
N VAL A 1149 -15.37 9.32 40.89
CA VAL A 1149 -16.41 10.34 40.64
C VAL A 1149 -16.51 10.63 39.14
N GLY A 1150 -17.72 10.52 38.59
CA GLY A 1150 -17.96 10.64 37.15
C GLY A 1150 -17.59 9.38 36.35
N GLY A 1151 -17.26 8.26 37.01
CA GLY A 1151 -16.89 7.01 36.36
C GLY A 1151 -18.08 6.20 35.82
N LEU A 1152 -17.78 5.00 35.31
CA LEU A 1152 -18.78 4.11 34.70
C LEU A 1152 -19.95 3.77 35.63
N ARG A 1153 -19.69 3.61 36.93
CA ARG A 1153 -20.72 3.30 37.93
C ARG A 1153 -21.69 4.47 38.14
N ASP A 1154 -21.23 5.72 38.00
CA ASP A 1154 -22.11 6.89 38.09
C ASP A 1154 -23.11 6.90 36.92
N VAL A 1155 -22.68 6.51 35.71
CA VAL A 1155 -23.60 6.34 34.57
C VAL A 1155 -24.62 5.23 34.84
N GLU A 1156 -24.17 4.06 35.30
CA GLU A 1156 -25.07 2.93 35.63
C GLU A 1156 -26.10 3.33 36.69
N PHE A 1157 -25.67 4.02 37.74
CA PHE A 1157 -26.53 4.50 38.81
C PHE A 1157 -27.49 5.61 38.37
N LEU A 1158 -27.04 6.54 37.53
CA LEU A 1158 -27.90 7.56 36.93
C LEU A 1158 -29.05 6.91 36.16
N VAL A 1159 -28.72 6.05 35.19
CA VAL A 1159 -29.69 5.42 34.30
C VAL A 1159 -30.66 4.54 35.08
N GLN A 1160 -30.15 3.65 35.94
CA GLN A 1160 -30.99 2.78 36.77
C GLN A 1160 -31.86 3.56 37.76
N GLY A 1161 -31.33 4.64 38.35
CA GLY A 1161 -32.09 5.52 39.23
C GLY A 1161 -33.26 6.17 38.52
N LEU A 1162 -33.02 6.74 37.33
CA LEU A 1162 -34.07 7.32 36.49
C LEU A 1162 -35.11 6.28 36.07
N GLN A 1163 -34.68 5.07 35.70
CA GLN A 1163 -35.60 3.97 35.42
C GLN A 1163 -36.49 3.67 36.63
N LEU A 1164 -35.94 3.51 37.83
CA LEU A 1164 -36.74 3.23 39.04
C LEU A 1164 -37.72 4.36 39.39
N ILE A 1165 -37.34 5.62 39.15
CA ILE A 1165 -38.18 6.79 39.44
C ILE A 1165 -39.35 6.88 38.45
N HIS A 1166 -39.09 6.66 37.15
CA HIS A 1166 -40.06 6.97 36.10
C HIS A 1166 -40.81 5.75 35.53
N ALA A 1167 -40.26 4.53 35.65
CA ALA A 1167 -40.88 3.31 35.14
C ALA A 1167 -42.31 3.04 35.65
N PRO A 1168 -42.70 3.36 36.91
CA PRO A 1168 -44.08 3.19 37.36
C PRO A 1168 -45.12 3.90 36.47
N ARG A 1169 -44.75 5.04 35.87
CA ARG A 1169 -45.59 5.79 34.92
C ARG A 1169 -45.27 5.47 33.45
N LYS A 1170 -44.03 5.06 33.16
CA LYS A 1170 -43.52 4.77 31.81
C LYS A 1170 -42.87 3.37 31.76
N PRO A 1171 -43.65 2.27 31.73
CA PRO A 1171 -43.13 0.90 31.91
C PRO A 1171 -42.16 0.41 30.82
N PHE A 1172 -42.12 1.07 29.67
CA PHE A 1172 -41.17 0.78 28.59
C PHE A 1172 -39.73 1.17 28.96
N LEU A 1173 -39.53 2.00 30.00
CA LEU A 1173 -38.20 2.36 30.51
C LEU A 1173 -37.50 1.20 31.23
N LEU A 1174 -38.18 0.07 31.51
CA LEU A 1174 -37.54 -1.12 32.08
C LEU A 1174 -36.72 -1.87 31.03
N GLU A 1175 -35.55 -1.30 30.70
CA GLU A 1175 -34.61 -1.81 29.71
C GLU A 1175 -33.28 -2.20 30.38
N PRO A 1176 -32.85 -3.48 30.27
CA PRO A 1176 -31.59 -3.96 30.85
C PRO A 1176 -30.33 -3.31 30.28
N ASN A 1177 -30.30 -2.98 28.98
CA ASN A 1177 -29.12 -2.42 28.33
C ASN A 1177 -28.97 -0.93 28.64
N THR A 1178 -27.80 -0.53 29.15
CA THR A 1178 -27.57 0.85 29.61
C THR A 1178 -27.70 1.89 28.48
N LEU A 1179 -27.19 1.59 27.28
CA LEU A 1179 -27.25 2.53 26.15
C LEU A 1179 -28.68 2.67 25.62
N THR A 1180 -29.37 1.56 25.44
CA THR A 1180 -30.79 1.58 25.02
C THR A 1180 -31.67 2.25 26.07
N ALA A 1181 -31.38 2.07 27.37
CA ALA A 1181 -32.09 2.77 28.43
C ALA A 1181 -31.87 4.30 28.37
N ILE A 1182 -30.67 4.77 28.00
CA ILE A 1182 -30.41 6.20 27.79
C ILE A 1182 -31.26 6.74 26.62
N ASP A 1183 -31.32 6.01 25.50
CA ASP A 1183 -32.16 6.38 24.35
C ASP A 1183 -33.64 6.49 24.77
N LEU A 1184 -34.16 5.49 25.49
CA LEU A 1184 -35.55 5.50 25.96
C LEU A 1184 -35.84 6.60 26.99
N LEU A 1185 -34.88 6.97 27.83
CA LEU A 1185 -35.00 8.09 28.75
C LEU A 1185 -35.06 9.43 28.01
N ASN A 1186 -34.33 9.56 26.90
CA ASN A 1186 -34.41 10.72 26.03
C ASN A 1186 -35.73 10.81 25.26
N GLU A 1187 -36.17 9.72 24.63
CA GLU A 1187 -37.48 9.63 23.96
C GLU A 1187 -38.63 9.94 24.91
N ALA A 1188 -38.48 9.59 26.20
CA ALA A 1188 -39.45 9.91 27.24
C ALA A 1188 -39.38 11.37 27.74
N GLY A 1189 -38.46 12.21 27.25
CA GLY A 1189 -38.24 13.58 27.71
C GLY A 1189 -37.67 13.70 29.13
N ILE A 1190 -37.04 12.64 29.65
CA ILE A 1190 -36.42 12.63 30.99
C ILE A 1190 -34.97 13.11 30.92
N LEU A 1191 -34.27 12.80 29.83
CA LEU A 1191 -32.96 13.33 29.51
C LEU A 1191 -33.04 14.20 28.26
N GLU A 1192 -32.42 15.38 28.32
CA GLU A 1192 -32.23 16.24 27.15
C GLU A 1192 -31.37 15.53 26.08
N GLU A 1193 -31.60 15.85 24.81
CA GLU A 1193 -30.93 15.22 23.66
C GLU A 1193 -29.41 15.37 23.73
N ASP A 1194 -28.91 16.59 23.90
CA ASP A 1194 -27.48 16.87 24.06
C ASP A 1194 -26.86 16.11 25.23
N CYS A 1195 -27.58 16.02 26.36
CA CYS A 1195 -27.11 15.28 27.52
C CYS A 1195 -27.07 13.77 27.26
N SER A 1196 -28.07 13.23 26.57
CA SER A 1196 -28.17 11.82 26.20
C SER A 1196 -27.03 11.41 25.28
N ASP A 1197 -26.82 12.16 24.20
CA ASP A 1197 -25.77 11.87 23.23
C ASP A 1197 -24.38 11.97 23.85
N GLN A 1198 -24.14 13.01 24.65
CA GLN A 1198 -22.88 13.16 25.34
C GLN A 1198 -22.63 12.05 26.37
N LEU A 1199 -23.65 11.63 27.13
CA LEU A 1199 -23.55 10.55 28.12
C LEU A 1199 -23.26 9.20 27.44
N LYS A 1200 -23.87 8.91 26.29
CA LYS A 1200 -23.56 7.71 25.49
C LYS A 1200 -22.11 7.72 25.01
N GLN A 1201 -21.63 8.84 24.50
CA GLN A 1201 -20.24 8.99 24.05
C GLN A 1201 -19.25 8.82 25.21
N ASP A 1202 -19.49 9.47 26.35
CA ASP A 1202 -18.62 9.39 27.52
C ASP A 1202 -18.62 7.98 28.13
N TYR A 1203 -19.79 7.30 28.17
CA TYR A 1203 -19.88 5.91 28.61
C TYR A 1203 -19.11 4.95 27.70
N LEU A 1204 -19.26 5.08 26.38
CA LEU A 1204 -18.52 4.26 25.42
C LEU A 1204 -17.01 4.52 25.49
N PHE A 1205 -16.60 5.78 25.67
CA PHE A 1205 -15.20 6.15 25.87
C PHE A 1205 -14.62 5.49 27.12
N LEU A 1206 -15.28 5.63 28.28
CA LEU A 1206 -14.82 5.00 29.52
C LEU A 1206 -14.82 3.47 29.42
N ARG A 1207 -15.79 2.85 28.72
CA ARG A 1207 -15.80 1.41 28.47
C ARG A 1207 -14.63 0.98 27.62
N ARG A 1208 -14.27 1.76 26.60
CA ARG A 1208 -13.09 1.52 25.78
C ARG A 1208 -11.82 1.57 26.62
N VAL A 1209 -11.68 2.56 27.50
CA VAL A 1209 -10.53 2.62 28.44
C VAL A 1209 -10.49 1.38 29.33
N GLU A 1210 -11.62 0.98 29.92
CA GLU A 1210 -11.73 -0.23 30.73
C GLU A 1210 -11.36 -1.49 29.94
N HIS A 1211 -11.77 -1.60 28.68
CA HIS A 1211 -11.45 -2.72 27.80
C HIS A 1211 -9.94 -2.86 27.58
N TYR A 1212 -9.25 -1.77 27.25
CA TYR A 1212 -7.80 -1.80 27.00
C TYR A 1212 -6.98 -2.04 28.27
N LEU A 1213 -7.44 -1.57 29.43
CA LEU A 1213 -6.84 -1.93 30.72
C LEU A 1213 -6.96 -3.42 31.01
N GLN A 1214 -8.12 -4.01 30.72
CA GLN A 1214 -8.39 -5.42 31.02
C GLN A 1214 -7.72 -6.37 30.05
N ILE A 1215 -7.82 -6.11 28.74
CA ILE A 1215 -7.32 -7.03 27.70
C ILE A 1215 -5.79 -7.09 27.67
N LEU A 1216 -5.08 -6.09 28.22
CA LEU A 1216 -3.62 -6.09 28.25
C LEU A 1216 -3.07 -7.39 28.87
N GLU A 1217 -3.64 -7.81 30.01
CA GLU A 1217 -3.23 -9.02 30.74
C GLU A 1217 -4.39 -9.98 31.08
N ASP A 1218 -5.61 -9.73 30.58
CA ASP A 1218 -6.86 -10.43 30.93
C ASP A 1218 -7.20 -10.37 32.44
N ARG A 1219 -6.98 -9.19 33.05
CA ARG A 1219 -7.17 -8.94 34.48
C ARG A 1219 -8.26 -7.90 34.74
N GLN A 1220 -8.87 -7.93 35.93
CA GLN A 1220 -9.85 -6.93 36.38
C GLN A 1220 -9.16 -5.65 36.87
N ILE A 1221 -8.57 -4.92 35.91
CA ILE A 1221 -7.90 -3.65 36.19
C ILE A 1221 -8.83 -2.50 35.80
N HIS A 1222 -8.96 -1.54 36.70
CA HIS A 1222 -9.76 -0.32 36.53
C HIS A 1222 -8.96 0.95 36.84
N ALA A 1223 -7.81 0.79 37.51
CA ALA A 1223 -6.89 1.87 37.81
C ALA A 1223 -6.04 2.20 36.59
N LEU A 1224 -5.78 3.49 36.36
CA LEU A 1224 -4.85 3.93 35.33
C LEU A 1224 -3.39 3.60 35.72
N PRO A 1225 -2.50 3.36 34.75
CA PRO A 1225 -1.07 3.24 35.00
C PRO A 1225 -0.49 4.50 35.64
N ALA A 1226 0.43 4.32 36.58
CA ALA A 1226 1.12 5.42 37.24
C ALA A 1226 2.23 6.01 36.36
N GLU A 1227 2.93 5.16 35.60
CA GLU A 1227 4.01 5.59 34.72
C GLU A 1227 3.48 6.28 33.45
N GLU A 1228 4.04 7.45 33.12
CA GLU A 1228 3.65 8.24 31.94
C GLU A 1228 3.82 7.47 30.63
N ARG A 1229 4.81 6.57 30.57
CA ARG A 1229 5.06 5.70 29.41
C ARG A 1229 3.90 4.73 29.19
N GLU A 1230 3.52 4.00 30.24
CA GLU A 1230 2.41 3.05 30.17
C GLU A 1230 1.08 3.76 29.89
N LEU A 1231 0.91 4.95 30.48
CA LEU A 1231 -0.26 5.80 30.21
C LEU A 1231 -0.28 6.31 28.77
N SER A 1232 0.87 6.65 28.18
CA SER A 1232 0.97 7.03 26.76
C SER A 1232 0.67 5.84 25.84
N ALA A 1233 1.11 4.63 26.19
CA ALA A 1233 0.75 3.43 25.44
C ALA A 1233 -0.76 3.13 25.53
N LEU A 1234 -1.38 3.31 26.70
CA LEU A 1234 -2.83 3.22 26.88
C LEU A 1234 -3.57 4.29 26.06
N ALA A 1235 -3.11 5.54 26.09
CA ALA A 1235 -3.66 6.64 25.31
C ALA A 1235 -3.69 6.30 23.82
N ARG A 1236 -2.59 5.76 23.29
CA ARG A 1236 -2.48 5.34 21.89
C ARG A 1236 -3.41 4.18 21.53
N ARG A 1237 -3.61 3.22 22.44
CA ARG A 1237 -4.58 2.12 22.25
C ARG A 1237 -6.03 2.63 22.20
N VAL A 1238 -6.35 3.63 23.03
CA VAL A 1238 -7.71 4.17 23.13
C VAL A 1238 -8.04 5.13 21.97
N GLY A 1239 -7.13 6.04 21.62
CA GLY A 1239 -7.42 7.13 20.70
C GLY A 1239 -6.58 7.18 19.42
N GLY A 1240 -5.64 6.25 19.24
CA GLY A 1240 -4.75 6.19 18.08
C GLY A 1240 -3.37 6.81 18.35
N ILE A 1241 -2.46 6.65 17.39
CA ILE A 1241 -1.02 6.95 17.56
C ILE A 1241 -0.72 8.41 17.95
N GLU A 1242 -1.60 9.34 17.55
CA GLU A 1242 -1.50 10.78 17.83
C GLU A 1242 -1.78 11.14 19.31
N TRP A 1243 -2.38 10.22 20.08
CA TRP A 1243 -2.69 10.48 21.48
C TRP A 1243 -1.46 10.24 22.35
N ASP A 1244 -1.19 11.20 23.25
CA ASP A 1244 -0.24 11.06 24.34
C ASP A 1244 -0.95 11.04 25.70
N HIS A 1245 -0.18 10.89 26.78
CA HIS A 1245 -0.73 10.88 28.13
C HIS A 1245 -1.41 12.21 28.51
N ASN A 1246 -1.00 13.35 27.96
CA ASN A 1246 -1.56 14.66 28.28
C ASN A 1246 -2.94 14.84 27.67
N LEU A 1247 -3.07 14.58 26.36
CA LEU A 1247 -4.34 14.60 25.66
C LEU A 1247 -5.32 13.59 26.28
N PHE A 1248 -4.83 12.39 26.62
CA PHE A 1248 -5.65 11.38 27.28
C PHE A 1248 -6.19 11.85 28.63
N ARG A 1249 -5.35 12.43 29.50
CA ARG A 1249 -5.78 12.98 30.79
C ARG A 1249 -6.80 14.09 30.63
N ALA A 1250 -6.62 15.00 29.66
CA ALA A 1250 -7.57 16.06 29.38
C ALA A 1250 -8.94 15.50 28.95
N LYS A 1251 -8.96 14.61 27.95
CA LYS A 1251 -10.19 13.98 27.46
C LYS A 1251 -10.90 13.16 28.53
N LEU A 1252 -10.15 12.43 29.34
CA LEU A 1252 -10.69 11.68 30.46
C LEU A 1252 -11.29 12.61 31.53
N GLY A 1253 -10.58 13.67 31.90
CA GLY A 1253 -11.06 14.66 32.88
C GLY A 1253 -12.36 15.34 32.43
N GLU A 1254 -12.44 15.71 31.15
CA GLU A 1254 -13.65 16.26 30.54
C GLU A 1254 -14.84 15.29 30.62
N ALA A 1255 -14.64 14.03 30.23
CA ALA A 1255 -15.68 13.00 30.28
C ALA A 1255 -16.18 12.75 31.71
N LEU A 1256 -15.27 12.59 32.67
CA LEU A 1256 -15.61 12.41 34.09
C LEU A 1256 -16.38 13.63 34.63
N SER A 1257 -15.98 14.85 34.27
CA SER A 1257 -16.66 16.07 34.69
C SER A 1257 -18.08 16.16 34.11
N ARG A 1258 -18.26 15.82 32.83
CA ARG A 1258 -19.59 15.81 32.18
C ARG A 1258 -20.52 14.76 32.77
N ILE A 1259 -20.03 13.54 32.98
CA ILE A 1259 -20.82 12.47 33.65
C ILE A 1259 -21.23 12.91 35.04
N ARG A 1260 -20.29 13.47 35.83
CA ARG A 1260 -20.58 13.99 37.16
C ARG A 1260 -21.69 15.05 37.11
N LYS A 1261 -21.60 16.01 36.18
CA LYS A 1261 -22.60 17.06 36.00
C LYS A 1261 -23.97 16.47 35.64
N ALA A 1262 -24.02 15.50 34.72
CA ALA A 1262 -25.26 14.82 34.34
C ALA A 1262 -25.88 14.07 35.52
N TYR A 1263 -25.07 13.35 36.29
CA TYR A 1263 -25.50 12.67 37.52
C TYR A 1263 -26.10 13.65 38.53
N GLU A 1264 -25.40 14.74 38.83
CA GLU A 1264 -25.85 15.76 39.78
C GLU A 1264 -27.11 16.49 39.29
N THR A 1265 -27.22 16.82 38.01
CA THR A 1265 -28.33 17.61 37.47
C THR A 1265 -29.60 16.78 37.28
N SER A 1266 -29.47 15.60 36.66
CA SER A 1266 -30.61 14.78 36.23
C SER A 1266 -31.12 13.83 37.33
N LEU A 1267 -30.28 13.41 38.28
CA LEU A 1267 -30.69 12.53 39.38
C LEU A 1267 -30.82 13.28 40.72
N ILE A 1268 -29.84 14.09 41.11
CA ILE A 1268 -29.79 14.67 42.46
C ILE A 1268 -30.58 15.98 42.56
N ASN A 1269 -30.32 16.95 41.67
CA ASN A 1269 -30.75 18.34 41.81
C ASN A 1269 -32.04 18.69 41.04
N THR A 1270 -32.75 17.71 40.50
CA THR A 1270 -33.98 17.94 39.72
C THR A 1270 -35.05 18.53 40.64
N LYS A 1271 -35.35 19.83 40.47
CA LYS A 1271 -36.42 20.51 41.22
C LYS A 1271 -37.78 20.00 40.75
N HIS A 1272 -38.69 19.83 41.71
CA HIS A 1272 -40.10 19.49 41.48
C HIS A 1272 -40.72 20.36 40.37
N THR A 1273 -41.06 19.73 39.25
CA THR A 1273 -42.28 20.06 38.52
C THR A 1273 -43.29 18.98 38.86
N GLU A 1274 -44.14 19.28 39.84
CA GLU A 1274 -45.38 18.54 40.05
C GLU A 1274 -46.31 18.84 38.87
N GLU A 1275 -46.49 17.85 37.99
CA GLU A 1275 -47.74 17.57 37.27
C GLU A 1275 -48.05 16.06 37.35
#